data_AF-A0AAW0CKE9-F1
#
_entry.id   AF-A0AAW0CKE9-F1
#
_cell.length_a   1.000
_cell.length_b   1.000
_cell.length_c   1.000
_cell.angle_alpha   90.00
_cell.angle_beta   90.00
_cell.angle_gamma   90.00
#
_symmetry.space_group_name_H-M   'P 1'
#
loop_
_entity.id
_entity.type
_entity.pdbx_description
1 polymer ?
#
loop_
_entity_poly.entity_id
_entity_poly.type
_entity_poly.pdbx_seq_one_letter_code
_entity_poly.pdbx_strand_id
1 'polypeptide(L)'
;MAPPPSSLRGRSTTRARAKSDAMPPPSSMPVMSTTSSYSHVSSYRSLQMELLIYSPSVKVVHNIWNTNHTLPVFGDHDTVGGKVILDPSCQSGRLVLTIEGAFTYTSTEKLGENSYGRLPEKKRHVFFSASKAIQVSPSDQNPPRSALREVFVLKRRPSGSNVKSMVLEPRAYPFSFDLPRSQRSGEELPPTFCSSDPQCAPFEVIYQVSATWESSDITENPSFLEVPIVLHPDADFLSLDGLSDNSSSWLEMPLKSDRPISFRCAVTLPTSVTFSRASSIPYFVVFTTTPRSSSFAREIASDATISISVFSQVTITEPTVLPITPPQTPLSEESSLESFQPTKLLRRVRSRTSPWAPRALDDPELRDKPLPRLPTQTALSSTQVVHSSMCIGFPKRPRHQKSGKDHPSLDAHQALPDGLHKSKIPLNRDMLPSIDWAGVSVKIMQDGRTFYKRQQLYFMPGKLPNLSDYIVAGCRYGGPIALMRDNTKLIALGRSTPAMTKAQIQVYSPAGEGLLLFSWDQGKIVRFGWTNDERLAILNEEGTYRLYDLQGDYQQYSLGSEAGEMGVIDARIHENGLVALTGSLSLLEVKGWEGTRPLTLANPGLSQPPNSWAVIPPDLNISRHVEVLLSVDSTIFSVDNLESVDQRLSQGPFSHISPSPNGKSLALLTFVGTLLVVSSDFQRTLAEFKTGDVAAAQGSVRQIEWCGIDAILVTWDNMVVVVGPFGDTLEYYYSGPTFAVTEPDGVRVLGPDVCDLIQKVPSSSASIFRPGSTSASAILYDAWESFSQRSPKADENIRSIRPELAAAVDECIEAAGQEWEPYWQRRLLNAAKFGRGFLDLHNPTDFITMGQTLKVLNAVRFYEIGIPLTHLQYIYASPSHLIARLTARNLHLLALRVSTYLSLKPDAVLKHWASAKILRSRPSATGTGKDTDLGGDEEVCKLIVDKFEQLGGADVSYAEIAKRAWEVGRGGLATKLLDHEPRASDQVPLLLSMKEDRLALIKAVDSGDTDLVYHVLLHLHKRLPLGSFFRLIEDGGDQLAPASKLLQVYAREQNKEMLRDFFYSDDRRVESAVLSLDEASTIVDPASKITAIRAAQKFFSEDRDRGFESKMMDESVRLFTLQQQLDKEADGKCTFFGLSINETIRALVINGMSKRADKLKSDFKVVDKRFWYVKLQALISISDFEGLDTFSKSKRSPIGYEPFVRLLVEAGHPKEAISYVIRCDSPKRADLYVECGEWRMAGKECKERGDKAKLEYCTEVSGSIGSYAKNVRTH
;
A
#
# COMPACT_ATOMS: atom_id res chain seq x y z
N MET A 1 -30.07 22.84 -63.24
CA MET A 1 -31.25 23.19 -64.08
C MET A 1 -32.34 23.77 -63.18
N ALA A 2 -33.49 24.18 -63.73
CA ALA A 2 -34.42 25.13 -63.11
C ALA A 2 -35.30 24.56 -61.95
N PRO A 3 -35.93 25.44 -61.12
CA PRO A 3 -36.73 25.14 -59.92
C PRO A 3 -38.25 25.33 -60.23
N PRO A 4 -39.19 25.76 -59.33
CA PRO A 4 -39.26 25.86 -57.85
C PRO A 4 -40.35 24.87 -57.33
N PRO A 5 -41.29 25.13 -56.38
CA PRO A 5 -41.56 26.26 -55.44
C PRO A 5 -40.45 26.50 -54.38
N SER A 6 -40.40 27.51 -53.47
CA SER A 6 -41.28 28.61 -53.00
C SER A 6 -42.39 28.24 -51.99
N SER A 7 -42.73 28.94 -50.90
CA SER A 7 -42.36 30.22 -50.24
C SER A 7 -43.48 30.46 -49.17
N LEU A 8 -43.54 31.43 -48.23
CA LEU A 8 -42.67 32.53 -47.76
C LEU A 8 -43.19 33.02 -46.36
N ARG A 9 -42.49 33.99 -45.74
CA ARG A 9 -42.80 34.73 -44.48
C ARG A 9 -42.66 33.92 -43.17
N GLY A 10 -41.73 34.23 -42.26
CA GLY A 10 -40.57 35.13 -42.32
C GLY A 10 -40.70 36.46 -41.56
N ARG A 11 -39.52 37.01 -41.18
CA ARG A 11 -39.24 38.15 -40.26
C ARG A 11 -39.36 37.87 -38.76
N SER A 12 -38.57 38.50 -37.87
CA SER A 12 -37.10 38.74 -37.83
C SER A 12 -36.72 39.63 -36.63
N THR A 13 -35.65 39.25 -35.92
CA THR A 13 -34.65 40.13 -35.27
C THR A 13 -35.08 41.32 -34.40
N THR A 14 -34.77 41.27 -33.11
CA THR A 14 -33.88 42.18 -32.30
C THR A 14 -34.32 42.17 -30.81
N ARG A 15 -33.53 42.56 -29.79
CA ARG A 15 -32.07 42.54 -29.50
C ARG A 15 -31.90 43.06 -28.05
N ALA A 16 -30.89 42.59 -27.31
CA ALA A 16 -30.27 43.18 -26.10
C ALA A 16 -30.77 42.84 -24.67
N ARG A 17 -29.77 42.46 -23.84
CA ARG A 17 -29.50 42.77 -22.41
C ARG A 17 -30.64 42.81 -21.35
N ALA A 18 -30.69 41.75 -20.55
CA ALA A 18 -30.16 41.65 -19.17
C ALA A 18 -30.55 42.66 -18.05
N LYS A 19 -30.82 42.04 -16.88
CA LYS A 19 -30.97 42.52 -15.48
C LYS A 19 -32.36 42.98 -15.00
N SER A 20 -32.68 42.46 -13.80
CA SER A 20 -33.60 42.94 -12.75
C SER A 20 -34.89 43.66 -13.16
N ASP A 21 -36.04 43.04 -12.86
CA ASP A 21 -36.69 43.29 -11.56
C ASP A 21 -37.61 42.14 -11.15
N ALA A 22 -37.96 42.08 -9.86
CA ALA A 22 -38.92 41.12 -9.31
C ALA A 22 -40.23 41.83 -8.97
N MET A 23 -41.33 41.39 -9.60
CA MET A 23 -42.70 41.77 -9.22
C MET A 23 -43.56 40.51 -9.04
N PRO A 24 -44.52 40.50 -8.12
CA PRO A 24 -45.27 39.28 -7.75
C PRO A 24 -46.43 38.97 -8.72
N PRO A 25 -46.80 37.69 -8.88
CA PRO A 25 -48.06 37.28 -9.49
C PRO A 25 -49.27 37.62 -8.58
N PRO A 26 -50.50 37.70 -9.15
CA PRO A 26 -51.60 38.44 -8.52
C PRO A 26 -52.47 37.65 -7.52
N SER A 27 -53.11 38.38 -6.62
CA SER A 27 -54.02 37.85 -5.59
C SER A 27 -55.48 37.77 -6.07
N SER A 28 -55.93 36.61 -6.57
CA SER A 28 -57.37 36.29 -6.68
C SER A 28 -57.67 34.79 -6.91
N MET A 29 -57.71 34.00 -5.83
CA MET A 29 -58.49 32.75 -5.73
C MET A 29 -59.09 32.66 -4.31
N PRO A 30 -60.33 32.17 -4.13
CA PRO A 30 -61.01 32.20 -2.83
C PRO A 30 -60.53 31.09 -1.88
N VAL A 31 -60.52 31.40 -0.58
CA VAL A 31 -60.35 30.39 0.47
C VAL A 31 -61.61 29.51 0.52
N MET A 32 -61.50 28.25 0.14
CA MET A 32 -62.58 27.28 0.29
C MET A 32 -62.66 26.77 1.73
N SER A 33 -63.86 26.81 2.31
CA SER A 33 -64.18 26.16 3.59
C SER A 33 -64.20 24.64 3.43
N THR A 34 -63.34 23.94 4.16
CA THR A 34 -63.19 22.48 4.07
C THR A 34 -64.28 21.74 4.85
N THR A 35 -65.38 21.42 4.18
CA THR A 35 -66.27 20.30 4.55
C THR A 35 -66.31 19.33 3.37
N SER A 36 -65.44 18.32 3.37
CA SER A 36 -65.34 17.29 2.33
C SER A 36 -66.58 16.40 2.33
N SER A 37 -67.46 16.56 1.34
CA SER A 37 -68.59 15.65 1.09
C SER A 37 -68.10 14.40 0.36
N TYR A 38 -67.57 13.44 1.11
CA TYR A 38 -67.12 12.16 0.57
C TYR A 38 -68.23 11.40 -0.17
N SER A 39 -67.90 10.84 -1.33
CA SER A 39 -68.85 10.25 -2.28
C SER A 39 -69.23 8.80 -1.98
N HIS A 40 -68.44 8.08 -1.19
CA HIS A 40 -68.67 6.66 -0.87
C HIS A 40 -69.00 6.47 0.62
N VAL A 41 -69.97 5.59 0.88
CA VAL A 41 -70.42 5.22 2.22
C VAL A 41 -70.37 3.70 2.34
N SER A 42 -69.49 3.20 3.22
CA SER A 42 -69.36 1.77 3.50
C SER A 42 -70.05 1.45 4.83
N SER A 43 -70.99 0.51 4.79
CA SER A 43 -71.78 0.06 5.96
C SER A 43 -71.25 -1.26 6.51
N TYR A 44 -71.03 -1.31 7.81
CA TYR A 44 -70.68 -2.51 8.57
C TYR A 44 -71.60 -2.61 9.79
N ARG A 45 -72.05 -3.81 10.17
CA ARG A 45 -73.07 -4.00 11.22
C ARG A 45 -72.78 -5.18 12.12
N SER A 46 -73.01 -4.99 13.42
CA SER A 46 -73.13 -6.05 14.43
C SER A 46 -74.62 -6.24 14.80
N LEU A 47 -74.91 -6.91 15.92
CA LEU A 47 -76.26 -7.03 16.49
C LEU A 47 -76.73 -5.77 17.23
N GLN A 48 -75.80 -4.87 17.64
CA GLN A 48 -76.10 -3.70 18.48
C GLN A 48 -75.66 -2.36 17.84
N MET A 49 -74.87 -2.38 16.76
CA MET A 49 -74.42 -1.15 16.10
C MET A 49 -74.21 -1.32 14.59
N GLU A 50 -74.42 -0.23 13.84
CA GLU A 50 -74.03 -0.08 12.43
C GLU A 50 -73.02 1.06 12.31
N LEU A 51 -71.79 0.74 11.88
CA LEU A 51 -70.72 1.69 11.60
C LEU A 51 -70.73 2.03 10.10
N LEU A 52 -71.01 3.30 9.80
CA LEU A 52 -70.99 3.88 8.47
C LEU A 52 -69.74 4.74 8.30
N ILE A 53 -68.80 4.30 7.46
CA ILE A 53 -67.56 5.02 7.14
C ILE A 53 -67.74 5.79 5.84
N TYR A 54 -67.29 7.05 5.81
CA TYR A 54 -67.35 7.94 4.65
C TYR A 54 -65.95 8.07 4.04
N SER A 55 -65.80 7.81 2.73
CA SER A 55 -64.49 7.79 2.05
C SER A 55 -64.53 8.38 0.64
N PRO A 56 -63.43 8.96 0.13
CA PRO A 56 -63.35 9.50 -1.23
C PRO A 56 -63.28 8.42 -2.31
N SER A 57 -62.82 7.21 -1.99
CA SER A 57 -62.87 6.06 -2.91
C SER A 57 -62.96 4.72 -2.16
N VAL A 58 -63.20 3.63 -2.91
CA VAL A 58 -63.30 2.27 -2.38
C VAL A 58 -62.50 1.27 -3.23
N LYS A 59 -61.88 0.29 -2.57
CA LYS A 59 -61.10 -0.78 -3.21
C LYS A 59 -61.85 -2.11 -3.12
N VAL A 60 -62.05 -2.78 -4.25
CA VAL A 60 -62.63 -4.14 -4.28
C VAL A 60 -61.56 -5.17 -3.91
N VAL A 61 -61.85 -6.00 -2.91
CA VAL A 61 -61.01 -7.13 -2.50
C VAL A 61 -61.76 -8.43 -2.80
N HIS A 62 -61.09 -9.33 -3.52
CA HIS A 62 -61.59 -10.68 -3.79
C HIS A 62 -61.02 -11.62 -2.74
N ASN A 63 -61.88 -12.33 -2.01
CA ASN A 63 -61.49 -13.35 -1.04
C ASN A 63 -61.77 -14.76 -1.58
N ILE A 64 -61.13 -15.78 -1.02
CA ILE A 64 -61.09 -17.17 -1.52
C ILE A 64 -62.51 -17.77 -1.66
N TRP A 65 -63.51 -17.26 -0.93
CA TRP A 65 -64.90 -17.71 -0.96
C TRP A 65 -65.80 -16.87 -1.88
N ASN A 66 -65.23 -16.25 -2.91
CA ASN A 66 -65.91 -15.71 -4.09
C ASN A 66 -67.02 -14.68 -3.81
N THR A 67 -66.83 -13.88 -2.77
CA THR A 67 -67.70 -12.76 -2.36
C THR A 67 -66.88 -11.45 -2.40
N ASN A 68 -67.36 -10.49 -3.19
CA ASN A 68 -66.63 -9.24 -3.44
C ASN A 68 -66.97 -8.21 -2.36
N HIS A 69 -66.01 -7.91 -1.50
CA HIS A 69 -66.13 -6.86 -0.49
C HIS A 69 -65.43 -5.59 -0.95
N THR A 70 -66.01 -4.43 -0.62
CA THR A 70 -65.39 -3.12 -0.81
C THR A 70 -64.85 -2.62 0.53
N LEU A 71 -63.63 -2.08 0.51
CA LEU A 71 -63.00 -1.40 1.64
C LEU A 71 -62.90 0.10 1.34
N PRO A 72 -63.16 0.99 2.32
CA PRO A 72 -62.92 2.42 2.18
C PRO A 72 -61.42 2.70 2.03
N VAL A 73 -61.06 3.65 1.17
CA VAL A 73 -59.69 4.08 0.89
C VAL A 73 -59.52 5.54 1.26
N PHE A 74 -58.39 5.87 1.89
CA PHE A 74 -58.03 7.21 2.36
C PHE A 74 -56.57 7.55 2.02
N GLY A 75 -56.31 8.80 1.64
CA GLY A 75 -54.96 9.38 1.49
C GLY A 75 -54.51 10.19 2.70
N ASP A 76 -53.27 10.67 2.70
CA ASP A 76 -52.62 11.37 3.85
C ASP A 76 -53.22 12.75 4.16
N HIS A 77 -54.18 13.20 3.36
CA HIS A 77 -54.87 14.49 3.50
C HIS A 77 -56.36 14.32 3.84
N ASP A 78 -56.82 13.08 3.98
CA ASP A 78 -58.19 12.77 4.37
C ASP A 78 -58.44 12.79 5.88
N THR A 79 -59.69 13.03 6.24
CA THR A 79 -60.21 12.80 7.59
C THR A 79 -60.99 11.49 7.62
N VAL A 80 -60.56 10.51 8.41
CA VAL A 80 -61.28 9.23 8.54
C VAL A 80 -62.53 9.46 9.39
N GLY A 81 -63.67 9.63 8.73
CA GLY A 81 -64.93 10.03 9.37
C GLY A 81 -66.11 9.14 9.01
N GLY A 82 -67.20 9.32 9.76
CA GLY A 82 -68.38 8.48 9.63
C GLY A 82 -69.42 8.74 10.72
N LYS A 83 -70.33 7.78 10.90
CA LYS A 83 -71.25 7.73 12.04
C LYS A 83 -71.49 6.30 12.52
N VAL A 84 -71.65 6.14 13.83
CA VAL A 84 -72.18 4.90 14.43
C VAL A 84 -73.65 5.10 14.72
N ILE A 85 -74.48 4.21 14.20
CA ILE A 85 -75.88 4.05 14.62
C ILE A 85 -75.91 2.97 15.70
N LEU A 86 -76.45 3.26 16.88
CA LEU A 86 -76.74 2.25 17.90
C LEU A 86 -78.17 1.73 17.77
N ASP A 87 -78.34 0.43 18.03
CA ASP A 87 -79.65 -0.22 18.12
C ASP A 87 -80.48 0.35 19.31
N PRO A 88 -81.82 0.41 19.23
CA PRO A 88 -82.66 0.91 20.33
C PRO A 88 -82.51 0.19 21.68
N SER A 89 -81.93 -1.02 21.72
CA SER A 89 -81.54 -1.70 22.97
C SER A 89 -80.45 -0.96 23.76
N CYS A 90 -79.58 -0.19 23.08
CA CYS A 90 -78.45 0.51 23.69
C CYS A 90 -78.89 1.79 24.41
N GLN A 91 -79.44 1.65 25.63
CA GLN A 91 -80.08 2.77 26.35
C GLN A 91 -79.11 3.78 26.96
N SER A 92 -78.06 3.30 27.66
CA SER A 92 -77.04 4.14 28.29
C SER A 92 -75.72 3.38 28.43
N GLY A 93 -74.59 4.02 28.11
CA GLY A 93 -73.29 3.36 28.04
C GLY A 93 -72.23 4.23 27.37
N ARG A 94 -71.06 3.64 27.15
CA ARG A 94 -69.89 4.30 26.58
C ARG A 94 -69.57 3.68 25.23
N LEU A 95 -69.73 4.47 24.17
CA LEU A 95 -69.26 4.14 22.82
C LEU A 95 -67.81 4.62 22.67
N VAL A 96 -66.86 3.71 22.56
CA VAL A 96 -65.47 4.02 22.23
C VAL A 96 -65.25 3.72 20.75
N LEU A 97 -64.85 4.74 19.99
CA LEU A 97 -64.36 4.59 18.63
C LEU A 97 -62.83 4.71 18.64
N THR A 98 -62.14 3.84 17.91
CA THR A 98 -60.69 3.86 17.78
C THR A 98 -60.30 3.68 16.31
N ILE A 99 -59.39 4.52 15.81
CA ILE A 99 -58.62 4.23 14.61
C ILE A 99 -57.23 3.75 15.03
N GLU A 100 -56.69 2.77 14.31
CA GLU A 100 -55.33 2.28 14.53
C GLU A 100 -54.64 1.85 13.24
N GLY A 101 -53.31 1.97 13.24
CA GLY A 101 -52.39 1.42 12.25
C GLY A 101 -51.44 0.45 12.95
N ALA A 102 -51.37 -0.79 12.45
CA ALA A 102 -50.60 -1.86 13.06
C ALA A 102 -49.74 -2.61 12.03
N PHE A 103 -48.55 -3.00 12.47
CA PHE A 103 -47.59 -3.80 11.73
C PHE A 103 -47.63 -5.23 12.30
N THR A 104 -48.05 -6.21 11.50
CA THR A 104 -48.10 -7.62 11.91
C THR A 104 -46.88 -8.38 11.38
N TYR A 105 -46.36 -9.30 12.18
CA TYR A 105 -45.18 -10.08 11.83
C TYR A 105 -45.20 -11.48 12.45
N THR A 106 -44.62 -12.48 11.79
CA THR A 106 -44.38 -13.79 12.41
C THR A 106 -43.06 -13.81 13.18
N SER A 107 -43.09 -14.31 14.42
CA SER A 107 -41.94 -14.27 15.33
C SER A 107 -41.37 -15.66 15.58
N THR A 108 -40.17 -15.94 15.06
CA THR A 108 -39.42 -17.19 15.30
C THR A 108 -38.42 -17.01 16.45
N GLU A 109 -38.93 -16.94 17.69
CA GLU A 109 -38.07 -16.89 18.87
C GLU A 109 -37.30 -18.20 19.07
N LYS A 110 -36.02 -18.09 19.47
CA LYS A 110 -35.19 -19.24 19.86
C LYS A 110 -35.61 -19.73 21.24
N LEU A 111 -36.56 -20.66 21.30
CA LEU A 111 -36.80 -21.41 22.53
C LEU A 111 -35.59 -22.30 22.86
N GLY A 112 -35.34 -22.48 24.16
CA GLY A 112 -34.35 -23.42 24.67
C GLY A 112 -34.75 -24.88 24.43
N GLU A 113 -33.81 -25.79 24.68
CA GLU A 113 -33.98 -27.23 24.45
C GLU A 113 -35.05 -27.84 25.37
N ASN A 114 -36.31 -27.88 24.90
CA ASN A 114 -37.31 -28.97 25.05
C ASN A 114 -38.75 -28.48 24.81
N SER A 115 -39.20 -28.40 23.54
CA SER A 115 -40.62 -28.55 23.20
C SER A 115 -40.81 -28.86 21.71
N TYR A 116 -41.55 -29.93 21.39
CA TYR A 116 -41.94 -30.24 20.02
C TYR A 116 -43.32 -29.64 19.70
N GLY A 117 -43.42 -28.93 18.56
CA GLY A 117 -44.71 -28.70 17.89
C GLY A 117 -45.57 -27.54 18.40
N ARG A 118 -45.10 -26.28 18.27
CA ARG A 118 -45.98 -25.12 18.13
C ARG A 118 -45.88 -24.53 16.73
N LEU A 119 -47.00 -24.00 16.23
CA LEU A 119 -47.10 -23.21 15.00
C LEU A 119 -46.50 -21.80 15.21
N PRO A 120 -46.01 -21.11 14.17
CA PRO A 120 -45.47 -19.77 14.29
C PRO A 120 -46.55 -18.76 14.71
N GLU A 121 -46.23 -17.96 15.72
CA GLU A 121 -47.15 -16.99 16.31
C GLU A 121 -47.05 -15.63 15.57
N LYS A 122 -48.18 -15.08 15.13
CA LYS A 122 -48.26 -13.72 14.58
C LYS A 122 -48.33 -12.71 15.72
N LYS A 123 -47.29 -11.87 15.84
CA LYS A 123 -47.28 -10.68 16.69
C LYS A 123 -47.86 -9.47 15.94
N ARG A 124 -48.38 -8.49 16.68
CA ARG A 124 -49.02 -7.26 16.18
C ARG A 124 -48.50 -6.08 16.97
N HIS A 125 -47.79 -5.17 16.30
CA HIS A 125 -47.26 -3.93 16.89
C HIS A 125 -48.10 -2.74 16.40
N VAL A 126 -48.74 -2.01 17.31
CA VAL A 126 -49.58 -0.84 16.98
C VAL A 126 -48.72 0.43 16.99
N PHE A 127 -48.37 0.93 15.79
CA PHE A 127 -47.52 2.12 15.61
C PHE A 127 -48.32 3.43 15.57
N PHE A 128 -49.64 3.35 15.41
CA PHE A 128 -50.56 4.48 15.46
C PHE A 128 -51.87 4.05 16.11
N SER A 129 -52.39 4.84 17.04
CA SER A 129 -53.76 4.72 17.52
C SER A 129 -54.29 6.08 17.98
N ALA A 130 -55.56 6.35 17.70
CA ALA A 130 -56.30 7.48 18.24
C ALA A 130 -57.73 7.04 18.56
N SER A 131 -58.26 7.43 19.72
CA SER A 131 -59.59 7.02 20.17
C SER A 131 -60.45 8.18 20.67
N LYS A 132 -61.76 8.02 20.55
CA LYS A 132 -62.79 8.99 20.89
C LYS A 132 -63.91 8.26 21.63
N ALA A 133 -64.00 8.50 22.94
CA ALA A 133 -65.11 8.01 23.76
C ALA A 133 -66.28 8.99 23.72
N ILE A 134 -67.49 8.45 23.53
CA ILE A 134 -68.77 9.15 23.53
C ILE A 134 -69.61 8.51 24.65
N GLN A 135 -69.99 9.31 25.65
CA GLN A 135 -70.96 8.88 26.64
C GLN A 135 -72.37 9.04 26.04
N VAL A 136 -73.14 7.96 26.06
CA VAL A 136 -74.50 7.90 25.51
C VAL A 136 -75.50 7.92 26.66
N SER A 137 -76.35 8.93 26.68
CA SER A 137 -77.34 9.13 27.74
C SER A 137 -78.78 8.91 27.24
N PRO A 138 -79.76 8.69 28.14
CA PRO A 138 -81.17 8.70 27.77
C PRO A 138 -81.63 10.05 27.18
N SER A 139 -80.95 11.15 27.54
CA SER A 139 -81.32 12.54 27.23
C SER A 139 -81.00 13.05 25.82
N ASP A 140 -80.23 12.31 25.02
CA ASP A 140 -79.72 12.77 23.71
C ASP A 140 -80.76 12.78 22.56
N GLN A 141 -82.06 12.86 22.88
CA GLN A 141 -83.18 12.82 21.93
C GLN A 141 -83.60 14.19 21.34
N ASN A 142 -82.78 15.24 21.49
CA ASN A 142 -83.13 16.60 21.02
C ASN A 142 -82.35 17.02 19.76
N PRO A 143 -83.02 17.45 18.67
CA PRO A 143 -82.35 17.79 17.41
C PRO A 143 -81.65 19.16 17.45
N PRO A 144 -80.48 19.32 16.78
CA PRO A 144 -79.73 20.58 16.77
C PRO A 144 -80.37 21.64 15.87
N ARG A 145 -80.49 22.88 16.38
CA ARG A 145 -81.11 24.02 15.68
C ARG A 145 -80.09 24.85 14.85
N SER A 146 -79.74 24.41 13.63
CA SER A 146 -79.00 25.29 12.69
C SER A 146 -78.99 24.85 11.22
N ALA A 147 -80.08 25.08 10.47
CA ALA A 147 -80.06 25.28 8.99
C ALA A 147 -81.44 25.76 8.48
N LEU A 148 -81.56 27.01 8.02
CA LEU A 148 -82.74 27.53 7.32
C LEU A 148 -82.36 28.30 6.05
N ARG A 149 -82.15 27.53 4.97
CA ARG A 149 -81.99 27.86 3.54
C ARG A 149 -81.59 26.54 2.85
N GLU A 150 -82.03 26.17 1.65
CA GLU A 150 -82.73 26.90 0.59
C GLU A 150 -83.98 26.13 0.09
N VAL A 151 -84.75 26.68 -0.87
CA VAL A 151 -85.98 26.07 -1.43
C VAL A 151 -86.09 26.33 -2.94
N PHE A 152 -86.68 25.36 -3.67
CA PHE A 152 -86.88 25.31 -5.14
C PHE A 152 -85.58 24.97 -5.92
N VAL A 153 -85.60 24.22 -7.04
CA VAL A 153 -86.60 24.17 -8.14
C VAL A 153 -86.86 22.73 -8.67
N LEU A 154 -88.15 22.38 -8.81
CA LEU A 154 -88.84 21.52 -9.82
C LEU A 154 -87.99 20.53 -10.68
N LYS A 155 -88.37 19.26 -10.95
CA LYS A 155 -89.64 18.48 -10.86
C LYS A 155 -89.32 17.05 -10.31
N ARG A 156 -90.13 15.97 -10.27
CA ARG A 156 -91.48 15.61 -10.81
C ARG A 156 -92.20 14.58 -9.89
N ARG A 157 -92.91 13.59 -10.46
CA ARG A 157 -93.74 12.50 -9.86
C ARG A 157 -94.06 11.47 -10.97
N PRO A 158 -94.71 10.29 -10.74
CA PRO A 158 -95.33 9.73 -9.51
C PRO A 158 -94.60 8.43 -9.04
N SER A 159 -95.13 7.43 -8.30
CA SER A 159 -96.47 7.14 -7.70
C SER A 159 -96.39 6.12 -6.55
N GLY A 160 -97.28 6.23 -5.54
CA GLY A 160 -97.56 5.19 -4.51
C GLY A 160 -96.45 4.95 -3.46
N SER A 161 -96.73 4.53 -2.22
CA SER A 161 -97.99 4.36 -1.47
C SER A 161 -97.77 4.69 0.03
N ASN A 162 -98.85 4.84 0.82
CA ASN A 162 -98.77 5.25 2.23
C ASN A 162 -98.67 4.05 3.19
N VAL A 163 -97.65 4.03 4.05
CA VAL A 163 -97.74 3.51 5.43
C VAL A 163 -96.95 4.46 6.34
N LYS A 164 -97.60 5.00 7.39
CA LYS A 164 -96.89 5.73 8.46
C LYS A 164 -96.59 4.76 9.60
N SER A 165 -95.34 4.31 9.70
CA SER A 165 -94.80 3.80 10.96
C SER A 165 -94.10 4.93 11.70
N MET A 166 -94.22 4.98 13.04
CA MET A 166 -93.37 5.85 13.85
C MET A 166 -92.00 5.18 14.04
N VAL A 167 -91.13 5.37 13.04
CA VAL A 167 -89.73 5.00 13.14
C VAL A 167 -89.07 5.95 14.14
N LEU A 168 -88.57 5.41 15.26
CA LEU A 168 -87.61 6.10 16.12
C LEU A 168 -86.38 6.44 15.27
N GLU A 169 -85.96 7.71 15.22
CA GLU A 169 -84.73 8.06 14.52
C GLU A 169 -83.54 7.31 15.15
N PRO A 170 -82.72 6.60 14.37
CA PRO A 170 -81.62 5.82 14.92
C PRO A 170 -80.61 6.72 15.63
N ARG A 171 -80.14 6.31 16.81
CA ARG A 171 -79.17 7.05 17.63
C ARG A 171 -77.81 7.09 16.92
N ALA A 172 -77.61 8.14 16.11
CA ALA A 172 -76.49 8.27 15.19
C ALA A 172 -75.42 9.25 15.70
N TYR A 173 -74.27 8.72 16.11
CA TYR A 173 -73.14 9.48 16.65
C TYR A 173 -72.06 9.70 15.58
N PRO A 174 -71.83 10.95 15.13
CA PRO A 174 -70.80 11.24 14.13
C PRO A 174 -69.39 11.24 14.74
N PHE A 175 -68.42 10.78 13.97
CA PHE A 175 -67.01 10.80 14.34
C PHE A 175 -66.11 11.21 13.18
N SER A 176 -64.91 11.63 13.53
CA SER A 176 -63.84 12.04 12.62
C SER A 176 -62.51 11.87 13.36
N PHE A 177 -61.54 11.31 12.68
CA PHE A 177 -60.14 11.27 13.09
C PHE A 177 -59.29 11.98 12.03
N ASP A 178 -58.49 12.94 12.46
CA ASP A 178 -57.44 13.53 11.63
C ASP A 178 -56.26 12.55 11.59
N LEU A 179 -55.76 12.24 10.39
CA LEU A 179 -54.56 11.41 10.24
C LEU A 179 -53.30 12.21 10.69
N PRO A 180 -52.35 11.58 11.39
CA PRO A 180 -51.11 12.22 11.81
C PRO A 180 -50.34 12.86 10.64
N ARG A 181 -50.12 14.18 10.71
CA ARG A 181 -49.36 14.91 9.70
C ARG A 181 -47.87 14.86 10.00
N SER A 182 -47.08 14.62 8.96
CA SER A 182 -45.63 14.62 9.02
C SER A 182 -45.07 15.93 9.60
N GLN A 183 -44.10 15.83 10.51
CA GLN A 183 -43.36 16.98 11.07
C GLN A 183 -41.90 17.01 10.60
N ARG A 184 -41.47 16.03 9.79
CA ARG A 184 -40.08 15.85 9.32
C ARG A 184 -40.09 15.24 7.93
N SER A 185 -39.26 15.76 7.02
CA SER A 185 -39.10 15.20 5.67
C SER A 185 -38.74 13.70 5.74
N GLY A 186 -39.64 12.83 5.25
CA GLY A 186 -39.48 11.37 5.26
C GLY A 186 -40.27 10.61 6.34
N GLU A 187 -40.88 11.29 7.31
CA GLU A 187 -41.72 10.68 8.36
C GLU A 187 -43.18 10.65 7.86
N GLU A 188 -43.51 9.65 7.03
CA GLU A 188 -44.82 9.45 6.38
C GLU A 188 -45.57 8.23 6.95
N LEU A 189 -46.90 8.25 6.94
CA LEU A 189 -47.71 7.14 7.45
C LEU A 189 -47.48 5.87 6.60
N PRO A 190 -47.21 4.70 7.22
CA PRO A 190 -47.00 3.46 6.48
C PRO A 190 -48.21 3.12 5.59
N PRO A 191 -48.06 2.88 4.27
CA PRO A 191 -49.19 2.51 3.41
C PRO A 191 -49.69 1.10 3.73
N THR A 192 -50.99 0.83 3.55
CA THR A 192 -51.56 -0.52 3.74
C THR A 192 -50.90 -1.53 2.81
N PHE A 193 -50.36 -2.60 3.38
CA PHE A 193 -49.57 -3.61 2.67
C PHE A 193 -49.94 -5.03 3.11
N CYS A 194 -50.15 -5.91 2.13
CA CYS A 194 -50.29 -7.35 2.33
C CYS A 194 -49.68 -8.05 1.11
N SER A 195 -48.90 -9.11 1.34
CA SER A 195 -48.36 -9.95 0.26
C SER A 195 -49.45 -10.80 -0.38
N SER A 196 -49.31 -11.10 -1.68
CA SER A 196 -50.10 -12.12 -2.37
C SER A 196 -49.56 -13.55 -2.21
N ASP A 197 -48.32 -13.71 -1.70
CA ASP A 197 -47.73 -15.01 -1.37
C ASP A 197 -47.52 -15.14 0.16
N PRO A 198 -48.28 -16.03 0.85
CA PRO A 198 -48.13 -16.29 2.28
C PRO A 198 -46.83 -16.99 2.69
N GLN A 199 -46.07 -17.58 1.77
CA GLN A 199 -44.79 -18.23 2.05
C GLN A 199 -43.59 -17.28 1.88
N CYS A 200 -43.75 -16.19 1.11
CA CYS A 200 -42.64 -15.33 0.69
C CYS A 200 -42.42 -14.09 1.59
N ALA A 201 -43.46 -13.61 2.30
CA ALA A 201 -43.36 -12.38 3.11
C ALA A 201 -43.95 -12.56 4.53
N PRO A 202 -43.16 -12.36 5.61
CA PRO A 202 -43.63 -12.52 6.99
C PRO A 202 -44.21 -11.24 7.62
N PHE A 203 -44.58 -10.23 6.82
CA PHE A 203 -44.93 -8.87 7.27
C PHE A 203 -46.18 -8.32 6.58
N GLU A 204 -47.08 -7.68 7.33
CA GLU A 204 -48.26 -6.97 6.81
C GLU A 204 -48.44 -5.62 7.53
N VAL A 205 -49.05 -4.63 6.86
CA VAL A 205 -49.39 -3.31 7.41
C VAL A 205 -50.90 -3.11 7.25
N ILE A 206 -51.61 -3.07 8.38
CA ILE A 206 -53.07 -3.01 8.44
C ILE A 206 -53.53 -1.74 9.14
N TYR A 207 -54.68 -1.21 8.70
CA TYR A 207 -55.39 -0.15 9.41
C TYR A 207 -56.83 -0.59 9.64
N GLN A 208 -57.39 -0.23 10.79
CA GLN A 208 -58.78 -0.50 11.09
C GLN A 208 -59.41 0.63 11.92
N VAL A 209 -60.73 0.77 11.78
CA VAL A 209 -61.58 1.53 12.68
C VAL A 209 -62.39 0.51 13.48
N SER A 210 -62.26 0.52 14.80
CA SER A 210 -63.05 -0.29 15.71
C SER A 210 -64.05 0.57 16.47
N ALA A 211 -65.26 0.06 16.63
CA ALA A 211 -66.29 0.60 17.50
C ALA A 211 -66.58 -0.41 18.62
N THR A 212 -66.56 0.06 19.86
CA THR A 212 -66.82 -0.74 21.07
C THR A 212 -67.93 -0.08 21.87
N TRP A 213 -68.99 -0.83 22.17
CA TRP A 213 -70.08 -0.42 23.04
C TRP A 213 -69.93 -1.11 24.40
N GLU A 214 -69.67 -0.34 25.43
CA GLU A 214 -69.67 -0.76 26.83
C GLU A 214 -71.01 -0.31 27.45
N SER A 215 -71.86 -1.24 27.89
CA SER A 215 -73.11 -0.89 28.57
C SER A 215 -72.85 -0.27 29.94
N SER A 216 -73.79 0.53 30.45
CA SER A 216 -73.76 0.96 31.86
C SER A 216 -74.17 -0.16 32.83
N ASP A 217 -74.81 -1.21 32.31
CA ASP A 217 -75.11 -2.41 33.09
C ASP A 217 -73.92 -3.39 33.00
N ILE A 218 -73.37 -3.75 34.16
CA ILE A 218 -72.20 -4.64 34.30
C ILE A 218 -72.52 -6.08 33.87
N THR A 219 -73.78 -6.43 33.68
CA THR A 219 -74.23 -7.76 33.22
C THR A 219 -74.23 -7.93 31.69
N GLU A 220 -74.11 -6.86 30.90
CA GLU A 220 -74.04 -6.94 29.44
C GLU A 220 -72.58 -7.00 28.95
N ASN A 221 -72.26 -8.01 28.13
CA ASN A 221 -70.95 -8.09 27.47
C ASN A 221 -70.77 -6.95 26.45
N PRO A 222 -69.58 -6.32 26.36
CA PRO A 222 -69.34 -5.25 25.40
C PRO A 222 -69.42 -5.76 23.95
N SER A 223 -70.09 -5.01 23.09
CA SER A 223 -70.17 -5.32 21.65
C SER A 223 -69.04 -4.62 20.90
N PHE A 224 -68.44 -5.31 19.94
CA PHE A 224 -67.34 -4.81 19.13
C PHE A 224 -67.65 -4.96 17.64
N LEU A 225 -67.14 -4.01 16.85
CA LEU A 225 -67.22 -4.02 15.40
C LEU A 225 -65.92 -3.44 14.84
N GLU A 226 -65.04 -4.32 14.34
CA GLU A 226 -63.79 -3.94 13.67
C GLU A 226 -64.00 -3.84 12.16
N VAL A 227 -63.50 -2.76 11.55
CA VAL A 227 -63.63 -2.49 10.12
C VAL A 227 -62.26 -2.16 9.53
N PRO A 228 -61.69 -3.01 8.65
CA PRO A 228 -60.44 -2.69 7.98
C PRO A 228 -60.62 -1.56 6.97
N ILE A 229 -59.66 -0.65 6.94
CA ILE A 229 -59.58 0.47 6.00
C ILE A 229 -58.27 0.39 5.21
N VAL A 230 -58.22 1.00 4.03
CA VAL A 230 -57.00 1.05 3.21
C VAL A 230 -56.43 2.47 3.25
N LEU A 231 -55.27 2.64 3.87
CA LEU A 231 -54.46 3.83 3.69
C LEU A 231 -53.64 3.67 2.40
N HIS A 232 -53.83 4.60 1.46
CA HIS A 232 -52.99 4.70 0.27
C HIS A 232 -52.55 6.16 0.11
N PRO A 233 -51.26 6.48 0.32
CA PRO A 233 -50.77 7.85 0.16
C PRO A 233 -51.02 8.35 -1.26
N ASP A 234 -51.35 9.63 -1.39
CA ASP A 234 -51.75 10.26 -2.66
C ASP A 234 -50.53 10.60 -3.51
N ALA A 235 -50.07 9.63 -4.31
CA ALA A 235 -49.05 9.83 -5.32
C ALA A 235 -49.51 10.74 -6.50
N ASP A 236 -50.80 11.10 -6.54
CA ASP A 236 -51.45 11.64 -7.73
C ASP A 236 -51.31 13.16 -7.95
N PHE A 237 -50.54 13.86 -7.11
CA PHE A 237 -49.91 15.13 -7.53
C PHE A 237 -48.57 14.93 -8.26
N LEU A 238 -48.22 13.69 -8.67
CA LEU A 238 -47.28 13.43 -9.76
C LEU A 238 -47.66 12.19 -10.62
N SER A 239 -48.96 11.89 -10.74
CA SER A 239 -49.46 10.75 -11.54
C SER A 239 -49.64 11.10 -13.03
N LEU A 240 -48.58 10.88 -13.79
CA LEU A 240 -48.57 10.68 -15.24
C LEU A 240 -47.24 9.99 -15.59
N ASP A 241 -47.27 8.89 -16.34
CA ASP A 241 -46.12 7.99 -16.61
C ASP A 241 -45.01 8.58 -17.52
N GLY A 242 -44.73 9.88 -17.42
CA GLY A 242 -44.12 10.64 -18.50
C GLY A 242 -43.46 11.97 -18.13
N LEU A 243 -42.70 12.04 -17.03
CA LEU A 243 -41.49 12.87 -17.04
C LEU A 243 -40.25 11.98 -17.11
N SER A 244 -39.72 11.88 -18.34
CA SER A 244 -38.42 11.27 -18.62
C SER A 244 -37.30 12.20 -18.13
N ASP A 245 -37.16 12.35 -16.81
CA ASP A 245 -36.10 13.17 -16.26
C ASP A 245 -34.75 12.52 -16.54
N ASN A 246 -33.90 13.22 -17.28
CA ASN A 246 -32.54 12.78 -17.55
C ASN A 246 -31.70 13.12 -16.32
N SER A 247 -31.77 12.27 -15.29
CA SER A 247 -30.77 12.23 -14.22
C SER A 247 -29.40 11.89 -14.82
N SER A 248 -28.73 12.92 -15.35
CA SER A 248 -27.35 12.86 -15.83
C SER A 248 -26.36 12.75 -14.66
N SER A 249 -26.82 12.95 -13.43
CA SER A 249 -26.11 12.63 -12.20
C SER A 249 -26.19 11.13 -11.90
N TRP A 250 -25.01 10.52 -11.80
CA TRP A 250 -24.80 9.14 -11.35
C TRP A 250 -23.87 9.17 -10.15
N LEU A 251 -24.20 8.43 -9.10
CA LEU A 251 -23.34 8.24 -7.94
C LEU A 251 -22.31 7.16 -8.28
N GLU A 252 -21.04 7.56 -8.43
CA GLU A 252 -19.92 6.61 -8.55
C GLU A 252 -19.43 6.18 -7.16
N MET A 253 -19.44 4.87 -6.93
CA MET A 253 -18.98 4.24 -5.70
C MET A 253 -17.81 3.32 -6.03
N PRO A 254 -16.55 3.69 -5.70
CA PRO A 254 -15.41 2.81 -5.92
C PRO A 254 -15.56 1.56 -5.05
N LEU A 255 -15.42 0.39 -5.68
CA LEU A 255 -15.48 -0.89 -4.97
C LEU A 255 -14.20 -1.06 -4.14
N LYS A 256 -14.37 -1.47 -2.88
CA LYS A 256 -13.25 -1.90 -2.03
C LYS A 256 -12.71 -3.22 -2.57
N SER A 257 -11.39 -3.39 -2.56
CA SER A 257 -10.72 -4.65 -2.90
C SER A 257 -10.09 -5.26 -1.65
N ASP A 258 -10.33 -6.54 -1.41
CA ASP A 258 -9.85 -7.26 -0.21
C ASP A 258 -8.34 -7.55 -0.25
N ARG A 259 -7.74 -7.39 -1.43
CA ARG A 259 -6.29 -7.44 -1.68
C ARG A 259 -5.85 -6.28 -2.58
N PRO A 260 -4.55 -5.91 -2.58
CA PRO A 260 -4.00 -4.99 -3.59
C PRO A 260 -4.20 -5.57 -5.00
N ILE A 261 -4.75 -4.76 -5.91
CA ILE A 261 -4.98 -5.15 -7.31
C ILE A 261 -4.56 -4.03 -8.25
N SER A 262 -3.97 -4.39 -9.40
CA SER A 262 -3.47 -3.44 -10.41
C SER A 262 -4.57 -2.85 -11.30
N PHE A 263 -5.79 -2.75 -10.78
CA PHE A 263 -6.92 -2.09 -11.43
C PHE A 263 -7.88 -1.52 -10.39
N ARG A 264 -8.56 -0.42 -10.74
CA ARG A 264 -9.65 0.17 -9.96
C ARG A 264 -10.97 -0.30 -10.55
N CYS A 265 -11.97 -0.54 -9.69
CA CYS A 265 -13.33 -0.90 -10.10
C CYS A 265 -14.34 -0.01 -9.34
N ALA A 266 -15.45 0.35 -9.99
CA ALA A 266 -16.51 1.16 -9.40
C ALA A 266 -17.90 0.70 -9.89
N VAL A 267 -18.89 0.78 -9.01
CA VAL A 267 -20.30 0.69 -9.38
C VAL A 267 -20.88 2.11 -9.50
N THR A 268 -21.74 2.31 -10.49
CA THR A 268 -22.47 3.58 -10.69
C THR A 268 -23.97 3.32 -10.63
N LEU A 269 -24.63 4.10 -9.76
CA LEU A 269 -26.06 4.04 -9.51
C LEU A 269 -26.70 5.40 -9.82
N PRO A 270 -28.03 5.49 -10.05
CA PRO A 270 -28.71 6.77 -10.18
C PRO A 270 -28.65 7.51 -8.83
N THR A 271 -28.55 8.84 -8.85
CA THR A 271 -28.59 9.64 -7.60
C THR A 271 -29.97 9.73 -6.96
N SER A 272 -31.02 9.27 -7.64
CA SER A 272 -32.38 9.18 -7.11
C SER A 272 -32.43 8.19 -5.94
N VAL A 273 -32.84 8.66 -4.75
CA VAL A 273 -32.97 7.82 -3.54
C VAL A 273 -34.29 7.04 -3.46
N THR A 274 -35.24 7.33 -4.35
CA THR A 274 -36.58 6.72 -4.41
C THR A 274 -36.84 6.08 -5.77
N PHE A 275 -37.33 4.84 -5.78
CA PHE A 275 -37.69 4.10 -7.00
C PHE A 275 -39.07 3.45 -6.85
N SER A 276 -39.86 3.42 -7.93
CA SER A 276 -41.15 2.73 -7.94
C SER A 276 -40.99 1.22 -7.78
N ARG A 277 -41.77 0.59 -6.90
CA ARG A 277 -41.81 -0.87 -6.70
C ARG A 277 -42.25 -1.68 -7.94
N ALA A 278 -42.69 -1.00 -9.01
CA ALA A 278 -42.98 -1.62 -10.31
C ALA A 278 -41.90 -1.34 -11.38
N SER A 279 -40.73 -0.83 -10.99
CA SER A 279 -39.67 -0.39 -11.91
C SER A 279 -38.39 -1.26 -11.81
N SER A 280 -37.27 -0.75 -12.32
CA SER A 280 -35.97 -1.41 -12.21
C SER A 280 -34.86 -0.37 -12.07
N ILE A 281 -33.94 -0.58 -11.11
CA ILE A 281 -32.82 0.33 -10.85
C ILE A 281 -31.70 0.02 -11.85
N PRO A 282 -31.40 0.89 -12.83
CA PRO A 282 -30.29 0.65 -13.74
C PRO A 282 -28.96 0.87 -13.02
N TYR A 283 -27.97 0.03 -13.30
CA TYR A 283 -26.61 0.19 -12.79
C TYR A 283 -25.57 -0.08 -13.87
N PHE A 284 -24.37 0.43 -13.65
CA PHE A 284 -23.19 0.01 -14.39
C PHE A 284 -22.06 -0.37 -13.42
N VAL A 285 -21.19 -1.28 -13.83
CA VAL A 285 -19.90 -1.53 -13.18
C VAL A 285 -18.82 -1.26 -14.20
N VAL A 286 -17.78 -0.51 -13.82
CA VAL A 286 -16.65 -0.12 -14.66
C VAL A 286 -15.33 -0.45 -13.99
N PHE A 287 -14.32 -0.78 -14.78
CA PHE A 287 -12.94 -0.93 -14.27
C PHE A 287 -11.91 -0.23 -15.14
N THR A 288 -10.75 0.05 -14.57
CA THR A 288 -9.58 0.64 -15.24
C THR A 288 -8.28 0.10 -14.65
N THR A 289 -7.42 -0.44 -15.50
CA THR A 289 -6.09 -0.96 -15.16
C THR A 289 -5.10 0.17 -14.85
N THR A 290 -4.23 -0.05 -13.86
CA THR A 290 -3.27 0.92 -13.35
C THR A 290 -1.92 0.24 -13.10
N PRO A 291 -0.90 0.44 -13.97
CA PRO A 291 -0.94 1.21 -15.23
C PRO A 291 -1.86 0.57 -16.29
N ARG A 292 -2.28 1.38 -17.28
CA ARG A 292 -3.16 0.95 -18.38
C ARG A 292 -2.53 -0.20 -19.16
N SER A 293 -3.20 -1.35 -19.24
CA SER A 293 -2.70 -2.56 -19.91
C SER A 293 -3.80 -3.26 -20.72
N SER A 294 -3.64 -3.28 -22.05
CA SER A 294 -4.67 -3.80 -22.97
C SER A 294 -4.75 -5.34 -23.05
N SER A 295 -3.78 -6.06 -22.48
CA SER A 295 -3.82 -7.51 -22.26
C SER A 295 -4.58 -7.85 -20.98
N PHE A 296 -4.15 -7.28 -19.86
CA PHE A 296 -4.79 -7.46 -18.55
C PHE A 296 -6.26 -6.99 -18.54
N ALA A 297 -6.56 -5.90 -19.26
CA ALA A 297 -7.93 -5.46 -19.50
C ALA A 297 -8.80 -6.39 -20.37
N ARG A 298 -8.22 -7.38 -21.07
CA ARG A 298 -9.01 -8.44 -21.75
C ARG A 298 -9.32 -9.59 -20.80
N GLU A 299 -8.33 -10.00 -20.02
CA GLU A 299 -8.41 -11.04 -18.98
C GLU A 299 -9.47 -10.68 -17.92
N ILE A 300 -9.40 -9.48 -17.34
CA ILE A 300 -10.45 -8.97 -16.42
C ILE A 300 -11.83 -8.90 -17.12
N ALA A 301 -11.86 -8.58 -18.41
CA ALA A 301 -13.12 -8.45 -19.16
C ALA A 301 -13.76 -9.78 -19.56
N SER A 302 -13.02 -10.90 -19.57
CA SER A 302 -13.58 -12.24 -19.76
C SER A 302 -13.90 -12.93 -18.44
N ASP A 303 -13.03 -12.81 -17.43
CA ASP A 303 -13.00 -13.77 -16.32
C ASP A 303 -13.56 -13.22 -14.99
N ALA A 304 -13.78 -11.91 -14.88
CA ALA A 304 -14.24 -11.29 -13.63
C ALA A 304 -15.74 -11.51 -13.37
N THR A 305 -16.08 -12.20 -12.28
CA THR A 305 -17.47 -12.34 -11.79
C THR A 305 -17.94 -11.08 -11.06
N ILE A 306 -19.17 -10.65 -11.34
CA ILE A 306 -19.85 -9.50 -10.75
C ILE A 306 -21.14 -9.99 -10.09
N SER A 307 -21.27 -9.86 -8.78
CA SER A 307 -22.50 -10.17 -8.03
C SER A 307 -23.07 -8.92 -7.36
N ILE A 308 -24.40 -8.75 -7.44
CA ILE A 308 -25.15 -7.63 -6.86
C ILE A 308 -26.41 -8.15 -6.20
N SER A 309 -26.56 -7.87 -4.90
CA SER A 309 -27.68 -8.27 -4.06
C SER A 309 -28.29 -7.07 -3.32
N VAL A 310 -29.60 -7.13 -3.09
CA VAL A 310 -30.40 -6.12 -2.37
C VAL A 310 -31.13 -6.79 -1.23
N PHE A 311 -31.23 -6.10 -0.09
CA PHE A 311 -31.74 -6.60 1.17
C PHE A 311 -32.82 -5.66 1.72
N SER A 312 -33.72 -6.19 2.54
CA SER A 312 -34.60 -5.39 3.40
C SER A 312 -34.24 -5.65 4.85
N GLN A 313 -34.20 -4.60 5.68
CA GLN A 313 -34.16 -4.69 7.14
C GLN A 313 -35.46 -4.15 7.72
N VAL A 314 -36.09 -4.93 8.60
CA VAL A 314 -37.29 -4.55 9.34
C VAL A 314 -36.93 -4.49 10.82
N THR A 315 -37.08 -3.30 11.41
CA THR A 315 -36.80 -3.02 12.82
C THR A 315 -38.07 -2.53 13.50
N ILE A 316 -38.42 -3.11 14.65
CA ILE A 316 -39.58 -2.73 15.47
C ILE A 316 -39.05 -2.42 16.87
N THR A 317 -39.46 -1.28 17.44
CA THR A 317 -39.01 -0.79 18.76
C THR A 317 -40.20 -0.48 19.66
N GLU A 318 -40.21 -1.03 20.87
CA GLU A 318 -41.30 -0.91 21.84
C GLU A 318 -40.85 -0.14 23.10
N PRO A 319 -41.73 0.66 23.73
CA PRO A 319 -41.38 1.38 24.96
C PRO A 319 -41.18 0.42 26.13
N THR A 320 -40.11 0.60 26.90
CA THR A 320 -39.77 -0.30 28.01
C THR A 320 -40.78 -0.16 29.16
N VAL A 321 -41.50 -1.25 29.46
CA VAL A 321 -42.43 -1.31 30.61
C VAL A 321 -41.64 -1.57 31.89
N LEU A 322 -41.71 -0.64 32.85
CA LEU A 322 -41.12 -0.82 34.18
C LEU A 322 -41.99 -1.77 35.04
N PRO A 323 -41.39 -2.65 35.87
CA PRO A 323 -42.15 -3.58 36.70
C PRO A 323 -42.88 -2.87 37.84
N ILE A 324 -44.16 -3.23 38.04
CA ILE A 324 -45.01 -2.74 39.14
C ILE A 324 -45.15 -3.84 40.20
N THR A 325 -44.77 -3.57 41.45
CA THR A 325 -45.05 -4.34 42.70
C THR A 325 -44.43 -3.58 43.91
N PRO A 326 -44.69 -3.91 45.20
CA PRO A 326 -45.29 -5.13 45.76
C PRO A 326 -46.65 -4.85 46.50
N PRO A 327 -47.09 -5.59 47.54
CA PRO A 327 -48.36 -6.30 47.48
C PRO A 327 -49.48 -5.71 48.37
N GLN A 328 -50.71 -6.20 48.17
CA GLN A 328 -51.87 -5.86 49.00
C GLN A 328 -51.83 -6.56 50.38
N THR A 329 -52.36 -5.87 51.40
CA THR A 329 -52.94 -6.45 52.63
C THR A 329 -54.23 -5.67 52.97
N PRO A 330 -55.17 -6.26 53.74
CA PRO A 330 -56.59 -6.10 53.42
C PRO A 330 -57.30 -4.91 54.08
N LEU A 331 -58.46 -4.58 53.52
CA LEU A 331 -59.52 -3.80 54.16
C LEU A 331 -60.03 -4.52 55.43
N SER A 332 -60.66 -3.78 56.33
CA SER A 332 -61.43 -4.32 57.46
C SER A 332 -62.70 -3.51 57.63
N GLU A 333 -63.81 -4.21 57.90
CA GLU A 333 -65.13 -3.62 58.11
C GLU A 333 -65.34 -3.17 59.57
N GLU A 334 -66.53 -2.64 59.86
CA GLU A 334 -66.87 -1.94 61.11
C GLU A 334 -66.91 -2.83 62.36
N SER A 335 -66.58 -2.26 63.53
CA SER A 335 -67.50 -2.28 64.70
C SER A 335 -66.98 -1.50 65.92
N SER A 336 -67.93 -0.91 66.68
CA SER A 336 -67.86 -0.44 68.08
C SER A 336 -66.84 0.63 68.54
N LEU A 337 -67.38 1.72 69.10
CA LEU A 337 -67.14 2.30 70.44
C LEU A 337 -65.78 1.95 71.13
N GLU A 338 -65.01 2.87 71.75
CA GLU A 338 -65.43 4.02 72.57
C GLU A 338 -64.24 4.98 72.92
N SER A 339 -64.54 6.10 73.63
CA SER A 339 -63.63 6.88 74.52
C SER A 339 -62.68 8.01 74.00
N PHE A 340 -62.90 9.21 74.59
CA PHE A 340 -62.02 10.37 74.90
C PHE A 340 -60.98 11.02 73.95
N GLN A 341 -61.46 12.13 73.36
CA GLN A 341 -60.79 13.45 73.16
C GLN A 341 -59.98 14.02 74.39
N PRO A 342 -59.24 15.16 74.30
CA PRO A 342 -58.29 15.64 73.26
C PRO A 342 -57.08 16.48 73.84
N THR A 343 -56.18 17.05 73.01
CA THR A 343 -55.93 18.53 72.86
C THR A 343 -54.57 18.98 72.25
N LYS A 344 -54.66 19.84 71.22
CA LYS A 344 -53.96 21.14 70.98
C LYS A 344 -52.46 21.33 71.31
N LEU A 345 -51.71 21.88 70.33
CA LEU A 345 -51.17 23.28 70.42
C LEU A 345 -50.73 23.86 69.05
N LEU A 346 -50.24 25.11 69.02
CA LEU A 346 -50.19 26.01 67.84
C LEU A 346 -48.84 26.74 67.65
N ARG A 347 -48.41 26.95 66.39
CA ARG A 347 -47.71 28.16 65.83
C ARG A 347 -47.42 27.98 64.31
N ARG A 348 -47.49 28.93 63.36
CA ARG A 348 -47.28 30.42 63.24
C ARG A 348 -45.81 30.84 63.48
N VAL A 349 -45.14 31.74 62.73
CA VAL A 349 -45.49 32.76 61.69
C VAL A 349 -44.14 33.24 61.02
N ARG A 350 -43.95 33.95 59.88
CA ARG A 350 -44.70 34.54 58.71
C ARG A 350 -43.64 35.05 57.68
N SER A 351 -44.06 35.75 56.60
CA SER A 351 -43.40 36.96 56.01
C SER A 351 -42.21 36.75 55.03
N ARG A 352 -42.03 37.51 53.91
CA ARG A 352 -42.78 38.64 53.27
C ARG A 352 -42.38 38.74 51.76
N THR A 353 -43.31 38.75 50.78
CA THR A 353 -43.93 39.89 50.03
C THR A 353 -43.08 40.78 49.09
N SER A 354 -43.29 40.60 47.77
CA SER A 354 -43.57 41.57 46.65
C SER A 354 -43.36 43.10 46.84
N PRO A 355 -43.00 43.86 45.78
CA PRO A 355 -44.05 44.48 44.91
C PRO A 355 -43.73 44.73 43.40
N TRP A 356 -44.80 45.13 42.66
CA TRP A 356 -44.86 45.98 41.44
C TRP A 356 -44.75 45.43 39.99
N ALA A 357 -45.32 46.24 39.09
CA ALA A 357 -45.57 46.14 37.63
C ALA A 357 -45.89 47.59 37.12
N PRO A 358 -46.37 47.91 35.88
CA PRO A 358 -46.59 47.10 34.66
C PRO A 358 -46.15 47.76 33.31
N ARG A 359 -46.10 46.99 32.19
CA ARG A 359 -46.77 47.25 30.86
C ARG A 359 -46.12 46.55 29.63
N ALA A 360 -46.99 45.86 28.89
CA ALA A 360 -47.10 45.72 27.42
C ALA A 360 -45.85 45.57 26.50
N LEU A 361 -45.78 44.44 25.80
CA LEU A 361 -45.81 44.33 24.31
C LEU A 361 -46.19 42.89 23.91
N ASP A 362 -46.56 42.68 22.64
CA ASP A 362 -47.17 41.43 22.13
C ASP A 362 -46.15 40.35 21.73
N ASP A 363 -46.49 39.08 21.96
CA ASP A 363 -45.98 37.92 21.18
C ASP A 363 -46.90 36.68 21.34
N PRO A 364 -47.31 35.95 20.28
CA PRO A 364 -48.24 34.82 20.39
C PRO A 364 -47.66 33.46 19.91
N GLU A 365 -47.02 32.68 20.79
CA GLU A 365 -47.03 31.21 20.64
C GLU A 365 -46.72 30.47 21.96
N LEU A 366 -47.71 29.72 22.47
CA LEU A 366 -47.51 28.66 23.47
C LEU A 366 -47.87 27.32 22.84
N ARG A 367 -46.86 26.63 22.28
CA ARG A 367 -46.93 25.21 21.96
C ARG A 367 -46.29 24.40 23.09
N ASP A 368 -46.93 23.29 23.47
CA ASP A 368 -46.40 22.40 24.50
C ASP A 368 -45.03 21.84 24.11
N LYS A 369 -44.11 21.83 25.08
CA LYS A 369 -42.82 21.15 24.92
C LYS A 369 -43.03 19.65 25.11
N PRO A 370 -42.61 18.78 24.17
CA PRO A 370 -42.69 17.35 24.36
C PRO A 370 -41.83 16.91 25.55
N LEU A 371 -42.36 15.99 26.35
CA LEU A 371 -41.62 15.33 27.42
C LEU A 371 -40.46 14.49 26.85
N PRO A 372 -39.38 14.24 27.62
CA PRO A 372 -38.31 13.36 27.20
C PRO A 372 -38.85 11.95 26.86
N ARG A 373 -38.37 11.36 25.77
CA ARG A 373 -38.76 9.99 25.36
C ARG A 373 -38.28 8.98 26.41
N LEU A 374 -39.17 8.05 26.76
CA LEU A 374 -38.82 6.87 27.56
C LEU A 374 -37.84 5.96 26.77
N PRO A 375 -37.05 5.12 27.45
CA PRO A 375 -36.28 4.08 26.78
C PRO A 375 -37.14 3.18 25.91
N THR A 376 -36.61 2.80 24.74
CA THR A 376 -37.25 1.89 23.79
C THR A 376 -36.34 0.70 23.51
N GLN A 377 -36.89 -0.51 23.55
CA GLN A 377 -36.19 -1.76 23.28
C GLN A 377 -36.54 -2.27 21.88
N THR A 378 -35.56 -2.80 21.16
CA THR A 378 -35.81 -3.44 19.85
C THR A 378 -36.53 -4.78 20.03
N ALA A 379 -37.81 -4.82 19.66
CA ALA A 379 -38.67 -6.01 19.73
C ALA A 379 -38.51 -6.94 18.50
N LEU A 380 -38.02 -6.40 17.37
CA LEU A 380 -37.62 -7.18 16.20
C LEU A 380 -36.49 -6.48 15.44
N SER A 381 -35.51 -7.24 14.94
CA SER A 381 -34.58 -6.80 13.89
C SER A 381 -34.33 -7.93 12.89
N SER A 382 -35.10 -7.96 11.81
CA SER A 382 -35.01 -8.95 10.73
C SER A 382 -34.30 -8.38 9.51
N THR A 383 -33.57 -9.20 8.75
CA THR A 383 -33.01 -8.81 7.45
C THR A 383 -33.11 -9.97 6.47
N GLN A 384 -33.62 -9.70 5.26
CA GLN A 384 -33.85 -10.70 4.21
C GLN A 384 -33.24 -10.25 2.88
N VAL A 385 -32.78 -11.21 2.06
CA VAL A 385 -32.39 -10.95 0.67
C VAL A 385 -33.67 -10.74 -0.15
N VAL A 386 -33.75 -9.64 -0.88
CA VAL A 386 -34.89 -9.28 -1.73
C VAL A 386 -34.58 -9.54 -3.21
N HIS A 387 -33.32 -9.37 -3.62
CA HIS A 387 -32.86 -9.71 -4.95
C HIS A 387 -31.38 -10.11 -4.92
N SER A 388 -30.97 -11.00 -5.84
CA SER A 388 -29.57 -11.29 -6.12
C SER A 388 -29.39 -11.56 -7.61
N SER A 389 -28.27 -11.10 -8.17
CA SER A 389 -27.91 -11.28 -9.58
C SER A 389 -26.40 -11.48 -9.71
N MET A 390 -25.99 -12.31 -10.68
CA MET A 390 -24.59 -12.58 -10.99
C MET A 390 -24.36 -12.49 -12.50
N CYS A 391 -23.20 -12.00 -12.92
CA CYS A 391 -22.74 -11.97 -14.30
C CYS A 391 -21.24 -12.26 -14.37
N ILE A 392 -20.78 -12.85 -15.48
CA ILE A 392 -19.37 -13.13 -15.74
C ILE A 392 -18.89 -12.19 -16.85
N GLY A 393 -17.76 -11.54 -16.62
CA GLY A 393 -17.07 -10.65 -17.53
C GLY A 393 -17.68 -9.23 -17.64
N PHE A 394 -16.96 -8.38 -18.38
CA PHE A 394 -17.38 -7.03 -18.75
C PHE A 394 -17.70 -7.01 -20.25
N PRO A 395 -18.93 -7.39 -20.67
CA PRO A 395 -19.26 -7.70 -22.06
C PRO A 395 -19.28 -6.50 -23.01
N LYS A 396 -18.97 -5.28 -22.54
CA LYS A 396 -18.94 -4.05 -23.33
C LYS A 396 -17.67 -3.27 -23.01
N ARG A 397 -17.06 -2.69 -24.05
CA ARG A 397 -16.07 -1.61 -23.87
C ARG A 397 -16.78 -0.26 -23.92
N PRO A 398 -16.47 0.69 -23.02
CA PRO A 398 -16.91 2.08 -23.15
C PRO A 398 -16.60 2.68 -24.52
N ARG A 399 -17.49 3.55 -24.99
CA ARG A 399 -17.33 4.37 -26.20
C ARG A 399 -17.99 5.72 -25.97
N HIS A 400 -17.39 6.80 -26.45
CA HIS A 400 -18.07 8.09 -26.50
C HIS A 400 -19.24 8.03 -27.49
N GLN A 401 -20.39 8.55 -27.08
CA GLN A 401 -21.60 8.61 -27.90
C GLN A 401 -21.84 10.07 -28.32
N LYS A 402 -21.63 10.39 -29.60
CA LYS A 402 -21.95 11.70 -30.18
C LYS A 402 -22.54 11.57 -31.59
N SER A 403 -23.43 12.50 -31.91
CA SER A 403 -24.06 12.69 -33.23
C SER A 403 -23.34 13.78 -34.01
N GLY A 404 -22.34 13.42 -34.82
CA GLY A 404 -21.55 14.36 -35.62
C GLY A 404 -20.44 13.66 -36.41
N LYS A 405 -19.85 14.34 -37.39
CA LYS A 405 -18.82 13.78 -38.31
C LYS A 405 -17.37 13.97 -37.82
N ASP A 406 -17.15 14.19 -36.53
CA ASP A 406 -15.81 14.38 -35.95
C ASP A 406 -15.40 13.20 -35.06
N HIS A 407 -14.15 12.77 -35.21
CA HIS A 407 -13.57 11.71 -34.37
C HIS A 407 -13.11 12.28 -33.01
N PRO A 408 -13.33 11.58 -31.89
CA PRO A 408 -12.81 11.99 -30.59
C PRO A 408 -11.27 11.94 -30.55
N SER A 409 -10.65 12.76 -29.70
CA SER A 409 -9.19 12.79 -29.54
C SER A 409 -8.65 11.53 -28.87
N LEU A 410 -7.35 11.28 -29.04
CA LEU A 410 -6.64 10.18 -28.38
C LEU A 410 -6.77 10.25 -26.86
N ASP A 411 -6.67 11.44 -26.27
CA ASP A 411 -6.79 11.67 -24.82
C ASP A 411 -8.20 11.36 -24.32
N ALA A 412 -9.23 11.78 -25.07
CA ALA A 412 -10.63 11.42 -24.78
C ALA A 412 -10.89 9.91 -24.85
N HIS A 413 -10.14 9.18 -25.69
CA HIS A 413 -10.16 7.71 -25.71
C HIS A 413 -9.38 7.09 -24.52
N GLN A 414 -8.27 7.69 -24.09
CA GLN A 414 -7.50 7.25 -22.92
C GLN A 414 -8.19 7.55 -21.58
N ALA A 415 -9.15 8.46 -21.56
CA ALA A 415 -9.97 8.77 -20.38
C ALA A 415 -11.11 7.75 -20.12
N LEU A 416 -11.51 6.96 -21.11
CA LEU A 416 -12.59 5.98 -20.97
C LEU A 416 -12.17 4.76 -20.12
N PRO A 417 -13.07 4.12 -19.35
CA PRO A 417 -12.73 2.89 -18.63
C PRO A 417 -12.33 1.73 -19.57
N ASP A 418 -11.61 0.74 -19.06
CA ASP A 418 -11.16 -0.42 -19.84
C ASP A 418 -12.29 -1.42 -20.14
N GLY A 419 -13.26 -1.55 -19.23
CA GLY A 419 -14.44 -2.40 -19.39
C GLY A 419 -15.68 -1.85 -18.70
N LEU A 420 -16.86 -2.29 -19.18
CA LEU A 420 -18.18 -1.87 -18.76
C LEU A 420 -19.17 -3.04 -18.73
N HIS A 421 -19.78 -3.25 -17.57
CA HIS A 421 -20.98 -4.04 -17.40
C HIS A 421 -22.18 -3.08 -17.24
N LYS A 422 -23.33 -3.39 -17.84
CA LYS A 422 -24.58 -2.62 -17.67
C LYS A 422 -25.77 -3.57 -17.57
N SER A 423 -26.53 -3.45 -16.48
CA SER A 423 -27.74 -4.23 -16.22
C SER A 423 -28.73 -3.39 -15.39
N LYS A 424 -29.77 -4.02 -14.84
CA LYS A 424 -30.74 -3.41 -13.92
C LYS A 424 -31.15 -4.39 -12.83
N ILE A 425 -31.41 -3.90 -11.63
CA ILE A 425 -32.07 -4.63 -10.55
C ILE A 425 -33.59 -4.52 -10.78
N PRO A 426 -34.34 -5.61 -11.00
CA PRO A 426 -35.80 -5.57 -11.01
C PRO A 426 -36.36 -5.37 -9.60
N LEU A 427 -37.39 -4.53 -9.45
CA LEU A 427 -38.14 -4.38 -8.21
C LEU A 427 -39.49 -5.09 -8.35
N ASN A 428 -39.98 -5.70 -7.26
CA ASN A 428 -41.28 -6.36 -7.23
C ASN A 428 -42.31 -5.53 -6.43
N ARG A 429 -43.58 -5.56 -6.86
CA ARG A 429 -44.70 -4.91 -6.17
C ARG A 429 -44.96 -5.49 -4.77
N ASP A 430 -44.64 -6.77 -4.60
CA ASP A 430 -44.77 -7.49 -3.32
C ASP A 430 -43.62 -7.20 -2.34
N MET A 431 -42.69 -6.31 -2.70
CA MET A 431 -41.71 -5.79 -1.74
C MET A 431 -42.41 -4.89 -0.71
N LEU A 432 -42.19 -5.15 0.57
CA LEU A 432 -42.52 -4.24 1.66
C LEU A 432 -41.85 -2.88 1.38
N PRO A 433 -42.58 -1.75 1.43
CA PRO A 433 -42.01 -0.44 1.16
C PRO A 433 -41.04 0.01 2.26
N SER A 434 -40.20 0.98 1.97
CA SER A 434 -39.46 1.72 2.99
C SER A 434 -40.44 2.44 3.91
N ILE A 435 -40.19 2.37 5.22
CA ILE A 435 -41.00 2.98 6.28
C ILE A 435 -40.02 3.58 7.29
N ASP A 436 -40.24 4.81 7.74
CA ASP A 436 -39.49 5.42 8.85
C ASP A 436 -40.49 6.16 9.76
N TRP A 437 -41.10 5.40 10.68
CA TRP A 437 -42.17 5.89 11.56
C TRP A 437 -41.87 5.52 13.02
N ALA A 438 -42.44 6.25 13.98
CA ALA A 438 -42.25 5.97 15.39
C ALA A 438 -42.70 4.54 15.75
N GLY A 439 -41.75 3.69 16.15
CA GLY A 439 -41.96 2.27 16.47
C GLY A 439 -41.57 1.28 15.37
N VAL A 440 -41.55 1.69 14.09
CA VAL A 440 -41.32 0.80 12.94
C VAL A 440 -40.44 1.46 11.87
N SER A 441 -39.29 0.82 11.59
CA SER A 441 -38.35 1.24 10.54
C SER A 441 -38.09 0.09 9.56
N VAL A 442 -38.47 0.26 8.30
CA VAL A 442 -38.13 -0.64 7.17
C VAL A 442 -37.16 0.07 6.24
N LYS A 443 -35.93 -0.45 6.15
CA LYS A 443 -34.84 0.12 5.34
C LYS A 443 -34.39 -0.89 4.30
N ILE A 444 -34.41 -0.51 3.02
CA ILE A 444 -33.86 -1.31 1.93
C ILE A 444 -32.37 -0.97 1.81
N MET A 445 -31.50 -1.98 1.91
CA MET A 445 -30.05 -1.81 2.01
C MET A 445 -29.30 -2.73 1.03
N GLN A 446 -28.05 -2.39 0.74
CA GLN A 446 -27.04 -3.39 0.34
C GLN A 446 -26.45 -4.04 1.61
N ASP A 447 -25.81 -5.22 1.50
CA ASP A 447 -25.53 -6.05 2.69
C ASP A 447 -24.73 -5.33 3.78
N GLY A 448 -25.08 -5.61 5.03
CA GLY A 448 -24.53 -4.99 6.23
C GLY A 448 -24.41 -5.91 7.45
N ARG A 449 -24.93 -7.15 7.44
CA ARG A 449 -24.85 -8.02 8.63
C ARG A 449 -23.48 -8.68 8.76
N THR A 450 -22.51 -7.91 9.24
CA THR A 450 -21.19 -8.40 9.62
C THR A 450 -21.23 -9.11 10.97
N PHE A 451 -20.66 -10.31 11.05
CA PHE A 451 -20.49 -11.07 12.29
C PHE A 451 -19.02 -11.00 12.75
N TYR A 452 -18.80 -11.11 14.06
CA TYR A 452 -17.45 -11.21 14.66
C TYR A 452 -17.36 -12.48 15.53
N LYS A 453 -16.18 -13.13 15.55
CA LYS A 453 -15.87 -14.30 16.41
C LYS A 453 -14.71 -13.99 17.35
N ARG A 454 -14.84 -14.40 18.62
CA ARG A 454 -13.74 -14.44 19.60
C ARG A 454 -13.12 -15.84 19.60
N GLN A 455 -11.86 -15.93 19.19
CA GLN A 455 -11.04 -17.14 19.22
C GLN A 455 -10.03 -17.03 20.36
N GLN A 456 -10.11 -17.92 21.35
CA GLN A 456 -9.02 -18.05 22.33
C GLN A 456 -7.79 -18.66 21.63
N LEU A 457 -6.67 -17.94 21.66
CA LEU A 457 -5.39 -18.35 21.06
C LEU A 457 -4.59 -19.18 22.06
N TYR A 458 -4.47 -18.67 23.29
CA TYR A 458 -3.77 -19.30 24.40
C TYR A 458 -4.50 -19.10 25.73
N PHE A 459 -4.48 -20.13 26.57
CA PHE A 459 -4.78 -20.05 27.99
C PHE A 459 -3.46 -20.04 28.76
N MET A 460 -3.28 -19.06 29.64
CA MET A 460 -1.99 -18.67 30.20
C MET A 460 -2.12 -18.12 31.65
N PRO A 461 -2.83 -18.83 32.54
CA PRO A 461 -3.18 -18.33 33.86
C PRO A 461 -1.95 -17.98 34.70
N GLY A 462 -1.95 -16.78 35.28
CA GLY A 462 -0.87 -16.29 36.15
C GLY A 462 0.52 -16.15 35.50
N LYS A 463 0.65 -16.22 34.17
CA LYS A 463 1.95 -16.02 33.48
C LYS A 463 2.35 -14.56 33.34
N LEU A 464 1.39 -13.65 33.21
CA LEU A 464 1.62 -12.20 33.13
C LEU A 464 1.34 -11.51 34.47
N PRO A 465 2.01 -10.38 34.76
CA PRO A 465 1.60 -9.50 35.86
C PRO A 465 0.29 -8.77 35.52
N ASN A 466 -0.31 -8.12 36.52
CA ASN A 466 -1.44 -7.22 36.32
C ASN A 466 -1.06 -6.08 35.36
N LEU A 467 -1.59 -6.12 34.13
CA LEU A 467 -1.23 -5.19 33.05
C LEU A 467 -1.53 -3.73 33.40
N SER A 468 -2.45 -3.45 34.33
CA SER A 468 -2.74 -2.07 34.75
C SER A 468 -1.58 -1.39 35.51
N ASP A 469 -0.69 -2.16 36.14
CA ASP A 469 0.51 -1.64 36.83
C ASP A 469 1.68 -1.33 35.88
N TYR A 470 1.54 -1.60 34.58
CA TYR A 470 2.62 -1.56 33.60
C TYR A 470 2.32 -0.60 32.44
N ILE A 471 3.39 -0.11 31.83
CA ILE A 471 3.39 0.38 30.44
C ILE A 471 3.58 -0.85 29.56
N VAL A 472 2.82 -0.92 28.46
CA VAL A 472 2.72 -2.11 27.59
C VAL A 472 2.89 -1.70 26.13
N ALA A 473 3.59 -2.52 25.35
CA ALA A 473 3.62 -2.44 23.89
C ALA A 473 3.58 -3.83 23.26
N GLY A 474 2.62 -4.09 22.37
CA GLY A 474 2.50 -5.37 21.65
C GLY A 474 2.95 -5.25 20.20
N CYS A 475 3.68 -6.25 19.70
CA CYS A 475 4.10 -6.34 18.30
C CYS A 475 3.01 -7.00 17.45
N ARG A 476 2.75 -6.46 16.25
CA ARG A 476 1.80 -7.02 15.28
C ARG A 476 2.23 -8.36 14.69
N TYR A 477 1.31 -8.98 13.95
CA TYR A 477 1.43 -10.29 13.29
C TYR A 477 1.73 -11.41 14.29
N GLY A 478 1.04 -11.41 15.44
CA GLY A 478 1.30 -12.38 16.51
C GLY A 478 2.68 -12.23 17.17
N GLY A 479 3.24 -11.01 17.17
CA GLY A 479 4.53 -10.71 17.78
C GLY A 479 4.50 -10.60 19.30
N PRO A 480 5.70 -10.50 19.94
CA PRO A 480 5.88 -10.43 21.39
C PRO A 480 5.27 -9.18 22.02
N ILE A 481 5.24 -9.15 23.35
CA ILE A 481 4.75 -8.04 24.18
C ILE A 481 5.86 -7.59 25.13
N ALA A 482 6.14 -6.29 25.16
CA ALA A 482 7.05 -5.67 26.12
C ALA A 482 6.26 -5.04 27.27
N LEU A 483 6.76 -5.20 28.49
CA LEU A 483 6.20 -4.70 29.74
C LEU A 483 7.28 -3.96 30.54
N MET A 484 6.95 -2.78 31.06
CA MET A 484 7.77 -2.05 32.04
C MET A 484 6.88 -1.56 33.18
N ARG A 485 7.32 -1.65 34.43
CA ARG A 485 6.52 -1.17 35.58
C ARG A 485 6.28 0.34 35.45
N ASP A 486 5.04 0.76 35.57
CA ASP A 486 4.64 2.18 35.47
C ASP A 486 4.94 2.93 36.77
N ASN A 487 6.11 3.58 36.82
CA ASN A 487 6.58 4.31 37.99
C ASN A 487 5.70 5.50 38.43
N THR A 488 4.65 5.86 37.67
CA THR A 488 3.63 6.83 38.13
C THR A 488 2.60 6.23 39.10
N LYS A 489 2.45 4.90 39.10
CA LYS A 489 1.46 4.17 39.91
C LYS A 489 2.07 3.66 41.20
N LEU A 490 1.37 3.87 42.32
CA LEU A 490 1.79 3.49 43.68
C LEU A 490 2.12 1.99 43.81
N ILE A 491 2.96 1.63 44.78
CA ILE A 491 3.34 0.24 45.08
C ILE A 491 2.68 -0.20 46.39
N ALA A 492 1.92 -1.28 46.36
CA ALA A 492 1.32 -1.89 47.55
C ALA A 492 2.36 -2.69 48.34
N LEU A 493 2.94 -2.07 49.38
CA LEU A 493 3.85 -2.70 50.34
C LEU A 493 3.10 -3.77 51.17
N GLY A 494 3.11 -5.03 50.72
CA GLY A 494 2.43 -6.12 51.44
C GLY A 494 2.42 -7.50 50.79
N ARG A 495 2.80 -7.63 49.51
CA ARG A 495 3.09 -8.93 48.86
C ARG A 495 4.55 -8.99 48.44
N SER A 496 5.07 -10.21 48.23
CA SER A 496 6.46 -10.48 47.84
C SER A 496 6.79 -10.11 46.38
N THR A 497 6.40 -8.91 45.97
CA THR A 497 6.97 -8.25 44.80
C THR A 497 8.39 -7.79 45.16
N PRO A 498 9.43 -8.16 44.39
CA PRO A 498 10.76 -7.59 44.61
C PRO A 498 10.70 -6.07 44.38
N ALA A 499 11.54 -5.33 45.11
CA ALA A 499 11.64 -3.88 44.97
C ALA A 499 12.27 -3.50 43.62
N MET A 500 11.45 -3.49 42.56
CA MET A 500 11.85 -3.15 41.19
C MET A 500 12.03 -1.64 41.03
N THR A 501 12.97 -1.06 41.77
CA THR A 501 13.33 0.37 41.72
C THR A 501 14.26 0.71 40.55
N LYS A 502 14.12 0.00 39.42
CA LYS A 502 14.84 0.21 38.17
C LYS A 502 13.89 0.02 36.99
N ALA A 503 14.14 0.73 35.89
CA ALA A 503 13.43 0.58 34.63
C ALA A 503 13.81 -0.75 33.95
N GLN A 504 13.30 -1.85 34.49
CA GLN A 504 13.49 -3.19 33.94
C GLN A 504 12.35 -3.51 32.96
N ILE A 505 12.73 -3.99 31.78
CA ILE A 505 11.81 -4.37 30.70
C ILE A 505 11.75 -5.89 30.60
N GLN A 506 10.53 -6.41 30.58
CA GLN A 506 10.21 -7.82 30.43
C GLN A 506 9.54 -8.03 29.06
N VAL A 507 10.05 -8.95 28.25
CA VAL A 507 9.45 -9.32 26.97
C VAL A 507 8.86 -10.73 27.07
N TYR A 508 7.59 -10.86 26.70
CA TYR A 508 6.85 -12.12 26.72
C TYR A 508 6.35 -12.51 25.32
N SER A 509 6.23 -13.81 25.08
CA SER A 509 5.47 -14.34 23.95
C SER A 509 3.97 -14.14 24.18
N PRO A 510 3.14 -14.13 23.12
CA PRO A 510 1.68 -14.21 23.21
C PRO A 510 1.10 -15.40 24.00
N ALA A 511 1.91 -16.42 24.31
CA ALA A 511 1.54 -17.57 25.15
C ALA A 511 1.99 -17.41 26.62
N GLY A 512 2.53 -16.24 26.97
CA GLY A 512 3.02 -15.89 28.31
C GLY A 512 4.41 -16.42 28.66
N GLU A 513 5.19 -16.94 27.70
CA GLU A 513 6.58 -17.37 27.96
C GLU A 513 7.53 -16.18 27.94
N GLY A 514 8.43 -16.08 28.92
CA GLY A 514 9.44 -15.01 28.98
C GLY A 514 10.51 -15.20 27.90
N LEU A 515 10.68 -14.21 27.02
CA LEU A 515 11.64 -14.23 25.91
C LEU A 515 12.93 -13.47 26.23
N LEU A 516 12.82 -12.29 26.85
CA LEU A 516 13.95 -11.42 27.16
C LEU A 516 13.69 -10.60 28.44
N LEU A 517 14.74 -10.34 29.21
CA LEU A 517 14.69 -9.53 30.43
C LEU A 517 15.97 -8.71 30.58
N PHE A 518 15.86 -7.38 30.62
CA PHE A 518 17.01 -6.48 30.78
C PHE A 518 16.66 -5.22 31.58
N SER A 519 17.68 -4.54 32.10
CA SER A 519 17.55 -3.25 32.77
C SER A 519 17.98 -2.12 31.85
N TRP A 520 17.21 -1.04 31.82
CA TRP A 520 17.62 0.23 31.23
C TRP A 520 18.58 0.99 32.16
N ASP A 521 19.53 1.70 31.56
CA ASP A 521 20.70 2.32 32.21
C ASP A 521 20.90 3.82 31.88
N GLN A 522 20.08 4.41 30.99
CA GLN A 522 20.14 5.83 30.61
C GLN A 522 19.02 6.66 31.30
N GLY A 523 18.83 7.92 30.88
CA GLY A 523 17.70 8.76 31.29
C GLY A 523 16.32 8.11 31.07
N LYS A 524 15.26 8.66 31.68
CA LYS A 524 13.92 8.05 31.78
C LYS A 524 13.35 7.68 30.39
N ILE A 525 12.80 6.47 30.30
CA ILE A 525 12.09 6.01 29.09
C ILE A 525 10.79 6.82 28.93
N VAL A 526 10.57 7.36 27.74
CA VAL A 526 9.34 8.06 27.33
C VAL A 526 8.38 7.09 26.67
N ARG A 527 8.86 6.30 25.71
CA ARG A 527 8.06 5.37 24.92
C ARG A 527 8.90 4.18 24.47
N PHE A 528 8.28 3.02 24.36
CA PHE A 528 8.82 1.87 23.63
C PHE A 528 7.75 1.26 22.73
N GLY A 529 8.18 0.55 21.69
CA GLY A 529 7.34 0.00 20.64
C GLY A 529 8.13 -0.93 19.72
N TRP A 530 7.46 -1.56 18.76
CA TRP A 530 8.03 -2.65 17.98
C TRP A 530 8.26 -2.27 16.52
N THR A 531 9.41 -2.70 15.99
CA THR A 531 9.67 -2.74 14.56
C THR A 531 8.90 -3.89 13.90
N ASN A 532 8.81 -3.90 12.56
CA ASN A 532 8.19 -5.00 11.83
C ASN A 532 8.89 -6.36 12.11
N ASP A 533 10.22 -6.34 12.25
CA ASP A 533 11.10 -7.51 12.41
C ASP A 533 11.34 -7.96 13.87
N GLU A 534 10.39 -7.68 14.77
CA GLU A 534 10.42 -8.04 16.21
C GLU A 534 11.62 -7.47 17.00
N ARG A 535 12.19 -6.32 16.59
CA ARG A 535 13.09 -5.53 17.44
C ARG A 535 12.31 -4.55 18.30
N LEU A 536 12.75 -4.36 19.55
CA LEU A 536 12.14 -3.46 20.52
C LEU A 536 12.85 -2.10 20.47
N ALA A 537 12.15 -1.09 19.94
CA ALA A 537 12.60 0.29 19.95
C ALA A 537 12.23 0.96 21.28
N ILE A 538 13.19 1.63 21.93
CA ILE A 538 13.02 2.34 23.19
C ILE A 538 13.62 3.74 23.06
N LEU A 539 12.86 4.78 23.41
CA LEU A 539 13.26 6.18 23.36
C LEU A 539 13.20 6.80 24.77
N ASN A 540 14.25 7.56 25.13
CA ASN A 540 14.33 8.27 26.40
C ASN A 540 14.07 9.79 26.29
N GLU A 541 13.97 10.44 27.46
CA GLU A 541 13.71 11.88 27.58
C GLU A 541 14.82 12.78 27.00
N GLU A 542 16.03 12.23 26.81
CA GLU A 542 17.22 12.91 26.26
C GLU A 542 17.29 12.81 24.72
N GLY A 543 16.25 12.26 24.07
CA GLY A 543 16.25 12.04 22.62
C GLY A 543 17.18 10.92 22.14
N THR A 544 17.66 10.04 23.02
CA THR A 544 18.42 8.84 22.65
C THR A 544 17.47 7.66 22.49
N TYR A 545 17.58 6.92 21.39
CA TYR A 545 16.83 5.68 21.19
C TYR A 545 17.72 4.48 20.92
N ARG A 546 17.27 3.31 21.38
CA ARG A 546 17.93 2.03 21.18
C ARG A 546 16.99 1.02 20.54
N LEU A 547 17.54 0.17 19.67
CA LEU A 547 16.85 -0.95 19.05
C LEU A 547 17.43 -2.25 19.61
N TYR A 548 16.69 -2.92 20.47
CA TYR A 548 17.07 -4.22 21.03
C TYR A 548 16.56 -5.36 20.14
N ASP A 549 17.38 -6.38 19.93
CA ASP A 549 16.90 -7.67 19.45
C ASP A 549 16.30 -8.51 20.59
N LEU A 550 15.83 -9.72 20.27
CA LEU A 550 15.31 -10.67 21.26
C LEU A 550 16.42 -11.44 22.01
N GLN A 551 17.68 -11.02 21.91
CA GLN A 551 18.84 -11.56 22.65
C GLN A 551 19.31 -10.57 23.72
N GLY A 552 19.02 -9.28 23.56
CA GLY A 552 19.43 -8.19 24.45
C GLY A 552 20.59 -7.36 23.91
N ASP A 553 21.12 -7.71 22.72
CA ASP A 553 22.05 -6.85 21.99
C ASP A 553 21.28 -5.67 21.40
N TYR A 554 21.92 -4.51 21.26
CA TYR A 554 21.26 -3.30 20.77
C TYR A 554 22.13 -2.41 19.87
N GLN A 555 21.46 -1.64 19.03
CA GLN A 555 22.01 -0.48 18.33
C GLN A 555 21.49 0.81 19.00
N GLN A 556 22.31 1.86 19.07
CA GLN A 556 21.94 3.14 19.69
C GLN A 556 22.07 4.30 18.69
N TYR A 557 21.06 5.17 18.70
CA TYR A 557 20.91 6.32 17.81
C TYR A 557 20.35 7.53 18.59
N SER A 558 20.30 8.70 17.96
CA SER A 558 19.88 9.95 18.61
C SER A 558 19.01 10.81 17.69
N LEU A 559 18.05 11.52 18.29
CA LEU A 559 17.22 12.54 17.66
C LEU A 559 17.93 13.90 17.50
N GLY A 560 19.24 13.98 17.76
CA GLY A 560 20.04 15.19 17.61
C GLY A 560 19.93 16.16 18.79
N SER A 561 20.62 17.30 18.69
CA SER A 561 20.78 18.24 19.81
C SER A 561 19.48 18.92 20.23
N GLU A 562 18.56 19.22 19.30
CA GLU A 562 17.25 19.81 19.64
C GLU A 562 16.48 18.96 20.66
N ALA A 563 16.44 17.64 20.47
CA ALA A 563 15.78 16.71 21.38
C ALA A 563 16.55 16.52 22.71
N GLY A 564 17.88 16.66 22.69
CA GLY A 564 18.71 16.60 23.91
C GLY A 564 18.67 17.87 24.75
N GLU A 565 18.47 19.04 24.13
CA GLU A 565 18.38 20.35 24.79
C GLU A 565 16.95 20.64 25.27
N MET A 566 15.93 20.34 24.46
CA MET A 566 14.52 20.61 24.77
C MET A 566 13.82 19.44 25.47
N GLY A 567 14.42 18.25 25.45
CA GLY A 567 13.83 17.01 25.95
C GLY A 567 12.69 16.45 25.07
N VAL A 568 12.37 15.18 25.25
CA VAL A 568 11.22 14.50 24.63
C VAL A 568 10.13 14.26 25.66
N ILE A 569 8.88 14.65 25.36
CA ILE A 569 7.74 14.50 26.27
C ILE A 569 6.78 13.35 25.92
N ASP A 570 6.63 13.00 24.64
CA ASP A 570 5.92 11.79 24.19
C ASP A 570 6.46 11.35 22.80
N ALA A 571 6.15 10.12 22.39
CA ALA A 571 6.39 9.63 21.05
C ALA A 571 5.34 8.61 20.58
N ARG A 572 5.30 8.38 19.27
CA ARG A 572 4.57 7.31 18.59
C ARG A 572 5.55 6.50 17.75
N ILE A 573 5.76 5.24 18.12
CA ILE A 573 6.61 4.29 17.39
C ILE A 573 5.70 3.43 16.50
N HIS A 574 6.08 3.23 15.26
CA HIS A 574 5.42 2.34 14.30
C HIS A 574 6.43 1.39 13.64
N GLU A 575 5.95 0.41 12.88
CA GLU A 575 6.76 -0.70 12.34
C GLU A 575 8.04 -0.26 11.62
N ASN A 576 8.01 0.90 10.95
CA ASN A 576 9.04 1.44 10.06
C ASN A 576 9.61 2.80 10.49
N GLY A 577 9.43 3.22 11.75
CA GLY A 577 9.96 4.50 12.24
C GLY A 577 9.31 5.01 13.54
N LEU A 578 9.57 6.27 13.89
CA LEU A 578 8.88 6.94 14.99
C LEU A 578 8.68 8.44 14.74
N VAL A 579 7.72 9.04 15.45
CA VAL A 579 7.60 10.48 15.62
C VAL A 579 7.73 10.80 17.12
N ALA A 580 8.53 11.80 17.46
CA ALA A 580 8.72 12.30 18.83
C ALA A 580 8.20 13.73 18.95
N LEU A 581 7.62 14.06 20.11
CA LEU A 581 7.18 15.40 20.49
C LEU A 581 8.14 15.96 21.55
N THR A 582 8.73 17.11 21.29
CA THR A 582 9.74 17.74 22.17
C THR A 582 9.11 18.63 23.26
N GLY A 583 9.91 19.06 24.24
CA GLY A 583 9.50 20.09 25.22
C GLY A 583 9.17 21.46 24.60
N SER A 584 9.67 21.76 23.40
CA SER A 584 9.28 22.91 22.57
C SER A 584 7.96 22.71 21.80
N LEU A 585 7.32 21.54 21.93
CA LEU A 585 6.16 21.11 21.13
C LEU A 585 6.45 20.98 19.62
N SER A 586 7.73 20.86 19.23
CA SER A 586 8.13 20.48 17.87
C SER A 586 8.00 18.97 17.67
N LEU A 587 7.70 18.56 16.43
CA LEU A 587 7.57 17.16 16.03
C LEU A 587 8.76 16.73 15.19
N LEU A 588 9.40 15.62 15.57
CA LEU A 588 10.58 15.06 14.91
C LEU A 588 10.28 13.64 14.39
N GLU A 589 10.33 13.44 13.08
CA GLU A 589 10.16 12.14 12.41
C GLU A 589 11.52 11.44 12.22
N VAL A 590 11.60 10.15 12.53
CA VAL A 590 12.70 9.24 12.14
C VAL A 590 12.18 8.23 11.12
N LYS A 591 12.81 8.19 9.95
CA LYS A 591 12.47 7.27 8.85
C LYS A 591 13.35 6.03 8.89
N GLY A 592 12.70 4.86 9.00
CA GLY A 592 13.40 3.58 9.11
C GLY A 592 14.17 3.44 10.42
N TRP A 593 15.10 2.48 10.44
CA TRP A 593 15.78 2.02 11.65
C TRP A 593 17.31 2.01 11.51
N GLU A 594 17.83 2.85 10.60
CA GLU A 594 19.24 2.89 10.19
C GLU A 594 20.04 4.06 10.82
N GLY A 595 19.43 4.81 11.74
CA GLY A 595 20.05 6.01 12.33
C GLY A 595 20.03 7.23 11.41
N THR A 596 19.02 7.35 10.55
CA THR A 596 18.81 8.51 9.68
C THR A 596 18.65 9.79 10.52
N ARG A 597 19.13 10.94 10.00
CA ARG A 597 18.92 12.22 10.68
C ARG A 597 17.42 12.51 10.75
N PRO A 598 16.86 12.86 11.92
CA PRO A 598 15.45 13.16 12.04
C PRO A 598 15.05 14.41 11.25
N LEU A 599 13.77 14.45 10.89
CA LEU A 599 13.14 15.47 10.08
C LEU A 599 12.11 16.22 10.94
N THR A 600 12.31 17.53 11.10
CA THR A 600 11.35 18.40 11.80
C THR A 600 10.13 18.60 10.90
N LEU A 601 8.94 18.25 11.40
CA LEU A 601 7.67 18.42 10.68
C LEU A 601 7.18 19.88 10.75
N ALA A 602 6.11 20.20 10.00
CA ALA A 602 5.51 21.52 10.01
C ALA A 602 5.06 21.93 11.43
N ASN A 603 5.21 23.21 11.78
CA ASN A 603 4.92 23.68 13.15
C ASN A 603 3.40 23.90 13.35
N PRO A 604 2.73 23.17 14.26
CA PRO A 604 1.31 23.33 14.54
C PRO A 604 0.94 24.58 15.37
N GLY A 605 1.91 25.35 15.87
CA GLY A 605 1.65 26.59 16.62
C GLY A 605 1.05 26.38 18.03
N LEU A 606 1.27 25.20 18.62
CA LEU A 606 0.72 24.83 19.93
C LEU A 606 1.20 25.73 21.06
N SER A 607 0.29 26.09 21.97
CA SER A 607 0.58 26.76 23.25
C SER A 607 0.76 25.78 24.42
N GLN A 608 0.27 24.55 24.27
CA GLN A 608 0.26 23.49 25.28
C GLN A 608 0.31 22.11 24.58
N PRO A 609 0.74 21.03 25.25
CA PRO A 609 0.71 19.67 24.68
C PRO A 609 -0.69 19.26 24.20
N PRO A 610 -0.81 18.45 23.13
CA PRO A 610 -2.08 17.98 22.63
C PRO A 610 -2.75 17.01 23.62
N ASN A 611 -4.08 17.05 23.71
CA ASN A 611 -4.87 16.22 24.65
C ASN A 611 -4.71 14.72 24.37
N SER A 612 -4.56 14.37 23.10
CA SER A 612 -4.18 13.05 22.60
C SER A 612 -3.63 13.20 21.18
N TRP A 613 -2.87 12.22 20.69
CA TRP A 613 -2.36 12.25 19.33
C TRP A 613 -2.05 10.87 18.77
N ALA A 614 -2.03 10.76 17.45
CA ALA A 614 -1.74 9.54 16.70
C ALA A 614 -0.91 9.84 15.43
N VAL A 615 -0.47 8.78 14.76
CA VAL A 615 0.32 8.82 13.53
C VAL A 615 -0.28 7.86 12.51
N ILE A 616 -0.46 8.33 11.27
CA ILE A 616 -0.66 7.49 10.09
C ILE A 616 0.72 7.29 9.44
N PRO A 617 1.25 6.05 9.38
CA PRO A 617 2.53 5.77 8.73
C PRO A 617 2.54 6.10 7.23
N PRO A 618 3.69 6.48 6.64
CA PRO A 618 3.83 6.81 5.22
C PRO A 618 3.46 5.66 4.27
N ASP A 619 3.46 4.42 4.75
CA ASP A 619 3.04 3.25 3.98
C ASP A 619 1.52 3.18 3.74
N LEU A 620 0.73 3.85 4.59
CA LEU A 620 -0.73 3.93 4.50
C LEU A 620 -1.24 5.23 3.85
N ASN A 621 -0.40 6.27 3.78
CA ASN A 621 -0.76 7.56 3.16
C ASN A 621 -0.44 7.59 1.65
N ILE A 622 -1.27 8.29 0.87
CA ILE A 622 -1.08 8.50 -0.58
C ILE A 622 0.14 9.41 -0.84
N SER A 623 0.41 10.36 0.06
CA SER A 623 1.55 11.29 -0.01
C SER A 623 2.92 10.60 0.15
N ARG A 624 2.97 9.39 0.73
CA ARG A 624 4.19 8.76 1.26
C ARG A 624 4.91 9.62 2.31
N HIS A 625 4.18 10.46 3.03
CA HIS A 625 4.65 11.18 4.21
C HIS A 625 3.96 10.66 5.46
N VAL A 626 4.63 10.76 6.61
CA VAL A 626 3.98 10.56 7.89
C VAL A 626 2.94 11.67 8.08
N GLU A 627 1.78 11.31 8.64
CA GLU A 627 0.75 12.28 8.98
C GLU A 627 0.42 12.16 10.46
N VAL A 628 0.56 13.26 11.20
CA VAL A 628 0.41 13.33 12.64
C VAL A 628 -0.90 14.02 12.98
N LEU A 629 -1.75 13.35 13.75
CA LEU A 629 -3.07 13.84 14.13
C LEU A 629 -3.05 14.28 15.58
N LEU A 630 -3.27 15.56 15.85
CA LEU A 630 -3.17 16.20 17.16
C LEU A 630 -4.57 16.66 17.64
N SER A 631 -5.02 16.18 18.80
CA SER A 631 -6.23 16.68 19.47
C SER A 631 -5.92 18.00 20.20
N VAL A 632 -6.50 19.10 19.71
CA VAL A 632 -6.24 20.46 20.20
C VAL A 632 -7.58 21.16 20.41
N ASP A 633 -7.83 21.66 21.63
CA ASP A 633 -9.10 22.27 22.04
C ASP A 633 -10.34 21.46 21.60
N SER A 634 -11.17 21.94 20.66
CA SER A 634 -12.33 21.19 20.14
C SER A 634 -12.07 20.43 18.82
N THR A 635 -10.87 20.55 18.25
CA THR A 635 -10.56 20.17 16.87
C THR A 635 -9.42 19.14 16.77
N ILE A 636 -9.09 18.73 15.55
CA ILE A 636 -7.88 17.98 15.23
C ILE A 636 -7.06 18.77 14.22
N PHE A 637 -5.76 18.88 14.46
CA PHE A 637 -4.78 19.33 13.46
C PHE A 637 -4.17 18.09 12.80
N SER A 638 -4.14 18.07 11.47
CA SER A 638 -3.25 17.19 10.71
C SER A 638 -1.93 17.93 10.46
N VAL A 639 -0.81 17.23 10.55
CA VAL A 639 0.54 17.77 10.40
C VAL A 639 1.41 16.79 9.61
N ASP A 640 2.05 17.25 8.55
CA ASP A 640 3.05 16.49 7.80
C ASP A 640 4.37 17.28 7.67
N ASN A 641 5.22 16.91 6.71
CA ASN A 641 6.48 17.60 6.44
C ASN A 641 6.32 18.93 5.66
N LEU A 642 5.12 19.24 5.17
CA LEU A 642 4.85 20.38 4.27
C LEU A 642 3.93 21.41 4.93
N GLU A 643 2.87 20.97 5.61
CA GLU A 643 1.86 21.84 6.20
C GLU A 643 1.27 21.34 7.52
N SER A 644 0.59 22.25 8.23
CA SER A 644 -0.24 21.95 9.38
C SER A 644 -1.63 22.54 9.15
N VAL A 645 -2.66 21.70 9.24
CA VAL A 645 -4.03 22.01 8.83
C VAL A 645 -5.02 21.62 9.91
N ASP A 646 -5.64 22.63 10.53
CA ASP A 646 -6.83 22.48 11.37
C ASP A 646 -8.01 21.94 10.54
N GLN A 647 -8.53 20.78 10.95
CA GLN A 647 -9.64 20.08 10.31
C GLN A 647 -11.02 20.62 10.74
N ARG A 648 -11.05 21.63 11.62
CA ARG A 648 -12.22 22.42 12.04
C ARG A 648 -13.36 21.57 12.63
N LEU A 649 -13.00 20.52 13.37
CA LEU A 649 -13.97 19.76 14.14
C LEU A 649 -14.44 20.58 15.36
N SER A 650 -15.69 20.34 15.76
CA SER A 650 -16.37 21.05 16.86
C SER A 650 -16.84 20.12 17.98
N GLN A 651 -16.44 18.85 17.93
CA GLN A 651 -16.91 17.78 18.81
C GLN A 651 -15.87 17.34 19.86
N GLY A 652 -14.64 17.88 19.81
CA GLY A 652 -13.60 17.62 20.80
C GLY A 652 -13.81 18.38 22.13
N PRO A 653 -12.88 18.27 23.09
CA PRO A 653 -11.59 17.60 22.98
C PRO A 653 -11.71 16.08 22.83
N PHE A 654 -10.73 15.49 22.12
CA PHE A 654 -10.61 14.05 21.93
C PHE A 654 -9.54 13.48 22.87
N SER A 655 -9.91 12.50 23.69
CA SER A 655 -9.03 11.78 24.63
C SER A 655 -8.32 10.60 23.95
N HIS A 656 -8.84 10.09 22.84
CA HIS A 656 -8.17 9.10 22.01
C HIS A 656 -8.36 9.43 20.52
N ILE A 657 -7.30 9.19 19.73
CA ILE A 657 -7.31 9.14 18.27
C ILE A 657 -6.69 7.79 17.89
N SER A 658 -7.37 7.00 17.06
CA SER A 658 -6.90 5.68 16.62
C SER A 658 -7.17 5.50 15.11
N PRO A 659 -6.13 5.56 14.25
CA PRO A 659 -6.26 5.34 12.80
C PRO A 659 -6.48 3.86 12.43
N SER A 660 -7.26 3.62 11.39
CA SER A 660 -7.53 2.26 10.88
C SER A 660 -6.27 1.62 10.28
N PRO A 661 -6.17 0.26 10.22
CA PRO A 661 -5.02 -0.44 9.64
C PRO A 661 -4.72 -0.13 8.16
N ASN A 662 -5.68 0.50 7.47
CA ASN A 662 -5.57 0.90 6.07
C ASN A 662 -5.46 2.41 5.87
N GLY A 663 -5.37 3.20 6.95
CA GLY A 663 -5.21 4.66 6.93
C GLY A 663 -6.43 5.48 6.47
N LYS A 664 -7.58 4.84 6.18
CA LYS A 664 -8.74 5.49 5.54
C LYS A 664 -9.85 5.97 6.48
N SER A 665 -9.81 5.55 7.75
CA SER A 665 -10.79 5.94 8.76
C SER A 665 -10.11 6.16 10.11
N LEU A 666 -10.73 6.97 10.96
CA LEU A 666 -10.26 7.31 12.30
C LEU A 666 -11.34 7.04 13.33
N ALA A 667 -10.97 6.48 14.46
CA ALA A 667 -11.81 6.37 15.64
C ALA A 667 -11.37 7.44 16.66
N LEU A 668 -12.29 8.33 17.01
CA LEU A 668 -12.07 9.50 17.86
C LEU A 668 -12.98 9.39 19.09
N LEU A 669 -12.45 9.41 20.31
CA LEU A 669 -13.28 9.44 21.52
C LEU A 669 -13.21 10.81 22.17
N THR A 670 -14.37 11.43 22.40
CA THR A 670 -14.49 12.68 23.15
C THR A 670 -14.34 12.45 24.66
N PHE A 671 -13.91 13.48 25.39
CA PHE A 671 -13.88 13.43 26.87
C PHE A 671 -15.26 13.20 27.53
N VAL A 672 -16.36 13.34 26.77
CA VAL A 672 -17.74 13.14 27.24
C VAL A 672 -18.20 11.68 27.05
N GLY A 673 -17.40 10.83 26.38
CA GLY A 673 -17.74 9.42 26.14
C GLY A 673 -18.43 9.15 24.79
N THR A 674 -18.32 10.06 23.82
CA THR A 674 -18.81 9.81 22.45
C THR A 674 -17.67 9.32 21.56
N LEU A 675 -17.77 8.07 21.10
CA LEU A 675 -16.95 7.49 20.05
C LEU A 675 -17.51 7.92 18.69
N LEU A 676 -16.66 8.54 17.88
CA LEU A 676 -16.95 9.00 16.52
C LEU A 676 -16.03 8.26 15.56
N VAL A 677 -16.60 7.57 14.58
CA VAL A 677 -15.84 6.97 13.48
C VAL A 677 -16.00 7.88 12.27
N VAL A 678 -14.88 8.37 11.73
CA VAL A 678 -14.85 9.30 10.59
C VAL A 678 -13.94 8.77 9.48
N SER A 679 -14.05 9.31 8.26
CA SER A 679 -13.01 9.15 7.23
C SER A 679 -11.77 9.99 7.58
N SER A 680 -10.57 9.56 7.16
CA SER A 680 -9.31 10.29 7.46
C SER A 680 -9.19 11.65 6.76
N ASP A 681 -10.00 11.91 5.72
CA ASP A 681 -10.16 13.22 5.10
C ASP A 681 -11.14 14.15 5.86
N PHE A 682 -11.68 13.68 6.99
CA PHE A 682 -12.67 14.32 7.84
C PHE A 682 -14.00 14.71 7.15
N GLN A 683 -14.22 14.29 5.90
CA GLN A 683 -15.40 14.66 5.11
C GLN A 683 -16.67 13.90 5.50
N ARG A 684 -16.56 12.77 6.21
CA ARG A 684 -17.69 11.87 6.51
C ARG A 684 -17.62 11.32 7.93
N THR A 685 -18.65 11.58 8.72
CA THR A 685 -18.97 10.72 9.87
C THR A 685 -19.55 9.40 9.35
N LEU A 686 -19.00 8.29 9.83
CA LEU A 686 -19.37 6.93 9.44
C LEU A 686 -20.25 6.26 10.52
N ALA A 687 -19.93 6.50 11.80
CA ALA A 687 -20.74 6.06 12.95
C ALA A 687 -20.54 6.98 14.16
N GLU A 688 -21.54 7.04 15.05
CA GLU A 688 -21.46 7.64 16.38
C GLU A 688 -21.94 6.59 17.40
N PHE A 689 -21.24 6.46 18.52
CA PHE A 689 -21.57 5.53 19.61
C PHE A 689 -21.25 6.16 20.97
N LYS A 690 -22.09 5.93 21.98
CA LYS A 690 -21.87 6.47 23.34
C LYS A 690 -21.39 5.38 24.28
N THR A 691 -20.17 5.52 24.77
CA THR A 691 -19.56 4.55 25.68
C THR A 691 -20.26 4.50 27.05
N GLY A 692 -21.00 5.56 27.42
CA GLY A 692 -21.85 5.61 28.60
C GLY A 692 -23.18 4.84 28.50
N ASP A 693 -23.60 4.43 27.29
CA ASP A 693 -24.83 3.63 27.11
C ASP A 693 -24.59 2.13 27.44
N VAL A 694 -23.32 1.73 27.63
CA VAL A 694 -22.91 0.36 28.01
C VAL A 694 -23.07 0.17 29.53
N ALA A 695 -24.18 -0.41 29.96
CA ALA A 695 -24.55 -0.51 31.38
C ALA A 695 -23.54 -1.27 32.28
N ALA A 696 -22.70 -2.15 31.70
CA ALA A 696 -21.65 -2.88 32.42
C ALA A 696 -20.28 -2.15 32.45
N ALA A 697 -20.13 -1.03 31.73
CA ALA A 697 -18.88 -0.27 31.71
C ALA A 697 -18.66 0.47 33.03
N GLN A 698 -17.47 0.31 33.60
CA GLN A 698 -17.06 1.00 34.83
C GLN A 698 -15.70 1.66 34.63
N GLY A 699 -15.60 2.93 35.03
CA GLY A 699 -14.41 3.74 34.83
C GLY A 699 -14.25 4.29 33.41
N SER A 700 -13.11 4.94 33.16
CA SER A 700 -12.74 5.48 31.86
C SER A 700 -12.29 4.38 30.89
N VAL A 701 -12.52 4.60 29.59
CA VAL A 701 -11.94 3.80 28.51
C VAL A 701 -10.41 3.79 28.63
N ARG A 702 -9.78 2.63 28.38
CA ARG A 702 -8.33 2.42 28.46
C ARG A 702 -7.66 2.44 27.08
N GLN A 703 -8.22 1.74 26.10
CA GLN A 703 -7.77 1.73 24.70
C GLN A 703 -8.95 1.80 23.74
N ILE A 704 -8.64 2.33 22.54
CA ILE A 704 -9.47 2.23 21.35
C ILE A 704 -8.59 1.67 20.22
N GLU A 705 -8.88 0.44 19.84
CA GLU A 705 -8.15 -0.33 18.82
C GLU A 705 -9.12 -0.71 17.68
N TRP A 706 -8.60 -0.97 16.48
CA TRP A 706 -9.44 -1.42 15.37
C TRP A 706 -9.50 -2.96 15.34
N CYS A 707 -10.71 -3.49 15.20
CA CYS A 707 -10.96 -4.90 14.92
C CYS A 707 -11.04 -5.09 13.41
N GLY A 708 -9.90 -5.28 12.76
CA GLY A 708 -9.80 -5.25 11.29
C GLY A 708 -10.02 -3.83 10.77
N ILE A 709 -10.93 -3.63 9.82
CA ILE A 709 -11.12 -2.32 9.14
C ILE A 709 -12.54 -1.74 9.24
N ASP A 710 -13.44 -2.36 10.01
CA ASP A 710 -14.87 -1.99 10.05
C ASP A 710 -15.53 -1.98 11.44
N ALA A 711 -14.87 -2.48 12.49
CA ALA A 711 -15.34 -2.34 13.87
C ALA A 711 -14.26 -1.79 14.82
N ILE A 712 -14.71 -1.15 15.89
CA ILE A 712 -13.87 -0.55 16.92
C ILE A 712 -13.94 -1.37 18.20
N LEU A 713 -12.79 -1.68 18.79
CA LEU A 713 -12.67 -2.27 20.11
C LEU A 713 -12.47 -1.18 21.15
N VAL A 714 -13.32 -1.15 22.18
CA VAL A 714 -13.24 -0.24 23.33
C VAL A 714 -12.98 -1.06 24.59
N THR A 715 -11.96 -0.71 25.38
CA THR A 715 -11.55 -1.52 26.56
C THR A 715 -11.72 -0.78 27.89
N TRP A 716 -12.06 -1.56 28.93
CA TRP A 716 -12.15 -1.16 30.34
C TRP A 716 -11.40 -2.17 31.22
N ASP A 717 -11.47 -2.01 32.56
CA ASP A 717 -10.77 -2.87 33.52
C ASP A 717 -11.16 -4.35 33.43
N ASN A 718 -12.45 -4.69 33.35
CA ASN A 718 -12.93 -6.08 33.37
C ASN A 718 -13.75 -6.47 32.12
N MET A 719 -13.82 -5.60 31.13
CA MET A 719 -14.70 -5.75 29.97
C MET A 719 -14.11 -5.09 28.73
N VAL A 720 -14.45 -5.65 27.58
CA VAL A 720 -14.09 -5.16 26.24
C VAL A 720 -15.35 -5.21 25.37
N VAL A 721 -15.60 -4.17 24.58
CA VAL A 721 -16.76 -4.08 23.68
C VAL A 721 -16.30 -3.87 22.25
N VAL A 722 -16.82 -4.68 21.31
CA VAL A 722 -16.73 -4.41 19.88
C VAL A 722 -17.94 -3.57 19.48
N VAL A 723 -17.70 -2.39 18.93
CA VAL A 723 -18.71 -1.54 18.28
C VAL A 723 -18.63 -1.78 16.78
N GLY A 724 -19.67 -2.37 16.22
CA GLY A 724 -19.78 -2.65 14.78
C GLY A 724 -20.06 -1.40 13.94
N PRO A 725 -19.93 -1.49 12.60
CA PRO A 725 -20.08 -0.34 11.70
C PRO A 725 -21.47 0.30 11.65
N PHE A 726 -22.47 -0.35 12.27
CA PHE A 726 -23.87 0.12 12.35
C PHE A 726 -24.31 0.44 13.79
N GLY A 727 -23.39 0.46 14.76
CA GLY A 727 -23.66 0.73 16.18
C GLY A 727 -24.02 -0.49 17.02
N ASP A 728 -24.25 -1.66 16.40
CA ASP A 728 -24.42 -2.94 17.12
C ASP A 728 -23.18 -3.28 17.98
N THR A 729 -23.38 -3.75 19.21
CA THR A 729 -22.31 -4.05 20.17
C THR A 729 -22.16 -5.54 20.51
N LEU A 730 -20.93 -6.00 20.74
CA LEU A 730 -20.62 -7.30 21.32
C LEU A 730 -19.72 -7.14 22.55
N GLU A 731 -20.18 -7.62 23.71
CA GLU A 731 -19.46 -7.51 24.99
C GLU A 731 -18.67 -8.78 25.32
N TYR A 732 -17.44 -8.63 25.80
CA TYR A 732 -16.59 -9.71 26.30
C TYR A 732 -16.01 -9.35 27.66
N TYR A 733 -16.15 -10.28 28.62
CA TYR A 733 -15.76 -10.09 30.02
C TYR A 733 -14.45 -10.83 30.32
N TYR A 734 -13.59 -10.21 31.15
CA TYR A 734 -12.24 -10.67 31.49
C TYR A 734 -11.99 -10.65 33.00
N SER A 735 -11.04 -11.45 33.48
CA SER A 735 -10.66 -11.56 34.89
C SER A 735 -9.95 -10.32 35.47
N GLY A 736 -9.58 -9.37 34.60
CA GLY A 736 -8.89 -8.14 34.96
C GLY A 736 -8.37 -7.39 33.73
N PRO A 737 -7.58 -6.32 33.93
CA PRO A 737 -7.21 -5.35 32.90
C PRO A 737 -6.61 -5.97 31.64
N THR A 738 -7.19 -5.61 30.50
CA THR A 738 -6.77 -6.07 29.18
C THR A 738 -5.83 -5.08 28.48
N PHE A 739 -5.00 -5.61 27.57
CA PHE A 739 -4.28 -4.82 26.57
C PHE A 739 -4.60 -5.34 25.17
N ALA A 740 -4.93 -4.44 24.25
CA ALA A 740 -5.34 -4.77 22.90
C ALA A 740 -4.28 -4.35 21.86
N VAL A 741 -4.16 -5.13 20.79
CA VAL A 741 -3.26 -4.90 19.65
C VAL A 741 -4.06 -5.03 18.36
N THR A 742 -4.22 -3.92 17.63
CA THR A 742 -4.81 -3.90 16.28
C THR A 742 -3.98 -4.75 15.30
N GLU A 743 -4.58 -5.79 14.74
CA GLU A 743 -4.03 -6.64 13.66
C GLU A 743 -4.80 -6.36 12.34
N PRO A 744 -4.35 -6.80 11.14
CA PRO A 744 -5.01 -6.44 9.88
C PRO A 744 -6.45 -7.00 9.69
N ASP A 745 -6.75 -8.13 10.33
CA ASP A 745 -7.96 -8.93 10.21
C ASP A 745 -8.81 -8.98 11.48
N GLY A 746 -8.34 -8.38 12.57
CA GLY A 746 -8.99 -8.38 13.87
C GLY A 746 -8.22 -7.59 14.91
N VAL A 747 -8.40 -7.91 16.16
CA VAL A 747 -7.70 -7.32 17.31
C VAL A 747 -7.35 -8.39 18.31
N ARG A 748 -6.09 -8.42 18.71
CA ARG A 748 -5.56 -9.39 19.66
C ARG A 748 -5.63 -8.82 21.07
N VAL A 749 -6.37 -9.48 21.96
CA VAL A 749 -6.66 -9.01 23.33
C VAL A 749 -5.96 -9.91 24.33
N LEU A 750 -5.10 -9.31 25.15
CA LEU A 750 -4.36 -9.96 26.22
C LEU A 750 -5.03 -9.61 27.55
N GLY A 751 -5.62 -10.60 28.21
CA GLY A 751 -6.06 -10.50 29.59
C GLY A 751 -5.04 -11.11 30.56
N PRO A 752 -5.34 -11.16 31.87
CA PRO A 752 -4.44 -11.75 32.87
C PRO A 752 -4.14 -13.24 32.64
N ASP A 753 -5.14 -13.99 32.14
CA ASP A 753 -5.11 -15.45 32.03
C ASP A 753 -5.28 -15.97 30.59
N VAL A 754 -5.51 -15.09 29.61
CA VAL A 754 -5.88 -15.44 28.22
C VAL A 754 -5.28 -14.50 27.19
N CYS A 755 -5.02 -15.05 26.00
CA CYS A 755 -4.71 -14.31 24.78
C CYS A 755 -5.77 -14.69 23.74
N ASP A 756 -6.63 -13.73 23.38
CA ASP A 756 -7.74 -13.88 22.44
C ASP A 756 -7.44 -13.15 21.11
N LEU A 757 -8.03 -13.62 20.02
CA LEU A 757 -8.24 -12.86 18.78
C LEU A 757 -9.74 -12.64 18.61
N ILE A 758 -10.16 -11.38 18.61
CA ILE A 758 -11.48 -10.98 18.17
C ILE A 758 -11.34 -10.55 16.70
N GLN A 759 -12.09 -11.17 15.80
CA GLN A 759 -11.97 -10.92 14.36
C GLN A 759 -13.34 -10.93 13.68
N LYS A 760 -13.44 -10.28 12.52
CA LYS A 760 -14.59 -10.45 11.63
C LYS A 760 -14.67 -11.91 11.22
N VAL A 761 -15.88 -12.50 11.19
CA VAL A 761 -16.07 -13.85 10.65
C VAL A 761 -15.82 -13.77 9.14
N PRO A 762 -14.83 -14.51 8.59
CA PRO A 762 -14.56 -14.46 7.15
C PRO A 762 -15.75 -14.97 6.34
N SER A 763 -15.93 -14.41 5.14
CA SER A 763 -17.02 -14.75 4.23
C SER A 763 -17.09 -16.24 3.95
N SER A 764 -15.96 -16.87 3.62
CA SER A 764 -15.83 -18.30 3.35
C SER A 764 -16.28 -19.19 4.52
N SER A 765 -15.85 -18.88 5.75
CA SER A 765 -16.35 -19.55 6.97
C SER A 765 -17.85 -19.31 7.19
N ALA A 766 -18.36 -18.10 6.92
CA ALA A 766 -19.77 -17.78 7.08
C ALA A 766 -20.65 -18.48 6.03
N SER A 767 -20.20 -18.56 4.78
CA SER A 767 -20.89 -19.28 3.69
C SER A 767 -21.13 -20.74 4.05
N ILE A 768 -20.19 -21.39 4.75
CA ILE A 768 -20.28 -22.81 5.11
C ILE A 768 -21.01 -23.01 6.45
N PHE A 769 -20.61 -22.30 7.51
CA PHE A 769 -21.05 -22.62 8.87
C PHE A 769 -22.23 -21.79 9.41
N ARG A 770 -22.74 -20.81 8.66
CA ARG A 770 -23.95 -20.06 9.07
C ARG A 770 -25.16 -21.00 9.15
N PRO A 771 -25.87 -21.08 10.29
CA PRO A 771 -27.05 -21.94 10.40
C PRO A 771 -28.11 -21.60 9.34
N GLY A 772 -28.55 -22.61 8.59
CA GLY A 772 -29.48 -22.44 7.48
C GLY A 772 -28.87 -21.84 6.20
N SER A 773 -27.54 -21.87 6.05
CA SER A 773 -26.88 -21.48 4.80
C SER A 773 -27.26 -22.42 3.66
N THR A 774 -27.57 -21.84 2.49
CA THR A 774 -27.85 -22.56 1.25
C THR A 774 -26.80 -22.26 0.18
N SER A 775 -25.58 -21.89 0.58
CA SER A 775 -24.45 -21.70 -0.34
C SER A 775 -24.04 -23.04 -0.97
N ALA A 776 -23.46 -23.00 -2.17
CA ALA A 776 -22.91 -24.20 -2.79
C ALA A 776 -21.83 -24.87 -1.90
N SER A 777 -21.09 -24.07 -1.11
CA SER A 777 -20.03 -24.50 -0.20
C SER A 777 -20.57 -25.20 1.06
N ALA A 778 -21.67 -24.71 1.64
CA ALA A 778 -22.38 -25.41 2.71
C ALA A 778 -22.95 -26.74 2.20
N ILE A 779 -23.60 -26.73 1.04
CA ILE A 779 -24.18 -27.95 0.44
C ILE A 779 -23.09 -28.96 0.05
N LEU A 780 -21.90 -28.52 -0.39
CA LEU A 780 -20.72 -29.36 -0.62
C LEU A 780 -20.20 -29.99 0.69
N TYR A 781 -20.15 -29.20 1.77
CA TYR A 781 -19.73 -29.68 3.08
C TYR A 781 -20.70 -30.73 3.64
N ASP A 782 -22.00 -30.47 3.54
CA ASP A 782 -23.08 -31.41 3.91
C ASP A 782 -23.10 -32.66 3.02
N ALA A 783 -22.74 -32.53 1.73
CA ALA A 783 -22.57 -33.66 0.83
C ALA A 783 -21.38 -34.54 1.25
N TRP A 784 -20.27 -33.93 1.65
CA TRP A 784 -19.10 -34.65 2.16
C TRP A 784 -19.38 -35.32 3.51
N GLU A 785 -20.10 -34.67 4.43
CA GLU A 785 -20.52 -35.30 5.68
C GLU A 785 -21.51 -36.46 5.42
N SER A 786 -22.49 -36.25 4.54
CA SER A 786 -23.41 -37.31 4.06
C SER A 786 -22.65 -38.50 3.46
N PHE A 787 -21.65 -38.24 2.61
CA PHE A 787 -20.79 -39.28 2.03
C PHE A 787 -20.00 -40.04 3.11
N SER A 788 -19.45 -39.31 4.09
CA SER A 788 -18.74 -39.90 5.23
C SER A 788 -19.64 -40.77 6.11
N GLN A 789 -20.93 -40.43 6.20
CA GLN A 789 -21.98 -41.22 6.85
C GLN A 789 -22.57 -42.33 5.93
N ARG A 790 -22.09 -42.48 4.69
CA ARG A 790 -22.60 -43.41 3.65
C ARG A 790 -24.06 -43.16 3.23
N SER A 791 -24.55 -41.93 3.37
CA SER A 791 -25.88 -41.50 2.96
C SER A 791 -25.94 -41.23 1.44
N PRO A 792 -26.99 -41.68 0.73
CA PRO A 792 -27.15 -41.43 -0.71
C PRO A 792 -27.35 -39.94 -1.05
N LYS A 793 -27.78 -39.13 -0.07
CA LYS A 793 -27.99 -37.67 -0.24
C LYS A 793 -26.75 -36.92 -0.72
N ALA A 794 -25.56 -37.48 -0.55
CA ALA A 794 -24.31 -36.89 -1.04
C ALA A 794 -24.33 -36.67 -2.57
N ASP A 795 -24.89 -37.60 -3.34
CA ASP A 795 -24.99 -37.51 -4.80
C ASP A 795 -26.09 -36.53 -5.23
N GLU A 796 -27.21 -36.48 -4.50
CA GLU A 796 -28.28 -35.50 -4.69
C GLU A 796 -27.76 -34.06 -4.47
N ASN A 797 -27.06 -33.83 -3.35
CA ASN A 797 -26.44 -32.54 -3.03
C ASN A 797 -25.40 -32.12 -4.10
N ILE A 798 -24.44 -33.00 -4.45
CA ILE A 798 -23.42 -32.70 -5.47
C ILE A 798 -24.05 -32.36 -6.83
N ARG A 799 -25.11 -33.06 -7.24
CA ARG A 799 -25.83 -32.74 -8.48
C ARG A 799 -26.50 -31.37 -8.43
N SER A 800 -27.09 -30.99 -7.29
CA SER A 800 -27.76 -29.70 -7.13
C SER A 800 -26.82 -28.50 -7.30
N ILE A 801 -25.56 -28.63 -6.89
CA ILE A 801 -24.54 -27.55 -6.96
C ILE A 801 -23.57 -27.66 -8.13
N ARG A 802 -23.75 -28.62 -9.05
CA ARG A 802 -22.76 -28.90 -10.12
C ARG A 802 -22.32 -27.65 -10.92
N PRO A 803 -23.16 -26.64 -11.22
CA PRO A 803 -22.72 -25.42 -11.90
C PRO A 803 -21.72 -24.56 -11.10
N GLU A 804 -21.78 -24.59 -9.77
CA GLU A 804 -21.01 -23.74 -8.85
C GLU A 804 -19.92 -24.53 -8.09
N LEU A 805 -19.84 -25.84 -8.30
CA LEU A 805 -19.01 -26.77 -7.54
C LEU A 805 -17.52 -26.42 -7.51
N ALA A 806 -16.98 -25.78 -8.55
CA ALA A 806 -15.59 -25.31 -8.56
C ALA A 806 -15.37 -24.21 -7.51
N ALA A 807 -16.19 -23.16 -7.53
CA ALA A 807 -16.15 -22.10 -6.52
C ALA A 807 -16.44 -22.63 -5.11
N ALA A 808 -17.31 -23.63 -4.97
CA ALA A 808 -17.58 -24.29 -3.69
C ALA A 808 -16.36 -25.06 -3.12
N VAL A 809 -15.59 -25.72 -4.00
CA VAL A 809 -14.32 -26.37 -3.63
C VAL A 809 -13.30 -25.32 -3.18
N ASP A 810 -13.19 -24.22 -3.92
CA ASP A 810 -12.21 -23.17 -3.65
C ASP A 810 -12.54 -22.38 -2.36
N GLU A 811 -13.82 -22.07 -2.11
CA GLU A 811 -14.27 -21.45 -0.85
C GLU A 811 -14.10 -22.41 0.35
N CYS A 812 -14.25 -23.73 0.17
CA CYS A 812 -13.89 -24.72 1.20
C CYS A 812 -12.38 -24.78 1.48
N ILE A 813 -11.53 -24.55 0.46
CA ILE A 813 -10.07 -24.43 0.64
C ILE A 813 -9.75 -23.14 1.41
N GLU A 814 -10.36 -22.01 1.03
CA GLU A 814 -10.15 -20.72 1.69
C GLU A 814 -10.58 -20.77 3.16
N ALA A 815 -11.80 -21.24 3.45
CA ALA A 815 -12.32 -21.41 4.80
C ALA A 815 -11.42 -22.29 5.67
N ALA A 816 -10.74 -23.29 5.10
CA ALA A 816 -9.78 -24.10 5.85
C ALA A 816 -8.61 -23.25 6.38
N GLY A 817 -8.18 -22.22 5.65
CA GLY A 817 -7.19 -21.24 6.12
C GLY A 817 -7.67 -20.39 7.29
N GLN A 818 -8.98 -20.08 7.32
CA GLN A 818 -9.61 -19.18 8.29
C GLN A 818 -9.91 -19.82 9.66
N GLU A 819 -9.81 -21.14 9.78
CA GLU A 819 -10.10 -21.85 11.03
C GLU A 819 -8.85 -22.22 11.84
N TRP A 820 -8.96 -22.00 13.16
CA TRP A 820 -7.82 -22.11 14.08
C TRP A 820 -7.40 -23.55 14.34
N GLU A 821 -8.39 -24.43 14.55
CA GLU A 821 -8.16 -25.80 14.97
C GLU A 821 -7.86 -26.75 13.80
N PRO A 822 -6.86 -27.64 13.94
CA PRO A 822 -6.62 -28.71 12.98
C PRO A 822 -7.82 -29.62 12.74
N TYR A 823 -8.83 -29.67 13.62
CA TYR A 823 -10.08 -30.40 13.39
C TYR A 823 -10.85 -29.83 12.19
N TRP A 824 -11.28 -28.57 12.26
CA TRP A 824 -12.08 -27.91 11.22
C TRP A 824 -11.31 -27.78 9.90
N GLN A 825 -10.02 -27.42 9.95
CA GLN A 825 -9.11 -27.41 8.80
C GLN A 825 -9.15 -28.72 8.00
N ARG A 826 -9.07 -29.88 8.69
CA ARG A 826 -9.13 -31.20 8.05
C ARG A 826 -10.51 -31.52 7.50
N ARG A 827 -11.60 -31.08 8.16
CA ARG A 827 -12.97 -31.30 7.66
C ARG A 827 -13.21 -30.54 6.35
N LEU A 828 -12.85 -29.26 6.32
CA LEU A 828 -12.99 -28.37 5.15
C LEU A 828 -12.13 -28.84 3.96
N LEU A 829 -10.85 -29.20 4.19
CA LEU A 829 -10.02 -29.78 3.14
C LEU A 829 -10.52 -31.16 2.67
N ASN A 830 -11.17 -31.96 3.52
CA ASN A 830 -11.79 -33.21 3.05
C ASN A 830 -13.05 -32.96 2.21
N ALA A 831 -13.84 -31.93 2.50
CA ALA A 831 -14.96 -31.50 1.66
C ALA A 831 -14.50 -31.00 0.28
N ALA A 832 -13.47 -30.15 0.23
CA ALA A 832 -12.83 -29.72 -1.02
C ALA A 832 -12.25 -30.91 -1.82
N LYS A 833 -11.57 -31.85 -1.12
CA LYS A 833 -11.03 -33.08 -1.71
C LYS A 833 -12.12 -34.02 -2.27
N PHE A 834 -13.32 -33.99 -1.70
CA PHE A 834 -14.50 -34.71 -2.18
C PHE A 834 -15.10 -34.02 -3.41
N GLY A 835 -15.41 -32.72 -3.34
CA GLY A 835 -16.01 -31.95 -4.43
C GLY A 835 -15.19 -31.97 -5.72
N ARG A 836 -13.87 -31.81 -5.63
CA ARG A 836 -12.98 -31.89 -6.80
C ARG A 836 -12.98 -33.25 -7.51
N GLY A 837 -13.50 -34.31 -6.88
CA GLY A 837 -13.68 -35.63 -7.49
C GLY A 837 -14.77 -35.69 -8.56
N PHE A 838 -15.59 -34.64 -8.66
CA PHE A 838 -16.67 -34.50 -9.65
C PHE A 838 -16.43 -33.33 -10.63
N LEU A 839 -15.23 -32.74 -10.62
CA LEU A 839 -14.81 -31.69 -11.57
C LEU A 839 -14.01 -32.30 -12.72
N ASP A 840 -14.43 -32.02 -13.95
CA ASP A 840 -13.77 -32.51 -15.17
C ASP A 840 -12.37 -31.86 -15.38
N LEU A 841 -12.17 -30.65 -14.82
CA LEU A 841 -10.90 -29.91 -14.75
C LEU A 841 -10.80 -29.22 -13.39
N HIS A 842 -9.65 -29.32 -12.71
CA HIS A 842 -9.38 -28.66 -11.43
C HIS A 842 -7.87 -28.41 -11.26
N ASN A 843 -7.51 -27.23 -10.76
CA ASN A 843 -6.13 -26.86 -10.41
C ASN A 843 -5.82 -27.27 -8.96
N PRO A 844 -4.94 -28.26 -8.71
CA PRO A 844 -4.64 -28.71 -7.35
C PRO A 844 -3.72 -27.76 -6.57
N THR A 845 -3.19 -26.71 -7.20
CA THR A 845 -2.18 -25.80 -6.61
C THR A 845 -2.65 -25.17 -5.31
N ASP A 846 -3.85 -24.58 -5.28
CA ASP A 846 -4.36 -23.86 -4.10
C ASP A 846 -4.66 -24.82 -2.93
N PHE A 847 -5.17 -26.01 -3.24
CA PHE A 847 -5.33 -27.11 -2.27
C PHE A 847 -4.01 -27.53 -1.62
N ILE A 848 -2.95 -27.68 -2.43
CA ILE A 848 -1.61 -28.07 -1.96
C ILE A 848 -0.98 -26.94 -1.13
N THR A 849 -1.08 -25.70 -1.62
CA THR A 849 -0.51 -24.50 -0.99
C THR A 849 -1.19 -24.20 0.35
N MET A 850 -2.52 -24.37 0.44
CA MET A 850 -3.25 -24.29 1.70
C MET A 850 -2.82 -25.39 2.67
N GLY A 851 -2.69 -26.63 2.21
CA GLY A 851 -2.21 -27.75 3.04
C GLY A 851 -0.78 -27.54 3.58
N GLN A 852 0.12 -26.97 2.77
CA GLN A 852 1.46 -26.56 3.21
C GLN A 852 1.40 -25.43 4.23
N THR A 853 0.62 -24.38 3.93
CA THR A 853 0.47 -23.18 4.76
C THR A 853 -0.10 -23.50 6.14
N LEU A 854 -1.18 -24.28 6.21
CA LEU A 854 -1.77 -24.73 7.47
C LEU A 854 -0.80 -25.57 8.32
N LYS A 855 0.03 -26.40 7.69
CA LYS A 855 1.06 -27.17 8.42
C LYS A 855 2.12 -26.25 9.05
N VAL A 856 2.50 -25.18 8.38
CA VAL A 856 3.44 -24.17 8.90
C VAL A 856 2.78 -23.33 10.01
N LEU A 857 1.56 -22.83 9.77
CA LEU A 857 0.78 -22.06 10.74
C LEU A 857 0.57 -22.85 12.04
N ASN A 858 0.10 -24.09 11.96
CA ASN A 858 -0.11 -24.93 13.15
C ASN A 858 1.20 -25.22 13.92
N ALA A 859 2.35 -25.26 13.24
CA ALA A 859 3.64 -25.45 13.89
C ALA A 859 4.10 -24.19 14.67
N VAL A 860 3.88 -22.99 14.13
CA VAL A 860 4.29 -21.73 14.79
C VAL A 860 3.26 -21.21 15.80
N ARG A 861 1.99 -21.59 15.65
CA ARG A 861 0.92 -21.37 16.64
C ARG A 861 1.11 -22.19 17.91
N PHE A 862 1.90 -23.27 17.90
CA PHE A 862 2.14 -24.10 19.08
C PHE A 862 2.76 -23.27 20.23
N TYR A 863 2.36 -23.53 21.48
CA TYR A 863 2.62 -22.61 22.61
C TYR A 863 4.12 -22.38 22.89
N GLU A 864 4.97 -23.37 22.63
CA GLU A 864 6.44 -23.27 22.79
C GLU A 864 7.10 -22.34 21.76
N ILE A 865 6.42 -22.07 20.65
CA ILE A 865 6.86 -21.16 19.58
C ILE A 865 6.19 -19.78 19.75
N GLY A 866 4.90 -19.79 20.12
CA GLY A 866 4.15 -18.59 20.50
C GLY A 866 4.05 -17.55 19.39
N ILE A 867 3.73 -17.95 18.17
CA ILE A 867 3.40 -17.01 17.07
C ILE A 867 1.97 -17.32 16.60
N PRO A 868 0.93 -16.67 17.17
CA PRO A 868 -0.46 -16.89 16.80
C PRO A 868 -0.83 -16.19 15.48
N LEU A 869 -0.09 -16.49 14.41
CA LEU A 869 -0.28 -15.91 13.08
C LEU A 869 -1.57 -16.42 12.42
N THR A 870 -2.38 -15.52 11.86
CA THR A 870 -3.53 -15.90 11.02
C THR A 870 -3.10 -16.22 9.58
N HIS A 871 -4.02 -16.75 8.78
CA HIS A 871 -3.76 -17.01 7.35
C HIS A 871 -3.56 -15.71 6.56
N LEU A 872 -4.37 -14.68 6.81
CA LEU A 872 -4.25 -13.37 6.15
C LEU A 872 -2.93 -12.67 6.55
N GLN A 873 -2.57 -12.69 7.84
CA GLN A 873 -1.30 -12.15 8.33
C GLN A 873 -0.09 -12.85 7.69
N TYR A 874 -0.14 -14.18 7.50
CA TYR A 874 0.93 -14.95 6.84
C TYR A 874 1.08 -14.61 5.35
N ILE A 875 -0.03 -14.41 4.63
CA ILE A 875 0.00 -13.95 3.24
C ILE A 875 0.58 -12.53 3.17
N TYR A 876 0.14 -11.62 4.04
CA TYR A 876 0.57 -10.22 4.03
C TYR A 876 2.06 -10.05 4.39
N ALA A 877 2.52 -10.68 5.47
CA ALA A 877 3.91 -10.60 5.91
C ALA A 877 4.88 -11.41 5.01
N SER A 878 4.38 -12.38 4.26
CA SER A 878 5.10 -13.41 3.49
C SER A 878 5.81 -14.49 4.35
N PRO A 879 6.05 -15.68 3.79
CA PRO A 879 6.77 -16.75 4.49
C PRO A 879 8.19 -16.35 4.94
N SER A 880 8.90 -15.53 4.14
CA SER A 880 10.27 -15.09 4.47
C SER A 880 10.34 -14.24 5.73
N HIS A 881 9.29 -13.46 6.04
CA HIS A 881 9.21 -12.70 7.28
C HIS A 881 8.97 -13.59 8.50
N LEU A 882 8.18 -14.67 8.35
CA LEU A 882 8.07 -15.70 9.39
C LEU A 882 9.41 -16.39 9.65
N ILE A 883 10.20 -16.66 8.60
CA ILE A 883 11.58 -17.17 8.74
C ILE A 883 12.48 -16.17 9.50
N ALA A 884 12.39 -14.87 9.21
CA ALA A 884 13.11 -13.85 9.96
C ALA A 884 12.73 -13.86 11.46
N ARG A 885 11.43 -13.83 11.80
CA ARG A 885 10.96 -13.89 13.20
C ARG A 885 11.38 -15.18 13.92
N LEU A 886 11.29 -16.34 13.27
CA LEU A 886 11.76 -17.60 13.84
C LEU A 886 13.28 -17.58 14.09
N THR A 887 14.08 -16.98 13.21
CA THR A 887 15.53 -16.88 13.39
C THR A 887 15.92 -15.87 14.48
N ALA A 888 15.23 -14.72 14.58
CA ALA A 888 15.38 -13.75 15.67
C ALA A 888 15.04 -14.36 17.05
N ARG A 889 14.07 -15.28 17.11
CA ARG A 889 13.76 -16.10 18.31
C ARG A 889 14.73 -17.28 18.53
N ASN A 890 15.83 -17.38 17.77
CA ASN A 890 16.80 -18.50 17.76
C ASN A 890 16.21 -19.89 17.47
N LEU A 891 15.06 -19.96 16.80
CA LEU A 891 14.41 -21.21 16.42
C LEU A 891 14.94 -21.75 15.07
N HIS A 892 16.27 -21.69 14.85
CA HIS A 892 16.90 -21.94 13.55
C HIS A 892 16.54 -23.32 12.96
N LEU A 893 16.36 -24.35 13.79
CA LEU A 893 15.93 -25.68 13.31
C LEU A 893 14.49 -25.68 12.76
N LEU A 894 13.58 -24.92 13.36
CA LEU A 894 12.21 -24.78 12.86
C LEU A 894 12.21 -23.91 11.60
N ALA A 895 12.94 -22.79 11.62
CA ALA A 895 13.12 -21.92 10.45
C ALA A 895 13.69 -22.68 9.23
N LEU A 896 14.72 -23.50 9.44
CA LEU A 896 15.29 -24.35 8.38
C LEU A 896 14.26 -25.37 7.87
N ARG A 897 13.57 -26.09 8.77
CA ARG A 897 12.53 -27.07 8.40
C ARG A 897 11.38 -26.45 7.61
N VAL A 898 10.91 -25.25 8.00
CA VAL A 898 9.89 -24.50 7.27
C VAL A 898 10.42 -24.05 5.91
N SER A 899 11.65 -23.53 5.85
CA SER A 899 12.28 -23.09 4.60
C SER A 899 12.39 -24.25 3.59
N THR A 900 12.95 -25.39 4.00
CA THR A 900 13.05 -26.59 3.15
C THR A 900 11.67 -27.13 2.75
N TYR A 901 10.68 -27.12 3.65
CA TYR A 901 9.33 -27.61 3.35
C TYR A 901 8.55 -26.73 2.37
N LEU A 902 8.86 -25.42 2.33
CA LEU A 902 8.32 -24.44 1.39
C LEU A 902 9.23 -24.19 0.17
N SER A 903 10.33 -24.96 0.03
CA SER A 903 11.35 -24.79 -1.01
C SER A 903 11.99 -23.39 -1.09
N LEU A 904 12.07 -22.68 0.04
CA LEU A 904 12.77 -21.40 0.18
C LEU A 904 14.28 -21.62 0.35
N LYS A 905 15.11 -20.69 -0.15
CA LYS A 905 16.57 -20.75 0.06
C LYS A 905 16.89 -20.66 1.56
N PRO A 906 17.76 -21.54 2.11
CA PRO A 906 18.09 -21.54 3.53
C PRO A 906 19.08 -20.45 3.96
N ASP A 907 19.59 -19.63 3.03
CA ASP A 907 20.65 -18.62 3.23
C ASP A 907 20.50 -17.77 4.49
N ALA A 908 19.37 -17.07 4.63
CA ALA A 908 19.10 -16.21 5.80
C ALA A 908 19.12 -17.00 7.13
N VAL A 909 18.66 -18.26 7.13
CA VAL A 909 18.69 -19.12 8.32
C VAL A 909 20.11 -19.55 8.66
N LEU A 910 20.90 -19.90 7.64
CA LEU A 910 22.29 -20.33 7.78
C LEU A 910 23.20 -19.18 8.24
N LYS A 911 23.05 -17.98 7.67
CA LYS A 911 23.75 -16.76 8.09
C LYS A 911 23.41 -16.35 9.52
N HIS A 912 22.12 -16.34 9.89
CA HIS A 912 21.71 -16.00 11.27
C HIS A 912 22.15 -17.07 12.27
N TRP A 913 22.13 -18.35 11.88
CA TRP A 913 22.64 -19.45 12.70
C TRP A 913 24.16 -19.36 12.91
N ALA A 914 24.92 -19.11 11.84
CA ALA A 914 26.37 -18.95 11.93
C ALA A 914 26.74 -17.74 12.80
N SER A 915 26.09 -16.59 12.58
CA SER A 915 26.27 -15.38 13.41
C SER A 915 25.99 -15.65 14.91
N ALA A 916 24.87 -16.31 15.23
CA ALA A 916 24.54 -16.69 16.60
C ALA A 916 25.50 -17.75 17.18
N LYS A 917 26.03 -18.66 16.36
CA LYS A 917 27.04 -19.66 16.74
C LYS A 917 28.39 -19.01 17.05
N ILE A 918 28.77 -17.96 16.31
CA ILE A 918 29.99 -17.16 16.52
C ILE A 918 29.90 -16.39 17.84
N LEU A 919 28.78 -15.68 18.07
CA LEU A 919 28.51 -14.94 19.32
C LEU A 919 28.50 -15.87 20.55
N ARG A 920 27.90 -17.07 20.43
CA ARG A 920 27.79 -18.03 21.54
C ARG A 920 29.05 -18.85 21.80
N SER A 921 29.99 -18.92 20.85
CA SER A 921 31.26 -19.63 21.04
C SER A 921 32.30 -18.68 21.64
N ARG A 922 32.47 -18.76 22.97
CA ARG A 922 33.48 -17.98 23.70
C ARG A 922 34.88 -18.28 23.14
N PRO A 923 35.73 -17.26 22.93
CA PRO A 923 37.14 -17.49 22.60
C PRO A 923 37.82 -18.23 23.76
N SER A 924 38.33 -19.44 23.49
CA SER A 924 39.13 -20.18 24.47
C SER A 924 40.56 -19.62 24.46
N ALA A 925 40.89 -18.84 25.48
CA ALA A 925 42.18 -18.14 25.58
C ALA A 925 43.31 -19.08 26.03
N THR A 926 43.74 -19.98 25.14
CA THR A 926 44.87 -20.89 25.36
C THR A 926 46.21 -20.24 24.97
N GLY A 927 46.58 -19.14 25.62
CA GLY A 927 47.89 -18.50 25.40
C GLY A 927 48.07 -17.16 26.11
N THR A 928 49.33 -16.82 26.42
CA THR A 928 49.73 -15.50 26.94
C THR A 928 50.78 -14.88 26.01
N GLY A 929 50.32 -14.23 24.94
CA GLY A 929 51.16 -13.64 23.91
C GLY A 929 50.39 -12.68 23.01
N LYS A 930 51.07 -12.07 22.03
CA LYS A 930 50.39 -11.31 20.96
C LYS A 930 49.76 -12.22 19.91
N ASP A 931 50.33 -13.40 19.74
CA ASP A 931 49.92 -14.42 18.78
C ASP A 931 49.08 -15.48 19.51
N THR A 932 47.91 -15.09 20.02
CA THR A 932 46.96 -16.05 20.62
C THR A 932 46.24 -16.82 19.54
N ASP A 933 46.77 -17.99 19.19
CA ASP A 933 46.02 -18.99 18.42
C ASP A 933 44.80 -19.44 19.21
N LEU A 934 43.65 -18.85 18.88
CA LEU A 934 42.34 -19.23 19.39
C LEU A 934 41.95 -20.58 18.75
N GLY A 935 42.32 -21.70 19.37
CA GLY A 935 42.01 -23.04 18.84
C GLY A 935 40.51 -23.27 18.54
N GLY A 936 39.62 -22.59 19.30
CA GLY A 936 38.18 -22.60 19.05
C GLY A 936 37.70 -21.78 17.84
N ASP A 937 38.55 -20.99 17.18
CA ASP A 937 38.22 -20.34 15.90
C ASP A 937 38.23 -21.37 14.76
N GLU A 938 39.16 -22.33 14.76
CA GLU A 938 39.21 -23.37 13.73
C GLU A 938 38.04 -24.37 13.84
N GLU A 939 37.73 -24.81 15.07
CA GLU A 939 36.56 -25.65 15.34
C GLU A 939 35.25 -24.96 14.91
N VAL A 940 35.10 -23.66 15.17
CA VAL A 940 33.90 -22.90 14.80
C VAL A 940 33.83 -22.67 13.29
N CYS A 941 34.94 -22.37 12.62
CA CYS A 941 35.00 -22.25 11.17
C CYS A 941 34.57 -23.56 10.50
N LYS A 942 35.19 -24.67 10.89
CA LYS A 942 34.86 -26.00 10.38
C LYS A 942 33.39 -26.38 10.65
N LEU A 943 32.89 -26.15 11.86
CA LEU A 943 31.48 -26.43 12.19
C LEU A 943 30.48 -25.61 11.37
N ILE A 944 30.86 -24.44 10.83
CA ILE A 944 30.02 -23.64 9.92
C ILE A 944 30.11 -24.22 8.50
N VAL A 945 31.32 -24.47 7.99
CA VAL A 945 31.55 -25.01 6.63
C VAL A 945 30.94 -26.41 6.48
N ASP A 946 31.25 -27.35 7.38
CA ASP A 946 30.66 -28.70 7.43
C ASP A 946 29.12 -28.64 7.39
N LYS A 947 28.52 -27.61 8.02
CA LYS A 947 27.06 -27.44 8.10
C LYS A 947 26.45 -26.88 6.82
N PHE A 948 27.17 -26.01 6.11
CA PHE A 948 26.71 -25.42 4.85
C PHE A 948 26.79 -26.45 3.73
N GLU A 949 27.89 -27.21 3.64
CA GLU A 949 28.05 -28.33 2.71
C GLU A 949 26.92 -29.38 2.88
N GLN A 950 26.65 -29.82 4.11
CA GLN A 950 25.59 -30.78 4.44
C GLN A 950 24.17 -30.33 4.04
N LEU A 951 23.93 -29.02 3.89
CA LEU A 951 22.61 -28.45 3.64
C LEU A 951 22.47 -27.81 2.25
N GLY A 952 23.45 -28.01 1.35
CA GLY A 952 23.44 -27.41 0.02
C GLY A 952 23.62 -25.90 0.02
N GLY A 953 24.19 -25.34 1.09
CA GLY A 953 24.44 -23.92 1.29
C GLY A 953 25.61 -23.34 0.48
N ALA A 954 25.91 -23.88 -0.70
CA ALA A 954 27.02 -23.41 -1.54
C ALA A 954 26.82 -21.98 -2.07
N ASP A 955 25.57 -21.51 -2.14
CA ASP A 955 25.19 -20.13 -2.49
C ASP A 955 25.42 -19.12 -1.34
N VAL A 956 25.67 -19.57 -0.12
CA VAL A 956 25.73 -18.70 1.07
C VAL A 956 26.98 -17.84 1.04
N SER A 957 26.82 -16.52 1.19
CA SER A 957 27.97 -15.64 1.37
C SER A 957 28.61 -15.85 2.74
N TYR A 958 29.89 -16.18 2.74
CA TYR A 958 30.73 -16.20 3.93
C TYR A 958 31.18 -14.79 4.31
N ALA A 959 31.22 -13.82 3.39
CA ALA A 959 31.64 -12.44 3.68
C ALA A 959 30.81 -11.75 4.77
N GLU A 960 29.48 -11.89 4.75
CA GLU A 960 28.59 -11.37 5.81
C GLU A 960 28.91 -11.98 7.19
N ILE A 961 29.26 -13.27 7.22
CA ILE A 961 29.52 -14.05 8.44
C ILE A 961 30.93 -13.74 8.98
N ALA A 962 31.92 -13.63 8.09
CA ALA A 962 33.27 -13.19 8.38
C ALA A 962 33.27 -11.76 8.95
N LYS A 963 32.50 -10.84 8.36
CA LYS A 963 32.30 -9.50 8.90
C LYS A 963 31.76 -9.56 10.33
N ARG A 964 30.78 -10.41 10.62
CA ARG A 964 30.23 -10.56 11.98
C ARG A 964 31.24 -11.19 12.95
N ALA A 965 32.12 -12.08 12.51
CA ALA A 965 33.24 -12.57 13.32
C ALA A 965 34.23 -11.44 13.68
N TRP A 966 34.56 -10.59 12.71
CA TRP A 966 35.44 -9.43 12.91
C TRP A 966 34.84 -8.37 13.84
N GLU A 967 33.55 -8.05 13.69
CA GLU A 967 32.81 -7.16 14.60
C GLU A 967 32.83 -7.66 16.06
N VAL A 968 32.86 -8.97 16.26
CA VAL A 968 32.94 -9.64 17.58
C VAL A 968 34.41 -9.79 18.05
N GLY A 969 35.37 -9.25 17.30
CA GLY A 969 36.81 -9.24 17.62
C GLY A 969 37.58 -10.51 17.25
N ARG A 970 36.94 -11.49 16.59
CA ARG A 970 37.55 -12.77 16.17
C ARG A 970 38.10 -12.68 14.75
N GLY A 971 39.18 -11.89 14.59
CA GLY A 971 39.83 -11.66 13.30
C GLY A 971 40.35 -12.93 12.61
N GLY A 972 40.89 -13.88 13.38
CA GLY A 972 41.36 -15.17 12.86
C GLY A 972 40.24 -16.06 12.30
N LEU A 973 39.10 -16.12 12.99
CA LEU A 973 37.88 -16.73 12.45
C LEU A 973 37.35 -15.97 11.22
N ALA A 974 37.42 -14.63 11.21
CA ALA A 974 36.96 -13.83 10.08
C ALA A 974 37.75 -14.13 8.80
N THR A 975 39.08 -14.18 8.86
CA THR A 975 39.91 -14.53 7.69
C THR A 975 39.70 -15.98 7.26
N LYS A 976 39.70 -16.94 8.21
CA LYS A 976 39.44 -18.37 7.90
C LYS A 976 38.07 -18.60 7.25
N LEU A 977 37.00 -17.95 7.71
CA LEU A 977 35.68 -18.02 7.06
C LEU A 977 35.70 -17.39 5.67
N LEU A 978 36.43 -16.29 5.50
CA LEU A 978 36.46 -15.54 4.25
C LEU A 978 37.26 -16.24 3.15
N ASP A 979 38.19 -17.14 3.50
CA ASP A 979 38.83 -18.04 2.53
C ASP A 979 37.84 -19.01 1.84
N HIS A 980 36.65 -19.22 2.43
CA HIS A 980 35.56 -20.00 1.83
C HIS A 980 34.55 -19.15 1.00
N GLU A 981 34.71 -17.82 0.90
CA GLU A 981 33.88 -17.00 0.01
C GLU A 981 34.36 -17.16 -1.45
N PRO A 982 33.55 -17.69 -2.38
CA PRO A 982 33.94 -17.83 -3.79
C PRO A 982 34.04 -16.50 -4.55
N ARG A 983 33.51 -15.39 -4.00
CA ARG A 983 33.50 -14.07 -4.63
C ARG A 983 34.62 -13.17 -4.11
N ALA A 984 35.67 -13.01 -4.91
CA ALA A 984 36.74 -12.06 -4.65
C ALA A 984 36.23 -10.61 -4.45
N SER A 985 35.17 -10.21 -5.17
CA SER A 985 34.48 -8.91 -5.03
C SER A 985 33.94 -8.65 -3.62
N ASP A 986 33.58 -9.70 -2.88
CA ASP A 986 32.93 -9.62 -1.57
C ASP A 986 33.99 -9.83 -0.46
N GLN A 987 35.01 -10.64 -0.76
CA GLN A 987 36.18 -10.90 0.08
C GLN A 987 37.16 -9.71 0.17
N VAL A 988 37.58 -9.12 -0.95
CA VAL A 988 38.68 -8.14 -0.98
C VAL A 988 38.34 -6.83 -0.26
N PRO A 989 37.16 -6.19 -0.45
CA PRO A 989 36.78 -4.99 0.31
C PRO A 989 36.68 -5.24 1.81
N LEU A 990 36.23 -6.44 2.23
CA LEU A 990 36.20 -6.81 3.63
C LEU A 990 37.63 -6.92 4.20
N LEU A 991 38.55 -7.62 3.53
CA LEU A 991 39.96 -7.68 3.93
C LEU A 991 40.60 -6.28 4.10
N LEU A 992 40.34 -5.35 3.17
CA LEU A 992 40.81 -3.96 3.27
C LEU A 992 40.27 -3.23 4.52
N SER A 993 39.00 -3.45 4.86
CA SER A 993 38.38 -2.87 6.06
C SER A 993 38.93 -3.48 7.36
N MET A 994 39.25 -4.79 7.34
CA MET A 994 39.94 -5.49 8.43
C MET A 994 41.42 -5.11 8.56
N LYS A 995 41.98 -4.42 7.55
CA LYS A 995 43.39 -4.01 7.38
C LYS A 995 44.36 -5.14 7.03
N GLU A 996 43.84 -6.24 6.49
CA GLU A 996 44.61 -7.39 6.00
C GLU A 996 45.19 -7.12 4.60
N ASP A 997 45.98 -6.05 4.47
CA ASP A 997 46.38 -5.42 3.20
C ASP A 997 47.09 -6.37 2.24
N ARG A 998 48.03 -7.19 2.76
CA ARG A 998 48.76 -8.18 1.96
C ARG A 998 47.83 -9.26 1.44
N LEU A 999 46.92 -9.75 2.29
CA LEU A 999 45.95 -10.79 1.91
C LEU A 999 44.92 -10.24 0.91
N ALA A 1000 44.46 -9.00 1.09
CA ALA A 1000 43.58 -8.31 0.14
C ALA A 1000 44.21 -8.21 -1.26
N LEU A 1001 45.48 -7.82 -1.35
CA LEU A 1001 46.19 -7.70 -2.63
C LEU A 1001 46.48 -9.07 -3.26
N ILE A 1002 46.82 -10.08 -2.45
CA ILE A 1002 46.97 -11.47 -2.90
C ILE A 1002 45.65 -11.96 -3.51
N LYS A 1003 44.53 -11.88 -2.78
CA LYS A 1003 43.22 -12.35 -3.25
C LYS A 1003 42.72 -11.60 -4.48
N ALA A 1004 43.00 -10.30 -4.58
CA ALA A 1004 42.71 -9.54 -5.79
C ALA A 1004 43.50 -10.05 -7.00
N VAL A 1005 44.80 -10.36 -6.85
CA VAL A 1005 45.60 -10.94 -7.94
C VAL A 1005 45.16 -12.36 -8.28
N ASP A 1006 44.91 -13.20 -7.28
CA ASP A 1006 44.44 -14.58 -7.45
C ASP A 1006 43.08 -14.64 -8.19
N SER A 1007 42.25 -13.58 -8.08
CA SER A 1007 40.97 -13.47 -8.80
C SER A 1007 41.10 -13.20 -10.31
N GLY A 1008 42.25 -12.69 -10.75
CA GLY A 1008 42.47 -12.23 -12.13
C GLY A 1008 41.77 -10.92 -12.53
N ASP A 1009 40.94 -10.33 -11.66
CA ASP A 1009 40.25 -9.06 -11.94
C ASP A 1009 41.20 -7.85 -11.78
N THR A 1010 41.52 -7.22 -12.90
CA THR A 1010 42.40 -6.04 -12.93
C THR A 1010 41.82 -4.82 -12.24
N ASP A 1011 40.49 -4.63 -12.24
CA ASP A 1011 39.86 -3.49 -11.55
C ASP A 1011 39.88 -3.70 -10.04
N LEU A 1012 39.68 -4.94 -9.58
CA LEU A 1012 39.81 -5.29 -8.17
C LEU A 1012 41.27 -5.13 -7.67
N VAL A 1013 42.26 -5.47 -8.49
CA VAL A 1013 43.68 -5.20 -8.17
C VAL A 1013 43.96 -3.69 -8.14
N TYR A 1014 43.45 -2.90 -9.09
CA TYR A 1014 43.58 -1.44 -9.04
C TYR A 1014 42.87 -0.83 -7.83
N HIS A 1015 41.70 -1.33 -7.45
CA HIS A 1015 40.97 -0.90 -6.25
C HIS A 1015 41.84 -1.05 -4.99
N VAL A 1016 42.47 -2.23 -4.82
CA VAL A 1016 43.43 -2.45 -3.73
C VAL A 1016 44.64 -1.52 -3.83
N LEU A 1017 45.34 -1.49 -4.97
CA LEU A 1017 46.55 -0.68 -5.14
C LEU A 1017 46.30 0.81 -4.85
N LEU A 1018 45.21 1.37 -5.35
CA LEU A 1018 44.85 2.78 -5.16
C LEU A 1018 44.35 3.08 -3.74
N HIS A 1019 43.72 2.12 -3.06
CA HIS A 1019 43.38 2.23 -1.64
C HIS A 1019 44.64 2.18 -0.75
N LEU A 1020 45.55 1.23 -1.00
CA LEU A 1020 46.79 1.10 -0.24
C LEU A 1020 47.72 2.31 -0.45
N HIS A 1021 47.88 2.79 -1.68
CA HIS A 1021 48.66 4.00 -1.99
C HIS A 1021 48.11 5.27 -1.27
N LYS A 1022 46.79 5.37 -1.07
CA LYS A 1022 46.18 6.48 -0.31
C LYS A 1022 46.34 6.35 1.20
N ARG A 1023 46.65 5.15 1.73
CA ARG A 1023 46.60 4.84 3.17
C ARG A 1023 47.98 4.59 3.79
N LEU A 1024 48.93 4.06 3.02
CA LEU A 1024 50.27 3.70 3.47
C LEU A 1024 51.30 4.76 3.04
N PRO A 1025 52.36 5.02 3.82
CA PRO A 1025 53.52 5.76 3.35
C PRO A 1025 54.14 5.07 2.13
N LEU A 1026 54.64 5.85 1.16
CA LEU A 1026 55.03 5.34 -0.16
C LEU A 1026 56.04 4.17 -0.11
N GLY A 1027 57.08 4.27 0.73
CA GLY A 1027 58.04 3.18 0.92
C GLY A 1027 57.47 1.92 1.60
N SER A 1028 56.40 2.05 2.41
CA SER A 1028 55.68 0.90 2.96
C SER A 1028 54.75 0.26 1.92
N PHE A 1029 54.18 1.07 1.03
CA PHE A 1029 53.36 0.60 -0.09
C PHE A 1029 54.20 -0.19 -1.13
N PHE A 1030 55.34 0.36 -1.56
CA PHE A 1030 56.26 -0.34 -2.45
C PHE A 1030 56.77 -1.63 -1.83
N ARG A 1031 57.26 -1.57 -0.59
CA ARG A 1031 57.73 -2.76 0.15
C ARG A 1031 56.67 -3.86 0.26
N LEU A 1032 55.38 -3.53 0.44
CA LEU A 1032 54.32 -4.53 0.50
C LEU A 1032 54.16 -5.31 -0.82
N ILE A 1033 54.44 -4.67 -1.95
CA ILE A 1033 54.42 -5.27 -3.29
C ILE A 1033 55.72 -6.07 -3.54
N GLU A 1034 56.87 -5.50 -3.17
CA GLU A 1034 58.21 -6.11 -3.27
C GLU A 1034 58.33 -7.39 -2.42
N ASP A 1035 57.99 -7.34 -1.12
CA ASP A 1035 57.94 -8.49 -0.19
C ASP A 1035 56.90 -9.56 -0.62
N GLY A 1036 56.09 -9.29 -1.65
CA GLY A 1036 55.12 -10.21 -2.27
C GLY A 1036 55.69 -11.11 -3.37
N GLY A 1037 56.85 -10.78 -3.94
CA GLY A 1037 57.53 -11.59 -4.96
C GLY A 1037 56.66 -11.95 -6.17
N ASP A 1038 56.84 -13.16 -6.71
CA ASP A 1038 56.15 -13.65 -7.91
C ASP A 1038 54.63 -13.60 -7.82
N GLN A 1039 54.05 -13.81 -6.63
CA GLN A 1039 52.58 -13.77 -6.44
C GLN A 1039 52.03 -12.36 -6.66
N LEU A 1040 52.76 -11.30 -6.30
CA LEU A 1040 52.35 -9.92 -6.53
C LEU A 1040 52.96 -9.28 -7.80
N ALA A 1041 53.71 -10.04 -8.60
CA ALA A 1041 54.24 -9.58 -9.88
C ALA A 1041 53.16 -9.04 -10.86
N PRO A 1042 51.92 -9.56 -10.92
CA PRO A 1042 50.83 -8.94 -11.70
C PRO A 1042 50.45 -7.55 -11.17
N ALA A 1043 50.31 -7.38 -9.85
CA ALA A 1043 50.01 -6.10 -9.22
C ALA A 1043 51.15 -5.08 -9.43
N SER A 1044 52.42 -5.50 -9.30
CA SER A 1044 53.58 -4.68 -9.63
C SER A 1044 53.56 -4.19 -11.09
N LYS A 1045 53.17 -5.06 -12.04
CA LYS A 1045 53.04 -4.69 -13.46
C LYS A 1045 51.89 -3.72 -13.71
N LEU A 1046 50.74 -3.92 -13.07
CA LEU A 1046 49.59 -3.00 -13.17
C LEU A 1046 49.92 -1.62 -12.57
N LEU A 1047 50.59 -1.57 -11.41
CA LEU A 1047 51.11 -0.32 -10.85
C LEU A 1047 52.06 0.39 -11.82
N GLN A 1048 52.97 -0.32 -12.47
CA GLN A 1048 53.89 0.24 -13.47
C GLN A 1048 53.18 0.76 -14.74
N VAL A 1049 52.02 0.21 -15.11
CA VAL A 1049 51.19 0.74 -16.20
C VAL A 1049 50.49 2.03 -15.75
N TYR A 1050 49.74 1.97 -14.65
CA TYR A 1050 49.02 3.12 -14.09
C TYR A 1050 49.95 4.31 -13.82
N ALA A 1051 51.08 4.09 -13.16
CA ALA A 1051 52.02 5.16 -12.82
C ALA A 1051 52.71 5.75 -14.07
N ARG A 1052 52.96 4.97 -15.13
CA ARG A 1052 53.52 5.51 -16.38
C ARG A 1052 52.63 6.55 -17.04
N GLU A 1053 51.31 6.40 -16.92
CA GLU A 1053 50.32 7.34 -17.46
C GLU A 1053 49.97 8.47 -16.49
N GLN A 1054 49.76 8.15 -15.20
CA GLN A 1054 49.13 9.06 -14.23
C GLN A 1054 50.13 9.71 -13.25
N ASN A 1055 51.27 9.08 -12.95
CA ASN A 1055 52.25 9.60 -11.99
C ASN A 1055 53.67 9.03 -12.23
N LYS A 1056 54.42 9.66 -13.16
CA LYS A 1056 55.79 9.23 -13.50
C LYS A 1056 56.80 9.43 -12.36
N GLU A 1057 56.51 10.28 -11.37
CA GLU A 1057 57.37 10.44 -10.20
C GLU A 1057 57.29 9.22 -9.28
N MET A 1058 56.07 8.74 -8.97
CA MET A 1058 55.86 7.48 -8.27
C MET A 1058 56.56 6.30 -8.97
N LEU A 1059 56.50 6.25 -10.31
CA LEU A 1059 57.18 5.20 -11.07
C LEU A 1059 58.70 5.26 -10.96
N ARG A 1060 59.28 6.47 -10.91
CA ARG A 1060 60.72 6.69 -10.70
C ARG A 1060 61.14 6.28 -9.30
N ASP A 1061 60.37 6.64 -8.28
CA ASP A 1061 60.63 6.26 -6.89
C ASP A 1061 60.53 4.74 -6.70
N PHE A 1062 59.58 4.08 -7.36
CA PHE A 1062 59.40 2.62 -7.33
C PHE A 1062 60.58 1.88 -8.00
N PHE A 1063 61.03 2.33 -9.17
CA PHE A 1063 62.24 1.75 -9.77
C PHE A 1063 63.51 2.05 -8.97
N TYR A 1064 63.50 3.05 -8.09
CA TYR A 1064 64.62 3.36 -7.20
C TYR A 1064 64.60 2.55 -5.90
N SER A 1065 63.43 2.17 -5.35
CA SER A 1065 63.35 1.25 -4.19
C SER A 1065 63.74 -0.17 -4.56
N ASP A 1066 63.26 -0.66 -5.70
CA ASP A 1066 63.47 -2.02 -6.26
C ASP A 1066 64.86 -2.16 -6.95
N ASP A 1067 65.75 -1.17 -6.80
CA ASP A 1067 67.09 -1.04 -7.41
C ASP A 1067 67.15 -1.22 -8.95
N ARG A 1068 66.02 -1.02 -9.65
CA ARG A 1068 65.85 -1.25 -11.09
C ARG A 1068 66.38 -0.10 -11.94
N ARG A 1069 67.71 -0.07 -12.03
CA ARG A 1069 68.48 0.91 -12.82
C ARG A 1069 68.13 0.88 -14.31
N VAL A 1070 67.90 -0.30 -14.90
CA VAL A 1070 67.60 -0.43 -16.34
C VAL A 1070 66.27 0.25 -16.68
N GLU A 1071 65.22 0.01 -15.91
CA GLU A 1071 63.91 0.65 -16.12
C GLU A 1071 63.93 2.14 -15.75
N SER A 1072 64.71 2.55 -14.75
CA SER A 1072 64.98 3.96 -14.45
C SER A 1072 65.64 4.68 -15.64
N ALA A 1073 66.57 4.01 -16.33
CA ALA A 1073 67.20 4.52 -17.54
C ALA A 1073 66.22 4.60 -18.72
N VAL A 1074 65.41 3.56 -18.94
CA VAL A 1074 64.40 3.53 -20.01
C VAL A 1074 63.31 4.58 -19.79
N LEU A 1075 62.85 4.81 -18.55
CA LEU A 1075 61.92 5.88 -18.21
C LEU A 1075 62.52 7.26 -18.51
N SER A 1076 63.80 7.46 -18.17
CA SER A 1076 64.53 8.69 -18.49
C SER A 1076 64.67 8.93 -20.01
N LEU A 1077 64.70 7.86 -20.83
CA LEU A 1077 64.69 7.95 -22.30
C LEU A 1077 63.30 8.18 -22.89
N ASP A 1078 62.25 7.60 -22.33
CA ASP A 1078 60.86 7.90 -22.68
C ASP A 1078 60.56 9.39 -22.48
N GLU A 1079 60.92 9.93 -21.31
CA GLU A 1079 60.84 11.37 -21.03
C GLU A 1079 61.71 12.17 -22.00
N ALA A 1080 62.98 11.78 -22.21
CA ALA A 1080 63.87 12.44 -23.17
C ALA A 1080 63.30 12.44 -24.61
N SER A 1081 62.51 11.44 -25.02
CA SER A 1081 61.91 11.44 -26.36
C SER A 1081 60.97 12.63 -26.55
N THR A 1082 60.14 12.92 -25.54
CA THR A 1082 59.12 13.99 -25.54
C THR A 1082 59.68 15.41 -25.33
N ILE A 1083 60.83 15.55 -24.66
CA ILE A 1083 61.41 16.87 -24.36
C ILE A 1083 61.87 17.58 -25.64
N VAL A 1084 61.36 18.80 -25.85
CA VAL A 1084 61.73 19.67 -26.98
C VAL A 1084 62.98 20.51 -26.67
N ASP A 1085 63.15 20.99 -25.42
CA ASP A 1085 64.31 21.82 -25.07
C ASP A 1085 65.64 21.04 -25.16
N PRO A 1086 66.64 21.55 -25.92
CA PRO A 1086 67.93 20.88 -26.07
C PRO A 1086 68.69 20.59 -24.76
N ALA A 1087 68.65 21.49 -23.77
CA ALA A 1087 69.43 21.34 -22.54
C ALA A 1087 68.79 20.31 -21.59
N SER A 1088 67.46 20.36 -21.42
CA SER A 1088 66.69 19.36 -20.69
C SER A 1088 66.78 17.98 -21.36
N LYS A 1089 66.73 17.89 -22.70
CA LYS A 1089 66.84 16.63 -23.44
C LYS A 1089 68.22 15.98 -23.23
N ILE A 1090 69.30 16.75 -23.35
CA ILE A 1090 70.66 16.29 -23.03
C ILE A 1090 70.78 15.83 -21.57
N THR A 1091 70.12 16.52 -20.64
CA THR A 1091 70.14 16.19 -19.21
C THR A 1091 69.42 14.87 -18.91
N ALA A 1092 68.26 14.63 -19.50
CA ALA A 1092 67.52 13.38 -19.36
C ALA A 1092 68.29 12.17 -19.95
N ILE A 1093 68.91 12.32 -21.12
CA ILE A 1093 69.76 11.27 -21.71
C ILE A 1093 71.01 11.02 -20.85
N ARG A 1094 71.57 12.05 -20.21
CA ARG A 1094 72.68 11.90 -19.26
C ARG A 1094 72.26 11.18 -17.97
N ALA A 1095 71.03 11.37 -17.50
CA ALA A 1095 70.48 10.58 -16.40
C ALA A 1095 70.34 9.10 -16.79
N ALA A 1096 69.80 8.81 -17.98
CA ALA A 1096 69.74 7.45 -18.52
C ALA A 1096 71.14 6.81 -18.66
N GLN A 1097 72.13 7.57 -19.15
CA GLN A 1097 73.51 7.13 -19.25
C GLN A 1097 74.08 6.71 -17.89
N LYS A 1098 73.85 7.50 -16.83
CA LYS A 1098 74.28 7.18 -15.47
C LYS A 1098 73.69 5.84 -15.02
N PHE A 1099 72.38 5.68 -15.12
CA PHE A 1099 71.70 4.44 -14.71
C PHE A 1099 72.19 3.21 -15.51
N PHE A 1100 72.36 3.31 -16.83
CA PHE A 1100 72.97 2.22 -17.62
C PHE A 1100 74.45 1.97 -17.30
N SER A 1101 75.17 2.92 -16.67
CA SER A 1101 76.57 2.72 -16.23
C SER A 1101 76.70 2.03 -14.88
N GLU A 1102 75.61 1.95 -14.12
CA GLU A 1102 75.54 1.26 -12.82
C GLU A 1102 75.29 -0.26 -13.01
N ASP A 1103 74.69 -0.66 -14.13
CA ASP A 1103 74.58 -2.05 -14.59
C ASP A 1103 75.78 -2.44 -15.48
N ARG A 1104 76.37 -3.62 -15.21
CA ARG A 1104 77.54 -4.14 -15.94
C ARG A 1104 77.19 -4.68 -17.32
N ASP A 1105 75.99 -5.24 -17.48
CA ASP A 1105 75.57 -5.88 -18.74
C ASP A 1105 75.06 -4.85 -19.76
N ARG A 1106 74.80 -3.61 -19.31
CA ARG A 1106 74.33 -2.45 -20.12
C ARG A 1106 75.43 -1.51 -20.58
N GLY A 1107 76.68 -1.99 -20.61
CA GLY A 1107 77.84 -1.23 -21.08
C GLY A 1107 77.72 -0.75 -22.54
N PHE A 1108 76.90 -1.41 -23.38
CA PHE A 1108 76.58 -0.92 -24.72
C PHE A 1108 75.64 0.30 -24.67
N GLU A 1109 74.51 0.18 -23.98
CA GLU A 1109 73.50 1.23 -23.84
C GLU A 1109 74.08 2.48 -23.19
N SER A 1110 74.84 2.33 -22.10
CA SER A 1110 75.58 3.42 -21.45
C SER A 1110 76.46 4.18 -22.44
N LYS A 1111 77.26 3.45 -23.23
CA LYS A 1111 78.14 4.03 -24.25
C LYS A 1111 77.36 4.70 -25.39
N MET A 1112 76.24 4.13 -25.82
CA MET A 1112 75.36 4.74 -26.84
C MET A 1112 74.70 6.02 -26.31
N MET A 1113 74.37 6.11 -25.02
CA MET A 1113 73.82 7.34 -24.43
C MET A 1113 74.88 8.43 -24.25
N ASP A 1114 76.13 8.08 -23.91
CA ASP A 1114 77.26 9.02 -23.94
C ASP A 1114 77.54 9.53 -25.37
N GLU A 1115 77.62 8.64 -26.36
CA GLU A 1115 77.72 9.03 -27.78
C GLU A 1115 76.54 9.93 -28.21
N SER A 1116 75.32 9.65 -27.76
CA SER A 1116 74.14 10.50 -28.01
C SER A 1116 74.26 11.89 -27.35
N VAL A 1117 74.67 11.97 -26.09
CA VAL A 1117 74.92 13.24 -25.38
C VAL A 1117 75.98 14.07 -26.10
N ARG A 1118 77.06 13.43 -26.58
CA ARG A 1118 78.10 14.10 -27.39
C ARG A 1118 77.55 14.64 -28.71
N LEU A 1119 76.71 13.86 -29.40
CA LEU A 1119 76.09 14.27 -30.67
C LEU A 1119 75.17 15.48 -30.46
N PHE A 1120 74.25 15.41 -29.51
CA PHE A 1120 73.31 16.49 -29.20
C PHE A 1120 74.04 17.77 -28.73
N THR A 1121 75.12 17.64 -27.96
CA THR A 1121 75.95 18.78 -27.55
C THR A 1121 76.64 19.44 -28.76
N LEU A 1122 77.18 18.63 -29.68
CA LEU A 1122 77.81 19.12 -30.91
C LEU A 1122 76.79 19.74 -31.88
N GLN A 1123 75.60 19.17 -32.01
CA GLN A 1123 74.50 19.74 -32.80
C GLN A 1123 74.06 21.09 -32.24
N GLN A 1124 73.87 21.20 -30.91
CA GLN A 1124 73.52 22.48 -30.28
C GLN A 1124 74.62 23.54 -30.48
N GLN A 1125 75.89 23.15 -30.57
CA GLN A 1125 76.97 24.06 -30.97
C GLN A 1125 76.86 24.44 -32.46
N LEU A 1126 76.59 23.50 -33.35
CA LEU A 1126 76.43 23.77 -34.78
C LEU A 1126 75.25 24.69 -35.08
N ASP A 1127 74.12 24.57 -34.37
CA ASP A 1127 72.97 25.48 -34.50
C ASP A 1127 73.31 26.91 -34.06
N LYS A 1128 74.11 27.06 -33.00
CA LYS A 1128 74.65 28.36 -32.55
C LYS A 1128 75.66 28.94 -33.55
N GLU A 1129 76.49 28.11 -34.17
CA GLU A 1129 77.43 28.52 -35.23
C GLU A 1129 76.73 28.85 -36.56
N ALA A 1130 75.57 28.25 -36.83
CA ALA A 1130 74.79 28.45 -38.05
C ALA A 1130 73.84 29.67 -38.00
N ASP A 1131 73.68 30.31 -36.83
CA ASP A 1131 72.92 31.55 -36.67
C ASP A 1131 71.47 31.41 -37.21
N GLY A 1132 70.81 30.30 -36.86
CA GLY A 1132 69.43 29.99 -37.24
C GLY A 1132 69.19 29.60 -38.70
N LYS A 1133 70.22 29.60 -39.56
CA LYS A 1133 70.08 29.31 -41.01
C LYS A 1133 69.88 27.82 -41.31
N CYS A 1134 70.31 26.95 -40.39
CA CYS A 1134 70.23 25.50 -40.48
C CYS A 1134 69.87 24.94 -39.10
N THR A 1135 69.16 23.81 -39.07
CA THR A 1135 68.86 23.06 -37.84
C THR A 1135 69.50 21.68 -37.87
N PHE A 1136 70.35 21.40 -36.88
CA PHE A 1136 71.09 20.15 -36.71
C PHE A 1136 70.62 19.36 -35.48
N PHE A 1137 70.13 20.02 -34.43
CA PHE A 1137 69.65 19.32 -33.23
C PHE A 1137 68.46 18.40 -33.54
N GLY A 1138 68.56 17.14 -33.10
CA GLY A 1138 67.54 16.11 -33.35
C GLY A 1138 67.87 15.15 -34.49
N LEU A 1139 68.80 15.49 -35.39
CA LEU A 1139 69.17 14.66 -36.53
C LEU A 1139 69.98 13.42 -36.10
N SER A 1140 69.92 12.33 -36.89
CA SER A 1140 70.89 11.24 -36.73
C SER A 1140 72.30 11.67 -37.17
N ILE A 1141 73.32 10.87 -36.85
CA ILE A 1141 74.70 11.10 -37.32
C ILE A 1141 74.76 11.20 -38.86
N ASN A 1142 74.01 10.36 -39.57
CA ASN A 1142 73.98 10.35 -41.04
C ASN A 1142 73.35 11.64 -41.59
N GLU A 1143 72.22 12.07 -41.02
CA GLU A 1143 71.53 13.29 -41.45
C GLU A 1143 72.31 14.54 -41.07
N THR A 1144 73.00 14.54 -39.93
CA THR A 1144 73.92 15.62 -39.54
C THR A 1144 75.09 15.72 -40.53
N ILE A 1145 75.68 14.59 -40.94
CA ILE A 1145 76.71 14.55 -42.01
C ILE A 1145 76.14 15.09 -43.33
N ARG A 1146 74.93 14.66 -43.72
CA ARG A 1146 74.27 15.11 -44.95
C ARG A 1146 74.02 16.63 -44.92
N ALA A 1147 73.44 17.14 -43.84
CA ALA A 1147 73.15 18.56 -43.65
C ALA A 1147 74.43 19.41 -43.62
N LEU A 1148 75.51 18.93 -43.00
CA LEU A 1148 76.81 19.61 -43.00
C LEU A 1148 77.42 19.67 -44.41
N VAL A 1149 77.27 18.63 -45.24
CA VAL A 1149 77.76 18.66 -46.63
C VAL A 1149 76.88 19.56 -47.50
N ILE A 1150 75.55 19.47 -47.39
CA ILE A 1150 74.58 20.32 -48.14
C ILE A 1150 74.83 21.81 -47.87
N ASN A 1151 75.14 22.19 -46.61
CA ASN A 1151 75.43 23.57 -46.22
C ASN A 1151 76.92 23.95 -46.34
N GLY A 1152 77.71 23.24 -47.17
CA GLY A 1152 79.11 23.56 -47.49
C GLY A 1152 80.12 23.33 -46.35
N MET A 1153 79.69 22.90 -45.17
CA MET A 1153 80.52 22.66 -43.97
C MET A 1153 81.30 21.32 -44.05
N SER A 1154 81.78 20.92 -45.23
CA SER A 1154 82.40 19.62 -45.49
C SER A 1154 83.53 19.23 -44.51
N LYS A 1155 84.35 20.21 -44.06
CA LYS A 1155 85.40 19.97 -43.04
C LYS A 1155 84.83 19.55 -41.67
N ARG A 1156 83.65 20.06 -41.28
CA ARG A 1156 82.93 19.61 -40.08
C ARG A 1156 82.31 18.23 -40.29
N ALA A 1157 81.83 17.90 -41.49
CA ALA A 1157 81.32 16.56 -41.81
C ALA A 1157 82.43 15.48 -41.76
N ASP A 1158 83.62 15.78 -42.31
CA ASP A 1158 84.78 14.88 -42.24
C ASP A 1158 85.28 14.69 -40.79
N LYS A 1159 85.23 15.74 -39.95
CA LYS A 1159 85.50 15.63 -38.50
C LYS A 1159 84.42 14.83 -37.75
N LEU A 1160 83.13 15.10 -37.99
CA LEU A 1160 82.03 14.35 -37.38
C LEU A 1160 82.17 12.84 -37.65
N LYS A 1161 82.66 12.48 -38.84
CA LYS A 1161 82.99 11.10 -39.20
C LYS A 1161 84.21 10.52 -38.47
N SER A 1162 85.26 11.29 -38.16
CA SER A 1162 86.35 10.80 -37.30
C SER A 1162 85.88 10.59 -35.86
N ASP A 1163 85.16 11.56 -35.32
CA ASP A 1163 84.83 11.64 -33.90
C ASP A 1163 83.81 10.54 -33.50
N PHE A 1164 82.86 10.25 -34.39
CA PHE A 1164 81.87 9.16 -34.24
C PHE A 1164 82.27 7.87 -34.99
N LYS A 1165 83.52 7.77 -35.48
CA LYS A 1165 84.10 6.58 -36.14
C LYS A 1165 83.21 5.99 -37.25
N VAL A 1166 82.52 6.84 -38.00
CA VAL A 1166 81.52 6.41 -38.99
C VAL A 1166 82.17 5.58 -40.09
N VAL A 1167 81.66 4.35 -40.27
CA VAL A 1167 82.20 3.35 -41.20
C VAL A 1167 82.37 3.95 -42.59
N ASP A 1168 83.56 3.77 -43.15
CA ASP A 1168 84.02 4.46 -44.37
C ASP A 1168 83.06 4.27 -45.56
N LYS A 1169 82.47 3.06 -45.72
CA LYS A 1169 81.42 2.79 -46.72
C LYS A 1169 80.15 3.62 -46.52
N ARG A 1170 79.65 3.71 -45.28
CA ARG A 1170 78.44 4.48 -44.93
C ARG A 1170 78.66 5.97 -45.15
N PHE A 1171 79.82 6.49 -44.73
CA PHE A 1171 80.18 7.88 -45.00
C PHE A 1171 80.22 8.22 -46.49
N TRP A 1172 80.78 7.32 -47.31
CA TRP A 1172 80.87 7.52 -48.75
C TRP A 1172 79.50 7.55 -49.43
N TYR A 1173 78.55 6.69 -49.05
CA TYR A 1173 77.17 6.80 -49.55
C TYR A 1173 76.50 8.11 -49.14
N VAL A 1174 76.59 8.53 -47.87
CA VAL A 1174 75.94 9.75 -47.39
C VAL A 1174 76.53 11.00 -48.05
N LYS A 1175 77.86 11.10 -48.19
CA LYS A 1175 78.53 12.25 -48.82
C LYS A 1175 78.31 12.27 -50.34
N LEU A 1176 78.27 11.12 -51.00
CA LEU A 1176 77.87 10.96 -52.41
C LEU A 1176 76.44 11.48 -52.66
N GLN A 1177 75.46 11.00 -51.89
CA GLN A 1177 74.07 11.44 -52.00
C GLN A 1177 73.89 12.93 -51.68
N ALA A 1178 74.63 13.46 -50.69
CA ALA A 1178 74.61 14.87 -50.35
C ALA A 1178 75.09 15.76 -51.51
N LEU A 1179 76.28 15.48 -52.06
CA LEU A 1179 76.89 16.23 -53.17
C LEU A 1179 76.03 16.19 -54.44
N ILE A 1180 75.48 15.01 -54.79
CA ILE A 1180 74.53 14.88 -55.91
C ILE A 1180 73.28 15.74 -55.65
N SER A 1181 72.73 15.75 -54.44
CA SER A 1181 71.51 16.51 -54.12
C SER A 1181 71.66 18.03 -54.10
N ILE A 1182 72.89 18.56 -54.18
CA ILE A 1182 73.18 19.98 -54.39
C ILE A 1182 73.83 20.26 -55.76
N SER A 1183 73.93 19.24 -56.63
CA SER A 1183 74.62 19.31 -57.93
C SER A 1183 76.08 19.77 -57.87
N ASP A 1184 76.78 19.52 -56.75
CA ASP A 1184 78.21 19.84 -56.58
C ASP A 1184 79.08 18.77 -57.26
N PHE A 1185 79.14 18.81 -58.58
CA PHE A 1185 79.90 17.85 -59.39
C PHE A 1185 81.43 18.04 -59.27
N GLU A 1186 81.91 19.25 -58.98
CA GLU A 1186 83.33 19.55 -58.76
C GLU A 1186 83.80 18.99 -57.40
N GLY A 1187 83.01 19.20 -56.35
CA GLY A 1187 83.21 18.56 -55.05
C GLY A 1187 83.05 17.04 -55.12
N LEU A 1188 82.17 16.52 -55.98
CA LEU A 1188 81.99 15.09 -56.21
C LEU A 1188 83.20 14.44 -56.91
N ASP A 1189 83.73 15.06 -57.97
CA ASP A 1189 84.94 14.59 -58.64
C ASP A 1189 86.15 14.64 -57.69
N THR A 1190 86.32 15.76 -56.97
CA THR A 1190 87.33 15.92 -55.93
C THR A 1190 87.21 14.85 -54.84
N PHE A 1191 85.99 14.58 -54.36
CA PHE A 1191 85.73 13.52 -53.39
C PHE A 1191 86.07 12.13 -53.94
N SER A 1192 85.68 11.85 -55.19
CA SER A 1192 85.99 10.59 -55.87
C SER A 1192 87.50 10.34 -56.04
N LYS A 1193 88.31 11.42 -56.14
CA LYS A 1193 89.77 11.38 -56.30
C LYS A 1193 90.51 11.30 -54.95
N SER A 1194 89.89 11.75 -53.86
CA SER A 1194 90.51 11.84 -52.52
C SER A 1194 91.14 10.54 -52.01
N LYS A 1195 90.55 9.38 -52.36
CA LYS A 1195 91.11 8.02 -52.18
C LYS A 1195 90.31 7.02 -53.01
N ARG A 1196 90.78 5.76 -53.09
CA ARG A 1196 90.01 4.67 -53.72
C ARG A 1196 88.68 4.48 -52.98
N SER A 1197 87.56 4.63 -53.69
CA SER A 1197 86.21 4.46 -53.14
C SER A 1197 86.03 3.10 -52.44
N PRO A 1198 85.64 3.06 -51.15
CA PRO A 1198 85.34 1.82 -50.42
C PRO A 1198 83.99 1.21 -50.82
N ILE A 1199 83.17 1.92 -51.60
CA ILE A 1199 81.90 1.45 -52.16
C ILE A 1199 81.99 1.12 -53.66
N GLY A 1200 83.19 1.22 -54.25
CA GLY A 1200 83.36 1.18 -55.71
C GLY A 1200 82.88 2.46 -56.39
N TYR A 1201 82.92 2.49 -57.73
CA TYR A 1201 82.43 3.64 -58.52
C TYR A 1201 81.09 3.36 -59.21
N GLU A 1202 80.62 2.09 -59.23
CA GLU A 1202 79.29 1.71 -59.70
C GLU A 1202 78.15 2.47 -58.98
N PRO A 1203 78.20 2.73 -57.65
CA PRO A 1203 77.21 3.59 -57.01
C PRO A 1203 77.28 5.06 -57.41
N PHE A 1204 78.45 5.58 -57.81
CA PHE A 1204 78.58 6.95 -58.31
C PHE A 1204 77.85 7.07 -59.65
N VAL A 1205 78.07 6.10 -60.55
CA VAL A 1205 77.38 6.03 -61.85
C VAL A 1205 75.87 5.97 -61.65
N ARG A 1206 75.38 4.99 -60.88
CA ARG A 1206 73.93 4.76 -60.73
C ARG A 1206 73.20 5.91 -60.04
N LEU A 1207 73.72 6.44 -58.93
CA LEU A 1207 73.07 7.57 -58.24
C LEU A 1207 73.09 8.86 -59.08
N LEU A 1208 74.06 9.04 -59.99
CA LEU A 1208 74.04 10.16 -60.95
C LEU A 1208 73.04 9.94 -62.09
N VAL A 1209 72.92 8.72 -62.61
CA VAL A 1209 71.92 8.37 -63.65
C VAL A 1209 70.50 8.48 -63.07
N GLU A 1210 70.25 7.94 -61.88
CA GLU A 1210 68.98 8.05 -61.14
C GLU A 1210 68.60 9.51 -60.85
N ALA A 1211 69.59 10.37 -60.56
CA ALA A 1211 69.40 11.81 -60.37
C ALA A 1211 69.26 12.61 -61.69
N GLY A 1212 69.24 11.96 -62.86
CA GLY A 1212 69.08 12.64 -64.15
C GLY A 1212 70.36 13.30 -64.71
N HIS A 1213 71.53 12.94 -64.17
CA HIS A 1213 72.84 13.47 -64.57
C HIS A 1213 73.76 12.42 -65.23
N PRO A 1214 73.33 11.70 -66.29
CA PRO A 1214 74.12 10.63 -66.91
C PRO A 1214 75.43 11.12 -67.54
N LYS A 1215 75.52 12.40 -67.92
CA LYS A 1215 76.77 12.96 -68.49
C LYS A 1215 77.93 12.97 -67.49
N GLU A 1216 77.66 13.36 -66.24
CA GLU A 1216 78.66 13.35 -65.17
C GLU A 1216 79.02 11.90 -64.78
N ALA A 1217 78.05 10.99 -64.86
CA ALA A 1217 78.22 9.57 -64.54
C ALA A 1217 79.28 8.88 -65.41
N ILE A 1218 79.40 9.25 -66.70
CA ILE A 1218 80.38 8.71 -67.66
C ILE A 1218 81.81 8.73 -67.09
N SER A 1219 82.18 9.80 -66.40
CA SER A 1219 83.54 9.99 -65.84
C SER A 1219 83.92 8.92 -64.80
N TYR A 1220 82.93 8.32 -64.13
CA TYR A 1220 83.13 7.28 -63.12
C TYR A 1220 83.07 5.86 -63.70
N VAL A 1221 82.41 5.65 -64.85
CA VAL A 1221 82.30 4.33 -65.50
C VAL A 1221 83.68 3.73 -65.78
N ILE A 1222 84.63 4.51 -66.29
CA ILE A 1222 85.99 4.02 -66.60
C ILE A 1222 86.76 3.55 -65.34
N ARG A 1223 86.29 3.94 -64.15
CA ARG A 1223 86.86 3.57 -62.83
C ARG A 1223 86.13 2.38 -62.20
N CYS A 1224 85.02 1.93 -62.77
CA CYS A 1224 84.33 0.69 -62.40
C CYS A 1224 85.07 -0.55 -62.92
N ASP A 1225 84.68 -1.73 -62.42
CA ASP A 1225 85.25 -3.01 -62.85
C ASP A 1225 84.93 -3.28 -64.33
N SER A 1226 85.97 -3.54 -65.13
CA SER A 1226 85.89 -3.64 -66.59
C SER A 1226 84.75 -4.54 -67.14
N PRO A 1227 84.38 -5.70 -66.54
CA PRO A 1227 83.23 -6.49 -67.03
C PRO A 1227 81.89 -5.76 -67.03
N LYS A 1228 81.68 -4.80 -66.11
CA LYS A 1228 80.43 -4.04 -65.97
C LYS A 1228 80.41 -2.75 -66.78
N ARG A 1229 81.55 -2.27 -67.29
CA ARG A 1229 81.64 -0.95 -67.92
C ARG A 1229 80.79 -0.80 -69.17
N ALA A 1230 80.69 -1.85 -69.99
CA ALA A 1230 79.80 -1.84 -71.16
C ALA A 1230 78.35 -1.55 -70.74
N ASP A 1231 77.86 -2.27 -69.73
CA ASP A 1231 76.49 -2.15 -69.21
C ASP A 1231 76.28 -0.77 -68.55
N LEU A 1232 77.27 -0.28 -67.81
CA LEU A 1232 77.23 1.05 -67.16
C LEU A 1232 77.33 2.21 -68.17
N TYR A 1233 78.05 2.07 -69.28
CA TYR A 1233 77.99 3.04 -70.38
C TYR A 1233 76.63 3.03 -71.08
N VAL A 1234 75.95 1.87 -71.17
CA VAL A 1234 74.56 1.77 -71.65
C VAL A 1234 73.59 2.42 -70.65
N GLU A 1235 73.73 2.21 -69.34
CA GLU A 1235 72.97 2.95 -68.30
C GLU A 1235 73.17 4.47 -68.41
N CYS A 1236 74.35 4.95 -68.85
CA CYS A 1236 74.61 6.37 -69.14
C CYS A 1236 74.13 6.85 -70.52
N GLY A 1237 73.63 5.97 -71.39
CA GLY A 1237 73.25 6.28 -72.78
C GLY A 1237 74.41 6.41 -73.78
N GLU A 1238 75.66 6.13 -73.38
CA GLU A 1238 76.86 6.27 -74.21
C GLU A 1238 77.21 4.97 -74.98
N TRP A 1239 76.29 4.59 -75.88
CA TRP A 1239 76.40 3.38 -76.71
C TRP A 1239 77.72 3.25 -77.48
N ARG A 1240 78.35 4.37 -77.86
CA ARG A 1240 79.67 4.37 -78.54
C ARG A 1240 80.81 3.93 -77.62
N MET A 1241 80.76 4.34 -76.35
CA MET A 1241 81.75 3.94 -75.34
C MET A 1241 81.52 2.51 -74.88
N ALA A 1242 80.25 2.09 -74.74
CA ALA A 1242 79.89 0.70 -74.50
C ALA A 1242 80.43 -0.23 -75.59
N GLY A 1243 80.12 0.05 -76.86
CA GLY A 1243 80.63 -0.73 -78.00
C GLY A 1243 82.16 -0.73 -78.11
N LYS A 1244 82.84 0.35 -77.69
CA LYS A 1244 84.30 0.40 -77.63
C LYS A 1244 84.86 -0.57 -76.58
N GLU A 1245 84.37 -0.54 -75.34
CA GLU A 1245 84.83 -1.48 -74.29
C GLU A 1245 84.48 -2.94 -74.67
N CYS A 1246 83.30 -3.22 -75.25
CA CYS A 1246 82.97 -4.56 -75.78
C CYS A 1246 84.00 -5.04 -76.81
N LYS A 1247 84.40 -4.17 -77.75
CA LYS A 1247 85.41 -4.48 -78.77
C LYS A 1247 86.80 -4.71 -78.17
N GLU A 1248 87.22 -3.87 -77.23
CA GLU A 1248 88.53 -4.01 -76.54
C GLU A 1248 88.60 -5.26 -75.65
N ARG A 1249 87.45 -5.76 -75.17
CA ARG A 1249 87.32 -7.02 -74.43
C ARG A 1249 87.15 -8.27 -75.30
N GLY A 1250 86.87 -8.12 -76.59
CA GLY A 1250 86.51 -9.23 -77.47
C GLY A 1250 85.12 -9.84 -77.20
N ASP A 1251 84.26 -9.16 -76.45
CA ASP A 1251 82.90 -9.61 -76.13
C ASP A 1251 81.99 -9.39 -77.35
N LYS A 1252 82.00 -10.36 -78.28
CA LYS A 1252 81.26 -10.29 -79.54
C LYS A 1252 79.74 -10.17 -79.32
N ALA A 1253 79.19 -10.91 -78.35
CA ALA A 1253 77.74 -10.90 -78.11
C ALA A 1253 77.25 -9.54 -77.59
N LYS A 1254 77.95 -8.92 -76.63
CA LYS A 1254 77.61 -7.56 -76.20
C LYS A 1254 77.99 -6.51 -77.25
N LEU A 1255 79.02 -6.74 -78.06
CA LEU A 1255 79.36 -5.84 -79.18
C LEU A 1255 78.24 -5.79 -80.22
N GLU A 1256 77.75 -6.96 -80.66
CA GLU A 1256 76.65 -7.11 -81.61
C GLU A 1256 75.39 -6.41 -81.09
N TYR A 1257 74.98 -6.70 -79.84
CA TYR A 1257 73.87 -6.00 -79.17
C TYR A 1257 74.04 -4.48 -79.14
N CYS A 1258 75.24 -3.98 -78.78
CA CYS A 1258 75.51 -2.53 -78.78
C CYS A 1258 75.43 -1.91 -80.19
N THR A 1259 75.87 -2.62 -81.23
CA THR A 1259 75.75 -2.14 -82.63
C THR A 1259 74.33 -2.24 -83.18
N GLU A 1260 73.57 -3.27 -82.81
CA GLU A 1260 72.19 -3.46 -83.27
C GLU A 1260 71.25 -2.44 -82.62
N VAL A 1261 71.38 -2.21 -81.31
CA VAL A 1261 70.59 -1.21 -80.58
C VAL A 1261 71.01 0.21 -80.97
N SER A 1262 72.31 0.53 -81.07
CA SER A 1262 72.73 1.88 -81.53
C SER A 1262 72.45 2.12 -83.01
N GLY A 1263 72.47 1.09 -83.85
CA GLY A 1263 71.99 1.13 -85.24
C GLY A 1263 70.49 1.38 -85.33
N SER A 1264 69.70 0.76 -84.45
CA SER A 1264 68.24 0.96 -84.34
C SER A 1264 67.89 2.35 -83.81
N ILE A 1265 68.61 2.86 -82.81
CA ILE A 1265 68.47 4.25 -82.34
C ILE A 1265 68.88 5.22 -83.45
N GLY A 1266 69.93 4.90 -84.22
CA GLY A 1266 70.38 5.68 -85.37
C GLY A 1266 69.43 5.68 -86.58
N SER A 1267 68.64 4.62 -86.76
CA SER A 1267 67.61 4.55 -87.80
C SER A 1267 66.31 5.24 -87.36
N TYR A 1268 65.89 5.07 -86.11
CA TYR A 1268 64.80 5.86 -85.51
C TYR A 1268 65.10 7.37 -85.57
N ALA A 1269 66.31 7.80 -85.20
CA ALA A 1269 66.73 9.19 -85.27
C ALA A 1269 66.82 9.76 -86.71
N LYS A 1270 66.83 8.91 -87.74
CA LYS A 1270 66.67 9.33 -89.15
C LYS A 1270 65.19 9.38 -89.58
N ASN A 1271 64.37 8.42 -89.16
CA ASN A 1271 62.94 8.42 -89.49
C ASN A 1271 62.17 9.57 -88.79
N VAL A 1272 62.65 10.06 -87.64
CA VAL A 1272 62.14 11.26 -86.94
C VAL A 1272 62.74 12.56 -87.52
N ARG A 1273 63.26 12.54 -88.77
CA ARG A 1273 63.57 13.74 -89.57
C ARG A 1273 62.76 13.86 -90.85
N THR A 1274 61.71 13.06 -90.99
CA THR A 1274 60.65 13.23 -92.00
C THR A 1274 59.26 13.20 -91.37
N HIS A 1275 59.10 13.90 -90.23
CA HIS A 1275 57.87 14.56 -89.81
C HIS A 1275 58.16 15.68 -88.82
#